data_AF-A0A1M4NJ51-F1
#
_entry.id   AF-A0A1M4NJ51-F1
#
_cell.length_a   1.000
_cell.length_b   1.000
_cell.length_c   1.000
_cell.angle_alpha   90.00
_cell.angle_beta   90.00
_cell.angle_gamma   90.00
#
_symmetry.space_group_name_H-M   'P 1'
#
loop_
_entity.id
_entity.type
_entity.pdbx_description
1 polymer ?
#
loop_
_entity_poly.entity_id
_entity_poly.type
_entity_poly.pdbx_seq_one_letter_code
_entity_poly.pdbx_strand_id
1 'polypeptide(L)'
;MEKYFGEKQERFSFRKLSVGLVSATISSLFFMSVLASSSVDAQETAGVHYKYVADSELSSEEKKQLVYDIPTYVENDDETYYLVYKLNSQNQLAELPNTGSKNERQALVAGASLAALGILIFAVSKKKVKNKTVLHLVLVAGIGNGVLVSVHALENHLLLNYNTDYELTSGEKLPLPKEISGYTYIGYIKEGKTTSDFEVSNQEKSAATPTKQQKVDYNVTPNFVDHPSTVQAIQEQTPVSSTKPTEVQVVEKPFSTKLINPRKEEKQSSDSQEQLAEHKNLETKKEEKISPKEKTGVNTLNPQDEVLSGQLTEAIESGGVVGSMKHHGSVEDSVSMMKVPNGEIFYGSSDIDYDDGYWTGDNVRRNYVVIGVSDGHSSYQRSKDKNRIRPISEEEAKSKIEATGITADKYEINEPVVNRLNRLTRREDEYKSTQDYKVDRDLAYRNIEKLQPFYNKEWIVNQGNKLAEDSNLAKKEVLSVTGMKDGQFVTDLSDIDHVMIHYADKTKEIKAVHQKESKVAQVREYSIDGLDDIVYTPNMVDKNRDQLIKDIKDRLATVELISPEVRALMDKRDTSRDPNANSDERKNGYIRDLYFEESFSETKANLDKLVKSLIENADHQLNSDEAAMKALVKKVDENKAKIVMALTYLNRYYDIKYGDMTIKNLMMFKPDFYGKSVDLLDFLIRIGSSERNIKGDRTLDAYRDMIGGTIGKSELHGFLDYNMRLFTNDTDLNDWFIHAAKNVYIVEPKTTNPDFVNKRHRAFDGLNNGVHNRMILPLLTLKNAHMFLISTYNTMAYSSFEKYGKYTEAEREAFKDKIKEVAHAQQTYLDFWSRLALPSVRDQLLKSQNRVPTPVWDNQNYHNVEGVNRMGYDKNNKPIAPIRELYGPTWRYHTTNWYMGAMASIFQDPNNNDQVYFMGTNMISPFGISAFTHETTHVNDRMLYFGGHRHRQGTDVEAYAQGMLQTPDKSGNGEYGALGLNMAYHRENDGDQWYNYDPDKLKTREDIDRYMRNYNDALMMLDHLEADAVIPKLHGNISRWFKKMDRQYRKNGELHQFDKVRELTEDEKKKIVINNIDDLVNNNLMTKHGAPSDRTYNPEDFDSAYVNINMMTGIYGGNTSQGAPGAASFKHNTFRMWGYFGYENGFISYASSKYQGEADKTNKKLLGDDFIIKKVSKDKFNNLEEWKKQYFKDVKSKAEKGFTAIEIDGRQITNYAQLKTLFAEAVQKDIDGMSDPKIKDHFKNTVDLKSKVFKALLKNTDGFFNKLFKEDI
;
A
#
# COMPACT_ATOMS: atom_id res chain seq x y z
N MET A 1 21.69 -10.72 70.18
CA MET A 1 21.18 -10.38 68.84
C MET A 1 19.74 -9.95 69.02
N GLU A 2 19.46 -8.67 68.77
CA GLU A 2 18.16 -8.06 69.01
C GLU A 2 17.32 -8.08 67.73
N LYS A 3 15.99 -7.97 67.88
CA LYS A 3 15.08 -7.86 66.74
C LYS A 3 14.99 -6.40 66.31
N TYR A 4 15.31 -6.11 65.05
CA TYR A 4 14.93 -4.83 64.44
C TYR A 4 13.45 -4.87 64.05
N PHE A 5 12.72 -3.79 64.36
CA PHE A 5 11.38 -3.52 63.85
C PHE A 5 11.52 -2.81 62.49
N GLY A 6 10.78 -3.25 61.46
CA GLY A 6 10.74 -2.54 60.17
C GLY A 6 10.30 -3.37 58.96
N GLU A 7 10.49 -4.69 58.94
CA GLU A 7 10.12 -5.51 57.78
C GLU A 7 8.60 -5.56 57.55
N LYS A 8 8.12 -4.91 56.49
CA LYS A 8 6.77 -5.08 55.95
C LYS A 8 6.70 -6.32 55.06
N GLN A 9 6.65 -7.51 55.67
CA GLN A 9 6.49 -8.77 54.93
C GLN A 9 5.09 -8.88 54.31
N GLU A 10 4.96 -8.49 53.04
CA GLU A 10 3.77 -8.80 52.24
C GLU A 10 3.89 -10.19 51.60
N ARG A 11 2.80 -10.97 51.65
CA ARG A 11 2.79 -12.40 51.32
C ARG A 11 1.71 -12.68 50.28
N PHE A 12 2.12 -13.08 49.08
CA PHE A 12 1.25 -13.18 47.90
C PHE A 12 1.03 -14.62 47.46
N SER A 13 -0.09 -14.88 46.77
CA SER A 13 -0.32 -16.14 46.05
C SER A 13 -0.93 -15.83 44.68
N PHE A 14 -0.44 -16.50 43.64
CA PHE A 14 -1.02 -16.45 42.30
C PHE A 14 -1.90 -17.68 42.06
N ARG A 15 -3.14 -17.46 41.62
CA ARG A 15 -4.08 -18.54 41.28
C ARG A 15 -4.48 -18.47 39.81
N LYS A 16 -4.61 -19.63 39.18
CA LYS A 16 -5.08 -19.76 37.79
C LYS A 16 -6.59 -19.90 37.77
N LEU A 17 -7.27 -18.96 37.11
CA LEU A 17 -8.69 -19.00 36.79
C LEU A 17 -8.88 -19.29 35.29
N SER A 18 -10.09 -19.63 34.86
CA SER A 18 -10.42 -19.97 33.46
C SER A 18 -10.30 -18.81 32.46
N VAL A 19 -9.86 -17.63 32.90
CA VAL A 19 -9.64 -16.44 32.05
C VAL A 19 -8.25 -15.81 32.26
N GLY A 20 -7.41 -16.34 33.17
CA GLY A 20 -6.07 -15.79 33.41
C GLY A 20 -5.46 -16.11 34.79
N LEU A 21 -4.27 -15.56 35.04
CA LEU A 21 -3.60 -15.54 36.34
C LEU A 21 -3.90 -14.20 37.03
N VAL A 22 -4.30 -14.22 38.30
CA VAL A 22 -4.68 -13.00 39.04
C VAL A 22 -4.15 -13.04 40.48
N SER A 23 -3.73 -11.89 41.01
CA SER A 23 -3.40 -11.69 42.43
C SER A 23 -4.64 -11.30 43.22
N ALA A 24 -4.80 -11.81 44.45
CA ALA A 24 -5.99 -11.61 45.26
C ALA A 24 -5.70 -10.77 46.52
N THR A 25 -6.28 -9.56 46.57
CA THR A 25 -6.29 -8.69 47.76
C THR A 25 -7.73 -8.33 48.14
N ILE A 26 -7.96 -8.12 49.43
CA ILE A 26 -9.30 -7.94 50.01
C ILE A 26 -9.62 -6.45 50.10
N SER A 27 -10.76 -6.01 49.55
CA SER A 27 -11.18 -4.61 49.58
C SER A 27 -12.07 -4.26 50.77
N SER A 28 -11.71 -3.20 51.50
CA SER A 28 -12.59 -2.53 52.47
C SER A 28 -12.30 -1.04 52.50
N LEU A 29 -13.26 -0.23 52.04
CA LEU A 29 -13.19 1.24 52.02
C LEU A 29 -13.69 1.84 53.33
N PHE A 30 -12.93 2.77 53.91
CA PHE A 30 -13.45 3.78 54.84
C PHE A 30 -12.67 5.09 54.67
N PHE A 31 -13.40 6.21 54.58
CA PHE A 31 -12.85 7.57 54.60
C PHE A 31 -12.93 8.13 56.03
N MET A 32 -11.84 8.74 56.52
CA MET A 32 -11.84 10.07 57.16
C MET A 32 -10.40 10.51 57.48
N SER A 33 -10.16 11.82 57.48
CA SER A 33 -8.82 12.43 57.53
C SER A 33 -8.53 13.17 58.84
N VAL A 34 -7.31 13.04 59.36
CA VAL A 34 -6.71 13.95 60.36
C VAL A 34 -5.19 14.08 60.14
N LEU A 35 -4.79 15.28 59.69
CA LEU A 35 -3.53 16.02 59.90
C LEU A 35 -2.12 15.37 59.74
N ALA A 36 -1.24 16.13 59.11
CA ALA A 36 0.14 15.80 58.79
C ALA A 36 1.15 15.97 59.96
N SER A 37 2.31 15.29 59.87
CA SER A 37 3.66 15.91 59.97
C SER A 37 4.81 14.90 59.78
N SER A 38 5.91 15.35 59.15
CA SER A 38 7.29 14.80 59.22
C SER A 38 7.57 13.33 58.85
N SER A 39 7.57 13.05 57.54
CA SER A 39 8.69 12.45 56.76
C SER A 39 9.72 11.52 57.45
N VAL A 40 9.78 10.25 56.98
CA VAL A 40 11.04 9.52 56.71
C VAL A 40 10.78 8.60 55.52
N ASP A 41 11.11 9.07 54.32
CA ASP A 41 10.73 8.40 53.07
C ASP A 41 11.77 7.37 52.61
N ALA A 42 11.29 6.26 52.05
CA ALA A 42 12.09 5.32 51.27
C ALA A 42 11.83 5.63 49.79
N GLN A 43 12.88 5.80 48.99
CA GLN A 43 12.78 6.47 47.69
C GLN A 43 11.81 5.79 46.72
N GLU A 44 10.75 6.52 46.36
CA GLU A 44 9.90 6.22 45.22
C GLU A 44 10.65 6.53 43.91
N THR A 45 10.38 5.73 42.87
CA THR A 45 10.97 5.88 41.53
C THR A 45 10.00 6.61 40.62
N ALA A 46 10.30 7.85 40.28
CA ALA A 46 9.50 8.66 39.39
C ALA A 46 9.78 8.33 37.92
N GLY A 47 8.72 8.29 37.11
CA GLY A 47 8.83 8.37 35.65
C GLY A 47 9.19 9.80 35.25
N VAL A 48 10.44 10.01 34.84
CA VAL A 48 10.96 11.30 34.38
C VAL A 48 10.90 11.36 32.86
N HIS A 49 9.95 12.12 32.35
CA HIS A 49 9.65 12.18 30.93
C HIS A 49 10.30 13.40 30.26
N TYR A 50 11.49 13.24 29.67
CA TYR A 50 12.13 14.33 28.92
C TYR A 50 11.56 14.45 27.52
N LYS A 51 10.84 15.54 27.25
CA LYS A 51 10.36 15.90 25.91
C LYS A 51 11.19 17.07 25.39
N TYR A 52 11.71 16.99 24.16
CA TYR A 52 12.66 17.98 23.62
C TYR A 52 11.91 18.94 22.70
N VAL A 53 11.94 20.23 23.00
CA VAL A 53 11.11 21.26 22.34
C VAL A 53 12.01 22.34 21.76
N ALA A 54 11.75 22.80 20.54
CA ALA A 54 12.43 23.98 20.02
C ALA A 54 11.80 25.27 20.58
N ASP A 55 12.62 26.29 20.85
CA ASP A 55 12.15 27.62 21.31
C ASP A 55 11.11 28.24 20.33
N SER A 56 11.10 27.83 19.07
CA SER A 56 10.11 28.24 18.06
C SER A 56 8.74 27.58 18.19
N GLU A 57 8.59 26.51 18.98
CA GLU A 57 7.33 25.77 19.17
C GLU A 57 6.53 26.28 20.38
N LEU A 58 7.16 27.05 21.28
CA LEU A 58 6.54 27.61 22.47
C LEU A 58 5.80 28.93 22.18
N SER A 59 4.62 29.11 22.76
CA SER A 59 3.93 30.40 22.80
C SER A 59 4.63 31.43 23.70
N SER A 60 4.24 32.70 23.57
CA SER A 60 4.67 33.80 24.45
C SER A 60 4.31 33.59 25.93
N GLU A 61 3.38 32.69 26.23
CA GLU A 61 2.91 32.38 27.58
C GLU A 61 3.64 31.17 28.18
N GLU A 62 4.00 30.18 27.37
CA GLU A 62 4.87 29.06 27.79
C GLU A 62 6.33 29.52 27.94
N LYS A 63 6.81 30.42 27.08
CA LYS A 63 8.13 31.08 27.22
C LYS A 63 8.33 31.83 28.55
N LYS A 64 7.25 32.19 29.25
CA LYS A 64 7.30 32.79 30.60
C LYS A 64 7.46 31.77 31.72
N GLN A 65 7.22 30.50 31.44
CA GLN A 65 7.40 29.36 32.35
C GLN A 65 8.79 28.71 32.19
N LEU A 66 9.60 29.22 31.25
CA LEU A 66 10.95 28.72 30.95
C LEU A 66 11.93 29.03 32.10
N VAL A 67 12.39 27.97 32.77
CA VAL A 67 13.46 28.01 33.77
C VAL A 67 14.81 27.95 33.03
N TYR A 68 15.55 29.05 33.04
CA TYR A 68 16.87 29.20 32.39
C TYR A 68 18.01 28.52 33.18
N ASP A 69 17.82 27.26 33.54
CA ASP A 69 18.80 26.41 34.23
C ASP A 69 18.71 24.97 33.67
N ILE A 70 19.51 24.05 34.20
CA ILE A 70 19.39 22.61 33.97
C ILE A 70 18.51 22.03 35.09
N PRO A 71 17.51 21.18 34.81
CA PRO A 71 16.76 20.53 35.89
C PRO A 71 17.72 19.62 36.68
N THR A 72 17.79 19.80 37.99
CA THR A 72 18.92 19.30 38.78
C THR A 72 18.67 17.97 39.47
N TYR A 73 17.51 17.78 40.11
CA TYR A 73 17.15 16.56 40.84
C TYR A 73 15.68 16.22 40.63
N VAL A 74 15.33 14.94 40.80
CA VAL A 74 13.93 14.46 40.82
C VAL A 74 13.25 14.96 42.10
N GLU A 75 12.03 15.48 42.01
CA GLU A 75 11.37 16.12 43.15
C GLU A 75 10.16 15.34 43.69
N ASN A 76 9.34 14.73 42.82
CA ASN A 76 8.13 13.97 43.17
C ASN A 76 7.88 12.84 42.16
N ASP A 77 6.82 12.06 42.38
CA ASP A 77 6.37 10.99 41.49
C ASP A 77 5.79 11.50 40.16
N ASP A 78 6.30 10.91 39.07
CA ASP A 78 5.85 11.02 37.66
C ASP A 78 5.83 12.47 37.12
N GLU A 79 6.94 12.88 36.48
CA GLU A 79 7.28 14.28 36.16
C GLU A 79 7.77 14.46 34.71
N THR A 80 7.00 15.20 33.90
CA THR A 80 7.43 15.60 32.54
C THR A 80 8.30 16.86 32.58
N TYR A 81 9.43 16.82 31.89
CA TYR A 81 10.33 17.96 31.69
C TYR A 81 10.46 18.25 30.19
N TYR A 82 9.91 19.38 29.76
CA TYR A 82 10.07 19.93 28.42
C TYR A 82 11.40 20.68 28.34
N LEU A 83 12.45 20.04 27.82
CA LEU A 83 13.77 20.64 27.62
C LEU A 83 13.76 21.51 26.37
N VAL A 84 14.11 22.79 26.50
CA VAL A 84 13.93 23.82 25.46
C VAL A 84 15.23 24.19 24.77
N TYR A 85 15.21 24.13 23.45
CA TYR A 85 16.37 24.28 22.58
C TYR A 85 16.18 25.42 21.57
N LYS A 86 17.07 26.41 21.60
CA LYS A 86 17.08 27.50 20.63
C LYS A 86 17.93 27.16 19.43
N LEU A 87 17.40 27.33 18.22
CA LEU A 87 18.19 27.19 17.00
C LEU A 87 19.33 28.22 17.00
N ASN A 88 20.56 27.78 16.75
CA ASN A 88 21.73 28.65 16.81
C ASN A 88 21.66 29.73 15.71
N SER A 89 22.02 30.97 16.03
CA SER A 89 21.88 32.12 15.12
C SER A 89 22.67 32.01 13.80
N GLN A 90 23.62 31.08 13.70
CA GLN A 90 24.33 30.75 12.45
C GLN A 90 23.48 29.90 11.48
N ASN A 91 22.36 29.34 11.93
CA ASN A 91 21.43 28.51 11.14
C ASN A 91 20.12 29.25 10.75
N GLN A 92 19.99 30.56 11.03
CA GLN A 92 18.72 31.30 10.93
C GLN A 92 18.36 31.87 9.53
N LEU A 93 19.01 31.45 8.44
CA LEU A 93 18.84 32.07 7.11
C LEU A 93 18.53 31.06 5.98
N ALA A 94 17.25 30.73 5.81
CA ALA A 94 16.69 30.19 4.57
C ALA A 94 15.14 30.34 4.53
N GLU A 95 14.63 31.54 4.21
CA GLU A 95 13.19 31.71 3.95
C GLU A 95 12.78 31.07 2.60
N LEU A 96 11.58 30.48 2.56
CA LEU A 96 10.98 29.92 1.36
C LEU A 96 10.16 30.99 0.62
N PRO A 97 10.44 31.29 -0.67
CA PRO A 97 9.63 32.22 -1.44
C PRO A 97 8.31 31.58 -1.87
N ASN A 98 7.24 31.83 -1.11
CA ASN A 98 5.87 31.62 -1.58
C ASN A 98 5.46 32.80 -2.49
N THR A 99 4.88 32.53 -3.66
CA THR A 99 3.63 33.16 -4.13
C THR A 99 3.26 32.75 -5.56
N GLY A 100 1.96 32.49 -5.77
CA GLY A 100 1.35 32.88 -7.05
C GLY A 100 1.25 34.41 -7.08
N SER A 101 1.75 35.05 -8.13
CA SER A 101 1.92 36.52 -8.24
C SER A 101 0.66 37.30 -7.82
N LYS A 102 0.71 38.44 -7.12
CA LYS A 102 1.65 39.60 -7.22
C LYS A 102 1.86 40.27 -5.83
N ASN A 103 2.72 41.27 -5.60
CA ASN A 103 3.41 42.21 -6.52
C ASN A 103 4.80 42.66 -5.98
N GLU A 104 5.38 43.67 -6.63
CA GLU A 104 6.62 44.40 -6.32
C GLU A 104 6.61 45.12 -4.93
N ARG A 105 7.75 45.45 -4.30
CA ARG A 105 9.11 45.68 -4.83
C ARG A 105 10.22 45.52 -3.75
N GLN A 106 11.47 45.26 -4.18
CA GLN A 106 12.72 45.06 -3.38
C GLN A 106 12.77 43.69 -2.63
N ALA A 107 13.59 42.67 -2.95
CA ALA A 107 15.01 42.54 -3.37
C ALA A 107 16.01 42.78 -2.22
N LEU A 108 17.03 41.92 -1.95
CA LEU A 108 17.66 40.84 -2.75
C LEU A 108 18.35 39.78 -1.83
N VAL A 109 18.73 38.62 -2.42
CA VAL A 109 19.71 37.58 -1.98
C VAL A 109 19.11 36.21 -1.63
N ALA A 110 19.84 35.16 -2.06
CA ALA A 110 19.52 33.73 -2.02
C ALA A 110 19.40 33.13 -0.59
N GLY A 111 18.86 31.93 -0.37
CA GLY A 111 18.44 30.90 -1.33
C GLY A 111 19.41 29.72 -1.44
N ALA A 112 19.50 28.86 -0.41
CA ALA A 112 20.21 27.58 -0.49
C ALA A 112 19.79 26.58 0.61
N SER A 113 19.67 25.30 0.24
CA SER A 113 19.94 24.08 1.04
C SER A 113 19.15 23.76 2.35
N LEU A 114 19.01 22.50 2.76
CA LEU A 114 18.77 21.22 2.05
C LEU A 114 18.48 20.09 3.08
N ALA A 115 18.28 18.86 2.59
CA ALA A 115 18.05 17.62 3.32
C ALA A 115 18.97 17.36 4.53
N ALA A 116 18.39 16.77 5.59
CA ALA A 116 19.09 16.26 6.77
C ALA A 116 18.49 14.93 7.32
N LEU A 117 18.04 14.03 6.43
CA LEU A 117 17.74 12.63 6.76
C LEU A 117 18.60 11.67 5.91
N GLY A 118 19.92 11.83 6.06
CA GLY A 118 20.91 10.97 5.41
C GLY A 118 22.31 11.24 5.95
N ILE A 119 23.08 10.17 6.18
CA ILE A 119 24.48 10.16 6.66
C ILE A 119 24.69 10.69 8.09
N LEU A 120 24.73 9.77 9.06
CA LEU A 120 25.60 9.90 10.24
C LEU A 120 26.38 8.60 10.52
N ILE A 121 26.87 7.97 9.45
CA ILE A 121 27.90 6.93 9.51
C ILE A 121 28.99 7.28 8.49
N PHE A 122 30.26 7.05 8.88
CA PHE A 122 31.49 7.17 8.07
C PHE A 122 32.18 8.54 7.93
N ALA A 123 32.72 9.03 9.05
CA ALA A 123 34.09 9.57 9.06
C ALA A 123 35.08 8.42 9.36
N VAL A 124 36.24 8.37 8.68
CA VAL A 124 37.09 7.16 8.61
C VAL A 124 38.48 7.35 9.23
N SER A 125 38.89 6.36 10.06
CA SER A 125 40.23 6.14 10.63
C SER A 125 40.69 7.18 11.68
N LYS A 126 41.43 6.80 12.74
CA LYS A 126 42.47 5.75 12.81
C LYS A 126 42.50 4.98 14.14
N LYS A 127 42.39 3.64 14.08
CA LYS A 127 43.36 2.66 14.65
C LYS A 127 42.96 1.22 14.30
N LYS A 128 43.92 0.30 14.35
CA LYS A 128 43.73 -1.14 14.10
C LYS A 128 43.37 -1.86 15.41
N VAL A 129 42.32 -2.68 15.42
CA VAL A 129 42.19 -3.92 16.23
C VAL A 129 41.40 -4.95 15.40
N LYS A 130 41.59 -6.25 15.66
CA LYS A 130 40.87 -7.35 15.00
C LYS A 130 39.67 -7.79 15.83
N ASN A 131 38.54 -8.11 15.19
CA ASN A 131 37.86 -9.43 15.27
C ASN A 131 36.56 -9.43 14.45
N LYS A 132 36.00 -10.64 14.19
CA LYS A 132 34.71 -10.84 13.51
C LYS A 132 33.68 -11.39 14.50
N THR A 133 32.50 -10.77 14.55
CA THR A 133 31.21 -11.46 14.77
C THR A 133 30.15 -10.72 13.94
N VAL A 134 29.05 -11.40 13.57
CA VAL A 134 27.99 -10.88 12.70
C VAL A 134 26.88 -10.22 13.53
N LEU A 135 26.34 -9.10 13.04
CA LEU A 135 25.10 -8.51 13.55
C LEU A 135 23.90 -9.23 12.94
N HIS A 136 22.90 -9.56 13.75
CA HIS A 136 21.56 -9.91 13.28
C HIS A 136 20.53 -8.96 13.91
N LEU A 137 19.45 -8.72 13.17
CA LEU A 137 18.44 -7.71 13.46
C LEU A 137 17.08 -8.41 13.52
N VAL A 138 16.42 -8.31 14.67
CA VAL A 138 15.06 -8.81 14.90
C VAL A 138 14.26 -7.71 15.59
N LEU A 139 13.09 -7.41 15.04
CA LEU A 139 12.12 -6.49 15.64
C LEU A 139 11.36 -7.19 16.77
N VAL A 140 11.06 -6.47 17.84
CA VAL A 140 9.99 -6.84 18.79
C VAL A 140 8.95 -5.72 18.77
N ALA A 141 7.67 -6.10 18.72
CA ALA A 141 6.56 -5.16 18.58
C ALA A 141 6.20 -4.49 19.90
N GLY A 142 5.90 -3.18 19.87
CA GLY A 142 5.27 -2.48 20.97
C GLY A 142 3.75 -2.56 20.88
N ILE A 143 3.11 -3.32 21.78
CA ILE A 143 1.67 -3.26 22.07
C ILE A 143 1.46 -3.50 23.57
N GLY A 144 0.78 -2.59 24.27
CA GLY A 144 0.24 -2.86 25.61
C GLY A 144 0.32 -1.66 26.56
N ASN A 145 -0.86 -1.19 27.00
CA ASN A 145 -1.10 -0.08 27.94
C ASN A 145 -0.79 1.32 27.39
N GLY A 146 -1.53 2.38 27.75
CA GLY A 146 -2.74 2.41 28.57
C GLY A 146 -3.13 3.85 28.90
N VAL A 147 -3.84 4.54 28.01
CA VAL A 147 -4.02 6.00 28.09
C VAL A 147 -4.99 6.39 29.22
N LEU A 148 -4.45 6.89 30.33
CA LEU A 148 -5.09 7.91 31.15
C LEU A 148 -4.85 9.28 30.50
N VAL A 149 -5.85 10.17 30.55
CA VAL A 149 -5.79 11.49 29.91
C VAL A 149 -5.58 12.57 30.97
N SER A 150 -4.36 13.07 31.09
CA SER A 150 -4.09 14.41 31.64
C SER A 150 -4.39 15.48 30.58
N VAL A 151 -4.58 16.73 31.01
CA VAL A 151 -4.93 17.86 30.12
C VAL A 151 -3.89 18.95 30.29
N HIS A 152 -3.35 19.45 29.17
CA HIS A 152 -2.27 20.45 29.02
C HIS A 152 -0.80 19.94 28.96
N ALA A 153 -0.56 18.77 28.35
CA ALA A 153 0.77 18.45 27.84
C ALA A 153 1.15 19.40 26.68
N LEU A 154 2.40 19.91 26.65
CA LEU A 154 2.91 20.66 25.49
C LEU A 154 3.20 19.71 24.31
N GLU A 155 2.87 20.15 23.10
CA GLU A 155 3.21 19.43 21.88
C GLU A 155 4.65 19.74 21.43
N ASN A 156 5.39 18.70 21.02
CA ASN A 156 6.77 18.85 20.53
C ASN A 156 6.97 18.07 19.22
N HIS A 157 7.20 18.78 18.11
CA HIS A 157 7.14 18.20 16.75
C HIS A 157 8.50 18.21 16.05
N LEU A 158 9.30 19.29 16.20
CA LEU A 158 10.59 19.45 15.53
C LEU A 158 11.70 18.58 16.12
N LEU A 159 11.62 18.31 17.43
CA LEU A 159 12.64 17.55 18.18
C LEU A 159 12.08 16.27 18.84
N LEU A 160 10.87 15.82 18.45
CA LEU A 160 10.19 14.61 18.94
C LEU A 160 11.11 13.37 19.03
N ASN A 161 11.96 13.17 18.02
CA ASN A 161 12.87 12.03 17.91
C ASN A 161 13.96 11.95 19.01
N TYR A 162 14.10 12.99 19.84
CA TYR A 162 15.01 13.01 20.98
C TYR A 162 14.33 12.70 22.31
N ASN A 163 12.99 12.67 22.36
CA ASN A 163 12.19 12.35 23.55
C ASN A 163 12.72 11.08 24.24
N THR A 164 12.94 11.16 25.55
CA THR A 164 13.56 10.09 26.34
C THR A 164 12.91 10.03 27.70
N ASP A 165 12.51 8.84 28.10
CA ASP A 165 11.89 8.60 29.38
C ASP A 165 12.89 7.85 30.26
N TYR A 166 12.99 8.25 31.53
CA TYR A 166 13.94 7.72 32.51
C TYR A 166 13.19 7.31 33.78
N GLU A 167 13.54 6.17 34.38
CA GLU A 167 13.09 5.81 35.73
C GLU A 167 14.21 6.22 36.70
N LEU A 168 13.92 7.10 37.65
CA LEU A 168 14.91 7.70 38.55
C LEU A 168 14.32 7.85 39.96
N THR A 169 15.13 7.67 41.00
CA THR A 169 14.66 7.82 42.39
C THR A 169 14.48 9.28 42.78
N SER A 170 13.51 9.59 43.65
CA SER A 170 13.40 10.95 44.21
C SER A 170 14.71 11.38 44.88
N GLY A 171 15.18 12.59 44.56
CA GLY A 171 16.50 13.11 44.96
C GLY A 171 17.69 12.68 44.10
N GLU A 172 17.56 11.76 43.13
CA GLU A 172 18.65 11.48 42.18
C GLU A 172 18.91 12.65 41.23
N LYS A 173 20.16 12.77 40.76
CA LYS A 173 20.54 13.86 39.86
C LYS A 173 20.00 13.61 38.45
N LEU A 174 19.21 14.57 37.98
CA LEU A 174 18.57 14.51 36.68
C LEU A 174 19.58 14.50 35.52
N PRO A 175 19.33 13.72 34.43
CA PRO A 175 20.20 13.65 33.27
C PRO A 175 20.43 15.03 32.62
N LEU A 176 21.65 15.30 32.19
CA LEU A 176 21.96 16.55 31.50
C LEU A 176 21.26 16.61 30.13
N PRO A 177 20.78 17.79 29.70
CA PRO A 177 20.28 18.02 28.34
C PRO A 177 21.28 17.54 27.28
N LYS A 178 20.81 16.76 26.32
CA LYS A 178 21.63 16.20 25.23
C LYS A 178 22.13 17.32 24.32
N GLU A 179 23.36 17.22 23.81
CA GLU A 179 23.79 18.11 22.72
C GLU A 179 23.03 17.76 21.43
N ILE A 180 22.23 18.70 20.93
CA ILE A 180 21.48 18.56 19.67
C ILE A 180 22.14 19.45 18.62
N SER A 181 22.67 18.84 17.56
CA SER A 181 23.44 19.54 16.54
C SER A 181 22.63 20.69 15.90
N GLY A 182 23.22 21.89 15.90
CA GLY A 182 22.59 23.11 15.36
C GLY A 182 21.68 23.88 16.32
N TYR A 183 21.43 23.36 17.52
CA TYR A 183 20.64 24.00 18.58
C TYR A 183 21.49 24.17 19.87
N THR A 184 21.10 25.12 20.71
CA THR A 184 21.65 25.33 22.07
C THR A 184 20.51 25.15 23.07
N TYR A 185 20.74 24.33 24.10
CA TYR A 185 19.82 24.24 25.23
C TYR A 185 19.75 25.59 25.95
N ILE A 186 18.54 26.10 26.25
CA ILE A 186 18.34 27.39 26.90
C ILE A 186 17.60 27.33 28.24
N GLY A 187 17.00 26.19 28.59
CA GLY A 187 16.22 26.01 29.82
C GLY A 187 15.18 24.89 29.70
N TYR A 188 14.33 24.73 30.71
CA TYR A 188 13.24 23.74 30.72
C TYR A 188 11.91 24.31 31.23
N ILE A 189 10.83 23.60 30.94
CA ILE A 189 9.50 23.78 31.56
C ILE A 189 9.10 22.44 32.19
N LYS A 190 8.58 22.44 33.42
CA LYS A 190 8.14 21.23 34.13
C LYS A 190 6.62 21.15 34.16
N GLU A 191 6.05 19.99 33.85
CA GLU A 191 4.59 19.78 33.84
C GLU A 191 4.08 19.55 35.27
N GLY A 192 3.23 20.46 35.76
CA GLY A 192 2.79 20.47 37.16
C GLY A 192 1.41 19.83 37.37
N LYS A 193 1.30 18.93 38.35
CA LYS A 193 0.01 18.46 38.89
C LYS A 193 -0.65 19.57 39.72
N THR A 194 -1.73 20.17 39.22
CA THR A 194 -2.42 21.28 39.89
C THR A 194 -3.35 20.81 41.01
N THR A 195 -2.81 20.53 42.20
CA THR A 195 -3.60 20.43 43.44
C THR A 195 -3.78 21.81 44.07
N SER A 196 -5.02 22.19 44.36
CA SER A 196 -5.37 23.48 44.96
C SER A 196 -5.36 23.42 46.48
N ASP A 197 -4.52 24.23 47.13
CA ASP A 197 -4.71 24.64 48.53
C ASP A 197 -4.40 26.13 48.69
N PHE A 198 -5.35 26.87 49.26
CA PHE A 198 -5.18 28.22 49.80
C PHE A 198 -5.84 28.23 51.18
N GLU A 199 -5.12 28.72 52.19
CA GLU A 199 -5.51 28.52 53.60
C GLU A 199 -6.77 29.29 54.05
N VAL A 200 -7.33 28.83 55.17
CA VAL A 200 -8.61 29.26 55.75
C VAL A 200 -8.51 30.62 56.45
N SER A 201 -9.54 31.46 56.29
CA SER A 201 -9.86 32.50 57.29
C SER A 201 -11.37 32.79 57.44
N ASN A 202 -11.92 32.28 58.53
CA ASN A 202 -12.94 32.87 59.43
C ASN A 202 -14.26 33.53 58.92
N GLN A 203 -15.32 33.06 59.60
CA GLN A 203 -16.44 33.83 60.22
C GLN A 203 -17.76 34.15 59.47
N GLU A 204 -18.83 33.68 60.13
CA GLU A 204 -20.15 34.31 60.35
C GLU A 204 -21.23 34.37 59.24
N LYS A 205 -22.36 33.68 59.53
CA LYS A 205 -23.78 34.13 59.39
C LYS A 205 -24.19 34.88 58.11
N SER A 206 -25.15 34.37 57.34
CA SER A 206 -26.60 34.56 57.63
C SER A 206 -27.52 33.80 56.67
N ALA A 207 -28.84 33.89 56.88
CA ALA A 207 -29.88 33.13 56.16
C ALA A 207 -30.63 33.95 55.07
N ALA A 208 -31.65 33.30 54.50
CA ALA A 208 -32.80 33.83 53.73
C ALA A 208 -32.72 33.92 52.19
N THR A 209 -33.46 33.00 51.55
CA THR A 209 -34.31 33.25 50.38
C THR A 209 -35.67 33.85 50.81
N PRO A 210 -36.57 34.34 49.92
CA PRO A 210 -36.48 34.57 48.46
C PRO A 210 -37.05 35.96 48.01
N THR A 211 -37.45 36.05 46.72
CA THR A 211 -38.65 36.73 46.13
C THR A 211 -38.58 38.02 45.27
N LYS A 212 -39.21 37.91 44.08
CA LYS A 212 -40.04 38.92 43.33
C LYS A 212 -39.33 40.06 42.55
N GLN A 213 -39.88 40.67 41.47
CA GLN A 213 -40.92 40.42 40.40
C GLN A 213 -40.84 41.65 39.41
N GLN A 214 -41.54 41.89 38.27
CA GLN A 214 -42.63 41.33 37.41
C GLN A 214 -42.53 42.04 36.02
N LYS A 215 -43.19 41.69 34.90
CA LYS A 215 -43.96 40.49 34.48
C LYS A 215 -43.51 40.06 33.04
N VAL A 216 -44.22 40.06 31.89
CA VAL A 216 -45.60 40.39 31.42
C VAL A 216 -45.97 39.46 30.23
N ASP A 217 -47.25 39.21 29.97
CA ASP A 217 -47.76 38.39 28.83
C ASP A 217 -48.65 39.22 27.87
N TYR A 218 -49.17 38.61 26.80
CA TYR A 218 -50.63 38.40 26.58
C TYR A 218 -50.90 37.30 25.53
N ASN A 219 -52.18 36.91 25.31
CA ASN A 219 -52.55 35.51 25.03
C ASN A 219 -53.70 35.29 24.00
N VAL A 220 -53.64 34.15 23.28
CA VAL A 220 -54.77 33.31 22.73
C VAL A 220 -55.54 33.71 21.43
N THR A 221 -55.92 32.65 20.70
CA THR A 221 -56.58 32.49 19.37
C THR A 221 -58.13 32.52 19.37
N PRO A 222 -58.81 32.60 18.20
CA PRO A 222 -59.41 31.42 17.49
C PRO A 222 -59.22 31.51 15.93
N ASN A 223 -59.94 30.91 14.96
CA ASN A 223 -61.27 30.26 14.85
C ASN A 223 -61.43 29.32 13.60
N PHE A 224 -62.66 28.84 13.32
CA PHE A 224 -63.15 27.96 12.22
C PHE A 224 -63.21 28.66 10.83
N VAL A 225 -63.16 28.04 9.63
CA VAL A 225 -63.60 26.73 9.03
C VAL A 225 -65.05 26.70 8.52
N ASP A 226 -65.25 26.35 7.23
CA ASP A 226 -66.50 25.80 6.66
C ASP A 226 -66.31 25.12 5.27
N HIS A 227 -67.26 24.25 4.84
CA HIS A 227 -67.30 23.46 3.58
C HIS A 227 -68.76 23.32 3.05
N PRO A 228 -69.07 23.19 1.73
CA PRO A 228 -69.18 21.83 1.10
C PRO A 228 -69.08 21.68 -0.47
N SER A 229 -68.60 20.50 -0.89
CA SER A 229 -69.08 19.52 -1.93
C SER A 229 -69.66 19.86 -3.34
N THR A 230 -69.24 19.02 -4.32
CA THR A 230 -70.00 18.39 -5.47
C THR A 230 -70.47 19.22 -6.71
N VAL A 231 -70.58 18.71 -7.97
CA VAL A 231 -69.94 17.58 -8.74
C VAL A 231 -70.36 17.62 -10.26
N GLN A 232 -69.78 16.76 -11.13
CA GLN A 232 -70.15 16.43 -12.55
C GLN A 232 -69.87 17.50 -13.65
N ALA A 233 -69.78 17.20 -14.97
CA ALA A 233 -69.35 16.05 -15.82
C ALA A 233 -69.54 16.48 -17.33
N ILE A 234 -69.43 15.71 -18.44
CA ILE A 234 -69.21 14.29 -18.80
C ILE A 234 -68.51 14.25 -20.21
N GLN A 235 -68.42 13.07 -20.87
CA GLN A 235 -68.40 12.88 -22.35
C GLN A 235 -67.07 13.20 -23.10
N GLU A 236 -66.51 12.43 -24.06
CA GLU A 236 -66.65 11.05 -24.61
C GLU A 236 -65.27 10.63 -25.23
N GLN A 237 -64.99 9.61 -26.06
CA GLN A 237 -65.76 8.65 -26.90
C GLN A 237 -65.06 7.25 -26.94
N THR A 238 -65.35 6.38 -27.93
CA THR A 238 -64.80 5.01 -28.14
C THR A 238 -65.04 4.58 -29.61
N PRO A 239 -64.89 3.32 -30.15
CA PRO A 239 -64.68 1.95 -29.59
C PRO A 239 -63.29 1.33 -30.03
N VAL A 240 -62.94 0.03 -30.26
CA VAL A 240 -63.63 -1.27 -30.56
C VAL A 240 -62.95 -2.54 -29.97
N SER A 241 -63.81 -3.50 -29.65
CA SER A 241 -63.73 -4.94 -29.28
C SER A 241 -62.65 -5.93 -29.82
N SER A 242 -62.17 -6.79 -28.90
CA SER A 242 -62.00 -8.29 -28.93
C SER A 242 -61.50 -9.11 -30.15
N THR A 243 -60.63 -10.12 -29.93
CA THR A 243 -60.92 -11.59 -30.06
C THR A 243 -59.72 -12.52 -29.73
N LYS A 244 -59.98 -13.83 -29.57
CA LYS A 244 -59.10 -15.03 -29.40
C LYS A 244 -59.93 -16.26 -29.90
N PRO A 245 -59.43 -17.50 -30.12
CA PRO A 245 -58.06 -18.09 -30.10
C PRO A 245 -57.77 -18.97 -31.37
N THR A 246 -56.96 -20.04 -31.28
CA THR A 246 -56.83 -21.20 -32.23
C THR A 246 -55.89 -20.98 -33.45
N GLU A 247 -54.80 -21.71 -33.79
CA GLU A 247 -54.18 -23.04 -33.45
C GLU A 247 -54.67 -24.22 -34.36
N VAL A 248 -53.91 -25.23 -34.85
CA VAL A 248 -52.53 -25.78 -34.66
C VAL A 248 -52.01 -26.43 -35.99
N GLN A 249 -50.70 -26.39 -36.32
CA GLN A 249 -49.87 -27.42 -37.06
C GLN A 249 -48.48 -26.83 -37.47
N VAL A 250 -47.33 -27.51 -37.67
CA VAL A 250 -46.66 -28.78 -37.25
C VAL A 250 -45.70 -29.17 -38.40
N VAL A 251 -44.38 -29.18 -38.15
CA VAL A 251 -43.39 -30.19 -38.59
C VAL A 251 -42.20 -30.17 -37.61
N GLU A 252 -42.16 -31.20 -36.76
CA GLU A 252 -41.07 -32.09 -36.33
C GLU A 252 -39.58 -31.68 -36.57
N LYS A 253 -38.60 -31.80 -35.64
CA LYS A 253 -38.19 -32.85 -34.66
C LYS A 253 -37.60 -34.14 -35.30
N PRO A 254 -36.77 -34.94 -34.57
CA PRO A 254 -35.57 -34.59 -33.78
C PRO A 254 -34.42 -35.65 -33.96
N PHE A 255 -33.29 -35.56 -33.24
CA PHE A 255 -32.85 -36.60 -32.26
C PHE A 255 -31.48 -36.35 -31.59
N SER A 256 -31.30 -37.00 -30.44
CA SER A 256 -30.04 -37.20 -29.70
C SER A 256 -29.16 -38.30 -30.31
N THR A 257 -27.86 -38.35 -29.97
CA THR A 257 -27.21 -39.65 -29.70
C THR A 257 -26.10 -39.56 -28.67
N LYS A 258 -25.69 -40.72 -28.16
CA LYS A 258 -24.79 -40.95 -27.03
C LYS A 258 -23.83 -42.08 -27.45
N LEU A 259 -22.57 -42.04 -26.98
CA LEU A 259 -21.65 -43.20 -26.85
C LEU A 259 -21.25 -44.00 -28.12
N ILE A 260 -19.93 -44.17 -28.37
CA ILE A 260 -19.18 -45.45 -28.50
C ILE A 260 -17.84 -45.32 -29.27
N ASN A 261 -16.84 -46.08 -28.79
CA ASN A 261 -15.52 -46.32 -29.38
C ASN A 261 -15.55 -47.30 -30.57
N PRO A 262 -14.65 -47.18 -31.55
CA PRO A 262 -14.04 -48.33 -32.23
C PRO A 262 -12.78 -48.83 -31.49
N ARG A 263 -12.34 -50.06 -31.80
CA ARG A 263 -11.17 -50.73 -31.20
C ARG A 263 -10.50 -51.61 -32.27
N LYS A 264 -9.21 -51.95 -32.09
CA LYS A 264 -8.35 -52.81 -32.95
C LYS A 264 -7.93 -52.12 -34.27
N GLU A 265 -6.79 -52.41 -34.90
CA GLU A 265 -5.60 -53.24 -34.62
C GLU A 265 -4.40 -52.58 -35.38
N GLU A 266 -3.10 -52.90 -35.29
CA GLU A 266 -2.34 -54.11 -34.95
C GLU A 266 -0.82 -53.76 -34.77
N LYS A 267 -0.02 -54.58 -34.06
CA LYS A 267 1.48 -54.69 -34.16
C LYS A 267 2.33 -53.43 -33.79
N GLN A 268 3.64 -53.48 -33.49
CA GLN A 268 4.65 -54.56 -33.38
C GLN A 268 5.82 -54.15 -32.43
N SER A 269 6.49 -55.12 -31.77
CA SER A 269 7.92 -55.14 -31.31
C SER A 269 8.53 -53.97 -30.49
N SER A 270 9.45 -54.17 -29.53
CA SER A 270 9.98 -55.38 -28.89
C SER A 270 10.70 -55.05 -27.56
N ASP A 271 10.87 -56.08 -26.74
CA ASP A 271 12.11 -56.52 -26.05
C ASP A 271 13.41 -55.71 -26.30
N SER A 272 14.34 -55.55 -25.34
CA SER A 272 14.43 -56.05 -23.93
C SER A 272 15.68 -55.49 -23.22
N GLN A 273 15.75 -55.64 -21.88
CA GLN A 273 16.93 -55.94 -21.02
C GLN A 273 18.27 -55.16 -21.23
N GLU A 274 18.78 -54.44 -20.22
CA GLU A 274 19.85 -54.88 -19.27
C GLU A 274 21.27 -55.01 -19.88
N GLN A 275 22.41 -54.75 -19.22
CA GLN A 275 22.73 -54.65 -17.77
C GLN A 275 24.13 -53.99 -17.54
N LEU A 276 24.53 -53.81 -16.27
CA LEU A 276 25.93 -53.78 -15.73
C LEU A 276 26.82 -52.56 -16.08
N ALA A 277 27.80 -52.11 -15.25
CA ALA A 277 28.33 -52.52 -13.94
C ALA A 277 29.07 -51.33 -13.24
N GLU A 278 29.24 -51.21 -11.92
CA GLU A 278 28.54 -51.79 -10.75
C GLU A 278 28.47 -50.71 -9.61
N HIS A 279 29.32 -50.54 -8.57
CA HIS A 279 30.38 -51.38 -7.97
C HIS A 279 30.59 -51.09 -6.45
N LYS A 280 30.14 -52.01 -5.56
CA LYS A 280 30.50 -52.16 -4.11
C LYS A 280 30.11 -51.02 -3.12
N ASN A 281 29.79 -51.26 -1.83
CA ASN A 281 29.69 -52.47 -0.96
C ASN A 281 28.47 -52.28 0.00
N LEU A 282 27.70 -53.31 0.39
CA LEU A 282 27.88 -54.21 1.56
C LEU A 282 28.14 -53.48 2.90
N GLU A 283 27.50 -53.77 4.04
CA GLU A 283 26.51 -54.81 4.46
C GLU A 283 25.76 -54.30 5.74
N THR A 284 24.75 -54.91 6.40
CA THR A 284 24.22 -56.30 6.45
C THR A 284 22.75 -56.35 6.94
N LYS A 285 21.90 -57.17 6.27
CA LYS A 285 21.09 -58.30 6.80
C LYS A 285 20.28 -58.16 8.13
N LYS A 286 18.93 -58.30 8.11
CA LYS A 286 18.08 -59.54 8.31
C LYS A 286 17.67 -59.76 9.79
N GLU A 287 16.62 -60.52 10.16
CA GLU A 287 15.68 -61.38 9.40
C GLU A 287 14.21 -61.32 9.95
N GLU A 288 13.38 -62.33 9.61
CA GLU A 288 11.91 -62.34 9.56
C GLU A 288 11.12 -62.59 10.87
N LYS A 289 9.84 -62.17 10.82
CA LYS A 289 8.58 -62.84 11.26
C LYS A 289 8.59 -63.81 12.46
N ILE A 290 7.57 -63.65 13.31
CA ILE A 290 6.60 -64.72 13.67
C ILE A 290 5.23 -64.07 13.96
N SER A 291 4.14 -64.81 13.78
CA SER A 291 2.80 -64.40 14.22
C SER A 291 1.92 -65.63 14.51
N PRO A 292 1.11 -65.59 15.59
CA PRO A 292 -0.22 -66.19 15.55
C PRO A 292 -1.31 -65.27 16.14
N LYS A 293 -2.56 -65.73 16.04
CA LYS A 293 -3.80 -65.11 16.56
C LYS A 293 -3.94 -65.44 18.08
N GLU A 294 -4.91 -64.96 18.89
CA GLU A 294 -6.29 -64.55 18.60
C GLU A 294 -6.96 -63.79 19.78
N LYS A 295 -7.98 -62.95 19.48
CA LYS A 295 -9.17 -62.55 20.32
C LYS A 295 -9.05 -61.77 21.67
N THR A 296 -9.75 -60.61 21.67
CA THR A 296 -10.63 -60.01 22.72
C THR A 296 -10.10 -59.60 24.11
N GLY A 297 -10.29 -58.33 24.51
CA GLY A 297 -10.25 -57.93 25.92
C GLY A 297 -10.24 -56.42 26.29
N VAL A 298 -11.41 -55.74 26.21
CA VAL A 298 -11.82 -54.55 27.02
C VAL A 298 -11.05 -53.20 26.87
N ASN A 299 -11.79 -52.09 27.05
CA ASN A 299 -11.32 -50.70 26.97
C ASN A 299 -10.56 -50.22 28.22
N THR A 300 -9.62 -49.29 28.02
CA THR A 300 -9.40 -48.12 28.90
C THR A 300 -9.15 -46.89 28.02
N LEU A 301 -9.73 -45.73 28.38
CA LEU A 301 -9.61 -44.50 27.59
C LEU A 301 -8.26 -43.81 27.79
N ASN A 302 -7.79 -43.12 26.75
CA ASN A 302 -6.61 -42.26 26.77
C ASN A 302 -7.01 -40.84 26.32
N PRO A 303 -7.12 -39.85 27.23
CA PRO A 303 -7.44 -38.48 26.86
C PRO A 303 -6.24 -37.82 26.14
N GLN A 304 -6.41 -37.53 24.86
CA GLN A 304 -5.57 -36.55 24.16
C GLN A 304 -6.34 -35.24 24.11
N ASP A 305 -6.02 -34.29 25.00
CA ASP A 305 -6.42 -32.90 24.81
C ASP A 305 -5.58 -32.30 23.68
N GLU A 306 -6.22 -31.58 22.75
CA GLU A 306 -5.54 -30.98 21.61
C GLU A 306 -4.61 -29.85 22.06
N VAL A 307 -3.30 -30.07 21.88
CA VAL A 307 -2.29 -29.03 22.07
C VAL A 307 -2.52 -27.93 21.04
N LEU A 308 -2.75 -26.71 21.51
CA LEU A 308 -2.71 -25.48 20.70
C LEU A 308 -1.32 -25.32 20.08
N SER A 309 -1.13 -25.88 18.88
CA SER A 309 0.14 -25.97 18.17
C SER A 309 0.52 -24.67 17.46
N GLY A 310 0.47 -23.55 18.19
CA GLY A 310 1.27 -22.39 17.85
C GLY A 310 2.74 -22.78 18.02
N GLN A 311 3.46 -22.97 16.91
CA GLN A 311 4.90 -23.22 16.96
C GLN A 311 5.63 -21.95 17.44
N LEU A 312 5.81 -21.81 18.76
CA LEU A 312 6.91 -20.99 19.27
C LEU A 312 8.22 -21.65 18.85
N THR A 313 8.92 -21.02 17.92
CA THR A 313 10.31 -21.32 17.62
C THR A 313 11.17 -20.86 18.78
N GLU A 314 11.62 -21.83 19.59
CA GLU A 314 12.41 -21.68 20.82
C GLU A 314 11.66 -20.99 21.98
N ALA A 315 11.71 -21.63 23.17
CA ALA A 315 11.11 -21.10 24.37
C ALA A 315 12.05 -20.06 25.00
N ILE A 316 11.59 -18.80 25.11
CA ILE A 316 12.34 -17.74 25.78
C ILE A 316 12.38 -18.05 27.27
N GLU A 317 13.56 -18.42 27.78
CA GLU A 317 13.99 -18.41 29.19
C GLU A 317 12.83 -18.58 30.21
N SER A 318 12.20 -19.76 30.25
CA SER A 318 10.93 -19.98 30.98
C SER A 318 11.09 -21.01 32.11
N GLY A 319 10.62 -20.66 33.31
CA GLY A 319 10.80 -21.46 34.52
C GLY A 319 9.60 -21.42 35.47
N GLY A 320 9.42 -22.50 36.25
CA GLY A 320 8.28 -22.73 37.14
C GLY A 320 8.10 -21.77 38.34
N VAL A 321 8.98 -20.78 38.50
CA VAL A 321 8.80 -19.61 39.39
C VAL A 321 9.34 -18.35 38.71
N VAL A 322 10.53 -18.42 38.10
CA VAL A 322 11.19 -17.29 37.42
C VAL A 322 11.73 -17.74 36.07
N GLY A 323 11.58 -16.90 35.04
CA GLY A 323 12.23 -17.09 33.76
C GLY A 323 13.72 -16.76 33.79
N SER A 324 14.06 -15.52 34.16
CA SER A 324 15.41 -14.96 34.09
C SER A 324 15.53 -13.80 35.08
N MET A 325 16.73 -13.50 35.61
CA MET A 325 16.96 -12.31 36.48
C MET A 325 18.00 -11.33 35.94
N LYS A 326 18.76 -11.72 34.90
CA LYS A 326 19.79 -10.93 34.22
C LYS A 326 20.72 -10.20 35.21
N HIS A 327 21.23 -10.99 36.16
CA HIS A 327 22.21 -10.62 37.19
C HIS A 327 21.73 -9.74 38.36
N HIS A 328 20.46 -9.31 38.40
CA HIS A 328 19.93 -8.49 39.49
C HIS A 328 18.56 -8.98 39.99
N GLY A 329 18.57 -9.96 40.89
CA GLY A 329 17.38 -10.45 41.58
C GLY A 329 17.72 -11.51 42.64
N SER A 330 16.77 -11.81 43.52
CA SER A 330 16.84 -12.95 44.45
C SER A 330 15.48 -13.62 44.57
N VAL A 331 15.47 -14.93 44.83
CA VAL A 331 14.26 -15.71 45.15
C VAL A 331 14.61 -16.67 46.27
N GLU A 332 13.85 -16.60 47.36
CA GLU A 332 14.10 -17.36 48.58
C GLU A 332 12.81 -17.95 49.17
N ASP A 333 12.96 -19.04 49.95
CA ASP A 333 11.90 -19.76 50.68
C ASP A 333 10.63 -20.12 49.86
N SER A 334 10.70 -20.07 48.54
CA SER A 334 9.56 -20.21 47.63
C SER A 334 9.29 -21.67 47.27
N VAL A 335 8.02 -22.08 47.24
CA VAL A 335 7.57 -23.44 46.90
C VAL A 335 6.85 -23.44 45.54
N SER A 336 7.43 -24.08 44.52
CA SER A 336 6.74 -24.26 43.23
C SER A 336 6.00 -25.58 43.15
N MET A 337 4.73 -25.52 42.74
CA MET A 337 3.90 -26.66 42.31
C MET A 337 3.58 -26.60 40.81
N MET A 338 4.35 -25.82 40.03
CA MET A 338 4.07 -25.52 38.62
C MET A 338 4.47 -26.68 37.69
N LYS A 339 3.70 -26.89 36.63
CA LYS A 339 4.04 -27.79 35.51
C LYS A 339 4.41 -26.97 34.28
N VAL A 340 5.66 -27.06 33.83
CA VAL A 340 6.22 -26.33 32.70
C VAL A 340 6.86 -27.33 31.71
N PRO A 341 6.05 -28.10 30.94
CA PRO A 341 6.55 -29.25 30.17
C PRO A 341 7.53 -28.89 29.03
N ASN A 342 7.58 -27.63 28.60
CA ASN A 342 8.48 -27.11 27.57
C ASN A 342 9.50 -26.08 28.13
N GLY A 343 9.76 -26.10 29.44
CA GLY A 343 10.66 -25.16 30.13
C GLY A 343 11.20 -25.77 31.42
N GLU A 344 11.81 -24.96 32.28
CA GLU A 344 12.45 -25.43 33.51
C GLU A 344 11.47 -25.52 34.69
N ILE A 345 11.69 -26.47 35.59
CA ILE A 345 10.84 -26.78 36.76
C ILE A 345 10.80 -25.65 37.80
N PHE A 346 11.72 -24.69 37.75
CA PHE A 346 11.78 -23.56 38.70
C PHE A 346 12.40 -22.29 38.08
N TYR A 347 13.59 -22.40 37.49
CA TYR A 347 14.37 -21.25 36.99
C TYR A 347 14.74 -21.43 35.52
N GLY A 348 14.31 -20.50 34.66
CA GLY A 348 14.24 -20.68 33.21
C GLY A 348 15.45 -20.32 32.36
N SER A 349 16.50 -19.71 32.93
CA SER A 349 17.62 -19.14 32.17
C SER A 349 18.98 -19.65 32.62
N SER A 350 19.94 -19.63 31.68
CA SER A 350 21.33 -20.00 31.89
C SER A 350 22.12 -18.96 32.70
N ASP A 351 21.57 -17.76 32.94
CA ASP A 351 22.20 -16.75 33.77
C ASP A 351 22.38 -17.21 35.23
N ILE A 352 21.62 -18.20 35.71
CA ILE A 352 21.81 -18.83 37.04
C ILE A 352 23.18 -19.51 37.22
N ASP A 353 23.79 -19.98 36.13
CA ASP A 353 25.13 -20.59 36.11
C ASP A 353 26.24 -19.57 35.77
N TYR A 354 25.88 -18.36 35.33
CA TYR A 354 26.83 -17.36 34.81
C TYR A 354 27.70 -16.75 35.91
N ASP A 355 28.99 -16.52 35.61
CA ASP A 355 30.02 -16.04 36.56
C ASP A 355 30.12 -16.93 37.82
N ASP A 356 30.09 -18.26 37.62
CA ASP A 356 29.88 -19.29 38.65
C ASP A 356 28.71 -18.93 39.59
N GLY A 357 27.60 -18.48 39.00
CA GLY A 357 26.37 -18.09 39.69
C GLY A 357 26.49 -16.98 40.73
N TYR A 358 27.62 -16.25 40.82
CA TYR A 358 27.87 -15.25 41.86
C TYR A 358 26.81 -14.14 41.94
N TRP A 359 26.24 -13.74 40.79
CA TRP A 359 25.22 -12.68 40.70
C TRP A 359 23.78 -13.20 40.82
N THR A 360 23.55 -14.48 40.55
CA THR A 360 22.23 -15.05 40.23
C THR A 360 21.94 -16.31 41.02
N GLY A 361 22.69 -17.39 40.76
CA GLY A 361 22.57 -18.67 41.44
C GLY A 361 22.78 -18.56 42.96
N ASP A 362 23.70 -17.71 43.42
CA ASP A 362 23.93 -17.44 44.84
C ASP A 362 22.73 -16.77 45.54
N ASN A 363 21.94 -16.00 44.77
CA ASN A 363 20.72 -15.32 45.20
C ASN A 363 19.44 -16.17 45.01
N VAL A 364 19.55 -17.40 44.49
CA VAL A 364 18.51 -18.44 44.52
C VAL A 364 18.84 -19.43 45.63
N ARG A 365 18.18 -19.34 46.78
CA ARG A 365 18.49 -20.16 47.97
C ARG A 365 17.26 -20.52 48.83
N ARG A 366 17.29 -21.69 49.47
CA ARG A 366 16.18 -22.23 50.30
C ARG A 366 14.84 -22.43 49.58
N ASN A 367 14.82 -22.55 48.26
CA ASN A 367 13.59 -22.77 47.50
C ASN A 367 13.25 -24.26 47.36
N TYR A 368 12.05 -24.56 46.88
CA TYR A 368 11.50 -25.90 46.83
C TYR A 368 10.71 -26.19 45.54
N VAL A 369 10.77 -27.44 45.09
CA VAL A 369 9.86 -28.03 44.08
C VAL A 369 9.20 -29.27 44.67
N VAL A 370 7.97 -29.56 44.26
CA VAL A 370 7.14 -30.59 44.91
C VAL A 370 7.11 -31.86 44.07
N ILE A 371 7.66 -32.94 44.63
CA ILE A 371 7.84 -34.22 43.93
C ILE A 371 6.48 -34.78 43.49
N GLY A 372 6.32 -35.05 42.20
CA GLY A 372 5.08 -35.57 41.59
C GLY A 372 4.02 -34.52 41.24
N VAL A 373 4.16 -33.29 41.76
CA VAL A 373 3.23 -32.18 41.50
C VAL A 373 3.84 -31.18 40.52
N SER A 374 5.09 -30.78 40.73
CA SER A 374 5.85 -29.94 39.78
C SER A 374 6.36 -30.76 38.60
N ASP A 375 6.51 -30.13 37.44
CA ASP A 375 6.97 -30.77 36.21
C ASP A 375 7.73 -29.77 35.31
N GLY A 376 8.63 -30.27 34.46
CA GLY A 376 9.54 -29.48 33.64
C GLY A 376 10.99 -29.94 33.74
N HIS A 377 11.84 -29.34 32.92
CA HIS A 377 13.27 -29.67 32.84
C HIS A 377 14.08 -29.12 34.02
N SER A 378 15.27 -29.67 34.22
CA SER A 378 16.30 -29.07 35.05
C SER A 378 17.61 -29.23 34.29
N SER A 379 18.02 -28.16 33.61
CA SER A 379 19.11 -28.17 32.63
C SER A 379 20.39 -27.56 33.21
N TYR A 380 20.26 -26.44 33.91
CA TYR A 380 21.36 -25.68 34.50
C TYR A 380 21.95 -26.37 35.74
N GLN A 381 23.23 -26.13 36.05
CA GLN A 381 23.94 -26.81 37.13
C GLN A 381 23.48 -26.34 38.51
N ARG A 382 23.37 -25.03 38.72
CA ARG A 382 22.91 -24.44 39.99
C ARG A 382 21.40 -24.63 40.21
N SER A 383 20.62 -24.81 39.13
CA SER A 383 19.23 -25.31 39.21
C SER A 383 19.11 -26.75 39.73
N LYS A 384 20.20 -27.54 39.77
CA LYS A 384 20.24 -28.91 40.32
C LYS A 384 20.78 -28.97 41.75
N ASP A 385 21.27 -27.86 42.29
CA ASP A 385 21.78 -27.80 43.65
C ASP A 385 20.62 -27.89 44.65
N LYS A 386 20.54 -29.03 45.36
CA LYS A 386 19.48 -29.31 46.35
C LYS A 386 19.59 -28.45 47.62
N ASN A 387 20.63 -27.63 47.78
CA ASN A 387 20.70 -26.59 48.80
C ASN A 387 20.01 -25.28 48.35
N ARG A 388 19.77 -25.13 47.04
CA ARG A 388 19.15 -23.94 46.41
C ARG A 388 17.70 -24.16 46.04
N ILE A 389 17.43 -25.27 45.35
CA ILE A 389 16.10 -25.69 44.89
C ILE A 389 15.93 -27.16 45.32
N ARG A 390 15.35 -27.35 46.50
CA ARG A 390 15.22 -28.66 47.15
C ARG A 390 13.91 -29.36 46.72
N PRO A 391 13.96 -30.56 46.13
CA PRO A 391 12.76 -31.37 45.95
C PRO A 391 12.23 -31.86 47.31
N ILE A 392 10.94 -31.69 47.56
CA ILE A 392 10.23 -32.06 48.81
C ILE A 392 8.92 -32.82 48.54
N SER A 393 8.37 -33.50 49.55
CA SER A 393 7.06 -34.16 49.41
C SER A 393 5.90 -33.15 49.41
N GLU A 394 4.73 -33.58 48.97
CA GLU A 394 3.53 -32.73 48.96
C GLU A 394 3.07 -32.35 50.39
N GLU A 395 3.29 -33.21 51.39
CA GLU A 395 3.04 -32.89 52.80
C GLU A 395 4.05 -31.88 53.37
N GLU A 396 5.35 -32.03 53.07
CA GLU A 396 6.36 -31.03 53.47
C GLU A 396 6.06 -29.68 52.80
N ALA A 397 5.63 -29.70 51.53
CA ALA A 397 5.24 -28.51 50.78
C ALA A 397 3.99 -27.82 51.36
N LYS A 398 2.92 -28.58 51.65
CA LYS A 398 1.71 -28.06 52.30
C LYS A 398 2.03 -27.48 53.67
N SER A 399 2.81 -28.19 54.49
CA SER A 399 3.23 -27.71 55.82
C SER A 399 4.04 -26.40 55.74
N LYS A 400 4.96 -26.27 54.76
CA LYS A 400 5.68 -25.01 54.50
C LYS A 400 4.73 -23.89 54.06
N ILE A 401 3.80 -24.16 53.15
CA ILE A 401 2.82 -23.18 52.67
C ILE A 401 1.90 -22.73 53.82
N GLU A 402 1.38 -23.64 54.64
CA GLU A 402 0.57 -23.28 55.81
C GLU A 402 1.37 -22.47 56.84
N ALA A 403 2.66 -22.76 57.02
CA ALA A 403 3.55 -21.96 57.86
C ALA A 403 3.79 -20.53 57.33
N THR A 404 3.53 -20.24 56.04
CA THR A 404 3.53 -18.85 55.53
C THR A 404 2.28 -18.06 55.97
N GLY A 405 1.23 -18.71 56.48
CA GLY A 405 -0.01 -18.06 56.90
C GLY A 405 -0.83 -17.41 55.78
N ILE A 406 -0.48 -17.64 54.51
CA ILE A 406 -1.24 -17.16 53.35
C ILE A 406 -2.57 -17.94 53.27
N THR A 407 -3.69 -17.23 53.11
CA THR A 407 -5.05 -17.80 53.07
C THR A 407 -5.77 -17.63 51.73
N ALA A 408 -5.05 -17.16 50.69
CA ALA A 408 -5.62 -16.94 49.36
C ALA A 408 -5.98 -18.26 48.62
N ASP A 409 -5.46 -19.40 49.07
CA ASP A 409 -5.90 -20.75 48.70
C ASP A 409 -7.30 -21.07 49.23
N LYS A 410 -7.65 -20.50 50.39
CA LYS A 410 -8.92 -20.65 51.12
C LYS A 410 -9.94 -19.55 50.76
N TYR A 411 -9.64 -18.70 49.78
CA TYR A 411 -10.53 -17.64 49.31
C TYR A 411 -11.56 -18.17 48.30
N GLU A 412 -12.84 -18.19 48.68
CA GLU A 412 -13.95 -18.44 47.75
C GLU A 412 -14.31 -17.17 46.98
N ILE A 413 -14.16 -17.21 45.66
CA ILE A 413 -14.75 -16.20 44.78
C ILE A 413 -16.25 -16.45 44.74
N ASN A 414 -17.01 -15.63 45.47
CA ASN A 414 -18.45 -15.56 45.27
C ASN A 414 -18.72 -15.05 43.85
N GLU A 415 -19.33 -15.88 43.01
CA GLU A 415 -19.80 -15.48 41.70
C GLU A 415 -20.65 -14.19 41.79
N PRO A 416 -20.55 -13.28 40.81
CA PRO A 416 -21.43 -12.13 40.71
C PRO A 416 -22.91 -12.54 40.82
N VAL A 417 -23.72 -11.72 41.49
CA VAL A 417 -25.15 -12.02 41.70
C VAL A 417 -25.86 -12.28 40.36
N VAL A 418 -25.47 -11.56 39.30
CA VAL A 418 -25.95 -11.79 37.92
C VAL A 418 -25.61 -13.20 37.42
N ASN A 419 -24.38 -13.68 37.62
CA ASN A 419 -23.96 -15.02 37.18
C ASN A 419 -24.72 -16.12 37.93
N ARG A 420 -24.91 -15.96 39.26
CA ARG A 420 -25.68 -16.89 40.09
C ARG A 420 -27.17 -16.93 39.75
N LEU A 421 -27.77 -15.77 39.47
CA LEU A 421 -29.17 -15.67 39.02
C LEU A 421 -29.35 -16.30 37.63
N ASN A 422 -28.41 -16.06 36.72
CA ASN A 422 -28.42 -16.60 35.35
C ASN A 422 -27.89 -18.04 35.24
N ARG A 423 -27.36 -18.62 36.33
CA ARG A 423 -26.71 -19.94 36.40
C ARG A 423 -25.61 -20.13 35.34
N LEU A 424 -24.74 -19.13 35.18
CA LEU A 424 -23.67 -19.12 34.17
C LEU A 424 -22.53 -20.10 34.53
N THR A 425 -22.70 -21.36 34.12
CA THR A 425 -21.61 -22.34 34.02
C THR A 425 -20.65 -22.00 32.88
N ARG A 426 -19.55 -22.74 32.74
CA ARG A 426 -18.65 -22.61 31.58
C ARG A 426 -19.32 -23.17 30.32
N ARG A 427 -19.00 -22.63 29.15
CA ARG A 427 -19.47 -23.14 27.84
C ARG A 427 -19.07 -24.61 27.60
N GLU A 428 -17.97 -25.06 28.18
CA GLU A 428 -17.54 -26.48 28.16
C GLU A 428 -18.32 -27.39 29.11
N ASP A 429 -19.10 -26.83 30.05
CA ASP A 429 -19.88 -27.52 31.08
C ASP A 429 -21.41 -27.31 30.91
N GLU A 430 -21.81 -26.62 29.84
CA GLU A 430 -23.15 -26.11 29.52
C GLU A 430 -24.26 -27.16 29.67
N TYR A 431 -23.99 -28.40 29.24
CA TYR A 431 -24.94 -29.52 29.17
C TYR A 431 -24.58 -30.70 30.09
N LYS A 432 -23.43 -30.69 30.78
CA LYS A 432 -22.91 -31.86 31.53
C LYS A 432 -23.79 -32.31 32.70
N SER A 433 -24.66 -31.43 33.18
CA SER A 433 -25.62 -31.69 34.27
C SER A 433 -27.06 -31.98 33.76
N THR A 434 -27.28 -31.99 32.45
CA THR A 434 -28.58 -32.25 31.83
C THR A 434 -28.84 -33.76 31.71
N GLN A 435 -30.10 -34.17 31.88
CA GLN A 435 -30.52 -35.56 31.70
C GLN A 435 -30.19 -36.07 30.28
N ASP A 436 -29.77 -37.34 30.18
CA ASP A 436 -29.37 -38.02 28.94
C ASP A 436 -28.15 -37.43 28.20
N TYR A 437 -27.36 -36.56 28.84
CA TYR A 437 -26.09 -36.04 28.29
C TYR A 437 -25.10 -37.17 27.98
N LYS A 438 -24.43 -37.08 26.82
CA LYS A 438 -23.32 -37.95 26.40
C LYS A 438 -22.11 -37.11 26.01
N VAL A 439 -20.93 -37.50 26.47
CA VAL A 439 -19.68 -36.76 26.23
C VAL A 439 -19.25 -36.74 24.75
N ASP A 440 -19.56 -37.79 23.99
CA ASP A 440 -19.32 -37.84 22.54
C ASP A 440 -20.25 -36.93 21.72
N ARG A 441 -21.30 -36.38 22.33
CA ARG A 441 -22.31 -35.52 21.68
C ARG A 441 -22.32 -34.08 22.17
N ASP A 442 -21.37 -33.67 23.03
CA ASP A 442 -21.29 -32.31 23.57
C ASP A 442 -21.28 -31.21 22.48
N LEU A 443 -20.49 -31.42 21.41
CA LEU A 443 -20.47 -30.54 20.25
C LEU A 443 -21.81 -30.49 19.52
N ALA A 444 -22.51 -31.63 19.44
CA ALA A 444 -23.82 -31.73 18.80
C ALA A 444 -24.88 -30.91 19.56
N TYR A 445 -24.84 -30.90 20.89
CA TYR A 445 -25.73 -30.07 21.72
C TYR A 445 -25.46 -28.57 21.46
N ARG A 446 -24.20 -28.14 21.53
CA ARG A 446 -23.77 -26.75 21.23
C ARG A 446 -24.07 -26.30 19.80
N ASN A 447 -24.17 -27.25 18.86
CA ASN A 447 -24.58 -26.96 17.48
C ASN A 447 -26.11 -26.83 17.33
N ILE A 448 -26.90 -27.73 17.94
CA ILE A 448 -28.36 -27.63 17.90
C ILE A 448 -28.88 -26.39 18.64
N GLU A 449 -28.17 -25.93 19.68
CA GLU A 449 -28.39 -24.63 20.32
C GLU A 449 -28.41 -23.47 19.29
N LYS A 450 -27.50 -23.47 18.31
CA LYS A 450 -27.43 -22.46 17.23
C LYS A 450 -28.62 -22.50 16.26
N LEU A 451 -29.33 -23.63 16.19
CA LEU A 451 -30.56 -23.79 15.42
C LEU A 451 -31.81 -23.46 16.26
N GLN A 452 -31.72 -23.59 17.59
CA GLN A 452 -32.87 -23.63 18.52
C GLN A 452 -32.64 -22.78 19.79
N PRO A 453 -32.35 -21.47 19.66
CA PRO A 453 -31.87 -20.63 20.78
C PRO A 453 -32.87 -20.41 21.93
N PHE A 454 -34.15 -20.76 21.76
CA PHE A 454 -35.19 -20.61 22.79
C PHE A 454 -35.62 -21.93 23.45
N TYR A 455 -35.01 -23.06 23.09
CA TYR A 455 -35.39 -24.37 23.63
C TYR A 455 -34.62 -24.71 24.92
N ASN A 456 -35.25 -25.51 25.78
CA ASN A 456 -34.63 -25.95 27.03
C ASN A 456 -33.53 -26.99 26.79
N LYS A 457 -32.56 -27.08 27.71
CA LYS A 457 -31.36 -27.90 27.54
C LYS A 457 -31.68 -29.39 27.39
N GLU A 458 -32.72 -29.89 28.05
CA GLU A 458 -33.18 -31.27 27.94
C GLU A 458 -33.67 -31.59 26.51
N TRP A 459 -34.30 -30.63 25.82
CA TRP A 459 -34.69 -30.79 24.41
C TRP A 459 -33.47 -30.75 23.48
N ILE A 460 -32.55 -29.80 23.68
CA ILE A 460 -31.30 -29.73 22.91
C ILE A 460 -30.50 -31.03 23.03
N VAL A 461 -30.40 -31.61 24.24
CA VAL A 461 -29.75 -32.90 24.48
C VAL A 461 -30.52 -34.05 23.82
N ASN A 462 -31.86 -34.07 23.91
CA ASN A 462 -32.68 -35.08 23.22
C ASN A 462 -32.49 -35.06 21.69
N GLN A 463 -32.39 -33.87 21.08
CA GLN A 463 -32.21 -33.72 19.64
C GLN A 463 -30.77 -34.01 19.18
N GLY A 464 -29.75 -33.53 19.90
CA GLY A 464 -28.36 -33.88 19.61
C GLY A 464 -28.05 -35.38 19.77
N ASN A 465 -28.80 -36.07 20.64
CA ASN A 465 -28.77 -37.53 20.78
C ASN A 465 -29.42 -38.31 19.63
N LYS A 466 -30.32 -37.68 18.85
CA LYS A 466 -30.97 -38.28 17.66
C LYS A 466 -30.17 -38.11 16.37
N LEU A 467 -29.27 -37.12 16.31
CA LEU A 467 -28.44 -36.90 15.12
C LEU A 467 -27.64 -38.15 14.74
N ALA A 468 -27.66 -38.48 13.44
CA ALA A 468 -26.82 -39.53 12.87
C ALA A 468 -25.33 -39.27 13.16
N GLU A 469 -24.57 -40.33 13.45
CA GLU A 469 -23.14 -40.24 13.82
C GLU A 469 -22.28 -39.58 12.73
N ASP A 470 -22.71 -39.62 11.48
CA ASP A 470 -21.99 -39.04 10.34
C ASP A 470 -22.35 -37.57 10.05
N SER A 471 -23.41 -37.03 10.68
CA SER A 471 -23.91 -35.68 10.46
C SER A 471 -22.88 -34.58 10.72
N ASN A 472 -22.84 -33.57 9.83
CA ASN A 472 -22.01 -32.38 10.02
C ASN A 472 -22.36 -31.63 11.32
N LEU A 473 -23.65 -31.59 11.70
CA LEU A 473 -24.12 -31.01 12.97
C LEU A 473 -23.65 -31.78 14.22
N ALA A 474 -23.17 -33.03 14.08
CA ALA A 474 -22.53 -33.76 15.18
C ALA A 474 -21.00 -33.60 15.20
N LYS A 475 -20.37 -33.31 14.05
CA LYS A 475 -18.91 -33.37 13.84
C LYS A 475 -18.19 -32.03 13.74
N LYS A 476 -18.87 -30.94 13.35
CA LYS A 476 -18.25 -29.65 13.01
C LYS A 476 -18.85 -28.54 13.87
N GLU A 477 -18.04 -27.66 14.47
CA GLU A 477 -18.60 -26.50 15.21
C GLU A 477 -19.32 -25.55 14.24
N VAL A 478 -20.58 -25.23 14.55
CA VAL A 478 -21.38 -24.22 13.88
C VAL A 478 -21.04 -22.85 14.44
N LEU A 479 -20.50 -21.96 13.59
CA LEU A 479 -20.27 -20.56 13.93
C LEU A 479 -21.61 -19.80 13.99
N SER A 480 -22.42 -19.99 12.95
CA SER A 480 -23.70 -19.30 12.77
C SER A 480 -24.66 -20.12 11.90
N VAL A 481 -25.96 -19.86 12.06
CA VAL A 481 -27.03 -20.26 11.15
C VAL A 481 -27.77 -19.00 10.73
N THR A 482 -28.05 -18.83 9.45
CA THR A 482 -28.73 -17.63 8.93
C THR A 482 -29.74 -17.99 7.86
N GLY A 483 -30.92 -17.38 7.94
CA GLY A 483 -32.00 -17.57 6.97
C GLY A 483 -31.66 -16.97 5.60
N MET A 484 -32.21 -17.57 4.54
CA MET A 484 -32.05 -17.13 3.17
C MET A 484 -33.37 -17.17 2.41
N LYS A 485 -33.53 -16.24 1.47
CA LYS A 485 -34.67 -16.17 0.55
C LYS A 485 -34.15 -15.82 -0.83
N ASP A 486 -34.54 -16.60 -1.85
CA ASP A 486 -34.13 -16.40 -3.26
C ASP A 486 -32.60 -16.22 -3.44
N GLY A 487 -31.81 -16.97 -2.65
CA GLY A 487 -30.34 -16.92 -2.67
C GLY A 487 -29.68 -15.75 -1.93
N GLN A 488 -30.45 -14.85 -1.29
CA GLN A 488 -29.93 -13.73 -0.50
C GLN A 488 -30.09 -13.98 1.01
N PHE A 489 -29.25 -13.36 1.83
CA PHE A 489 -29.37 -13.43 3.30
C PHE A 489 -30.54 -12.59 3.82
N VAL A 490 -31.38 -13.23 4.64
CA VAL A 490 -32.45 -12.60 5.41
C VAL A 490 -31.97 -12.42 6.85
N THR A 491 -31.88 -11.17 7.28
CA THR A 491 -31.41 -10.78 8.61
C THR A 491 -32.53 -10.21 9.51
N ASP A 492 -33.77 -10.20 9.02
CA ASP A 492 -34.98 -9.74 9.72
C ASP A 492 -36.00 -10.90 9.82
N LEU A 493 -37.15 -10.67 10.43
CA LEU A 493 -38.25 -11.65 10.55
C LEU A 493 -39.08 -11.80 9.26
N SER A 494 -38.50 -11.56 8.09
CA SER A 494 -39.14 -11.93 6.81
C SER A 494 -39.10 -13.44 6.59
N ASP A 495 -39.98 -13.93 5.72
CA ASP A 495 -40.08 -15.37 5.43
C ASP A 495 -38.85 -15.85 4.63
N ILE A 496 -38.47 -17.11 4.84
CA ILE A 496 -37.28 -17.75 4.26
C ILE A 496 -37.62 -19.05 3.54
N ASP A 497 -36.81 -19.43 2.56
CA ASP A 497 -36.92 -20.70 1.82
C ASP A 497 -35.74 -21.65 2.08
N HIS A 498 -34.61 -21.13 2.57
CA HIS A 498 -33.45 -21.91 2.98
C HIS A 498 -32.83 -21.38 4.28
N VAL A 499 -31.98 -22.20 4.90
CA VAL A 499 -30.99 -21.76 5.89
C VAL A 499 -29.59 -22.12 5.42
N MET A 500 -28.63 -21.24 5.67
CA MET A 500 -27.20 -21.55 5.60
C MET A 500 -26.68 -21.85 7.00
N ILE A 501 -26.07 -23.03 7.16
CA ILE A 501 -25.30 -23.44 8.33
C ILE A 501 -23.83 -23.22 8.00
N HIS A 502 -23.13 -22.43 8.80
CA HIS A 502 -21.74 -21.99 8.57
C HIS A 502 -20.82 -22.61 9.62
N TYR A 503 -19.83 -23.39 9.17
CA TYR A 503 -18.97 -24.20 10.04
C TYR A 503 -17.57 -23.59 10.26
N ALA A 504 -16.98 -23.89 11.41
CA ALA A 504 -15.65 -23.39 11.82
C ALA A 504 -14.50 -23.85 10.90
N ASP A 505 -14.67 -24.99 10.22
CA ASP A 505 -13.75 -25.51 9.21
C ASP A 505 -13.82 -24.77 7.86
N LYS A 506 -14.55 -23.64 7.81
CA LYS A 506 -14.82 -22.80 6.63
C LYS A 506 -15.75 -23.43 5.59
N THR A 507 -16.40 -24.55 5.91
CA THR A 507 -17.43 -25.14 5.04
C THR A 507 -18.82 -24.60 5.37
N LYS A 508 -19.80 -24.91 4.50
CA LYS A 508 -21.21 -24.59 4.70
C LYS A 508 -22.11 -25.72 4.25
N GLU A 509 -23.32 -25.74 4.79
CA GLU A 509 -24.47 -26.42 4.18
C GLU A 509 -25.56 -25.38 3.91
N ILE A 510 -26.26 -25.53 2.79
CA ILE A 510 -27.51 -24.82 2.51
C ILE A 510 -28.60 -25.88 2.51
N LYS A 511 -29.65 -25.68 3.31
CA LYS A 511 -30.77 -26.59 3.49
C LYS A 511 -32.06 -25.86 3.14
N ALA A 512 -32.95 -26.50 2.37
CA ALA A 512 -34.30 -26.00 2.19
C ALA A 512 -35.05 -26.05 3.52
N VAL A 513 -35.95 -25.10 3.74
CA VAL A 513 -36.78 -25.05 4.94
C VAL A 513 -38.23 -24.71 4.61
N HIS A 514 -39.14 -25.18 5.47
CA HIS A 514 -40.57 -24.92 5.36
C HIS A 514 -41.12 -24.37 6.67
N GLN A 515 -41.91 -23.30 6.60
CA GLN A 515 -42.51 -22.69 7.78
C GLN A 515 -43.43 -23.69 8.50
N LYS A 516 -43.29 -23.78 9.82
CA LYS A 516 -43.99 -24.72 10.69
C LYS A 516 -44.79 -23.94 11.72
N GLU A 517 -45.95 -24.46 12.11
CA GLU A 517 -46.72 -23.91 13.23
C GLU A 517 -45.94 -24.09 14.53
N SER A 518 -45.50 -23.00 15.15
CA SER A 518 -44.80 -23.03 16.44
C SER A 518 -45.79 -23.17 17.59
N LYS A 519 -45.36 -23.86 18.65
CA LYS A 519 -46.09 -23.94 19.92
C LYS A 519 -46.01 -22.66 20.75
N VAL A 520 -45.16 -21.71 20.37
CA VAL A 520 -45.02 -20.39 21.01
C VAL A 520 -45.22 -19.33 19.94
N ALA A 521 -46.33 -18.60 19.97
CA ALA A 521 -46.74 -17.70 18.88
C ALA A 521 -45.71 -16.58 18.55
N GLN A 522 -44.84 -16.22 19.49
CA GLN A 522 -43.77 -15.25 19.32
C GLN A 522 -42.47 -15.86 18.72
N VAL A 523 -42.44 -17.16 18.44
CA VAL A 523 -41.28 -17.88 17.92
C VAL A 523 -41.62 -18.39 16.53
N ARG A 524 -40.75 -18.11 15.55
CA ARG A 524 -40.87 -18.71 14.21
C ARG A 524 -40.13 -20.04 14.19
N GLU A 525 -40.80 -21.10 13.78
CA GLU A 525 -40.22 -22.42 13.54
C GLU A 525 -40.23 -22.74 12.05
N TYR A 526 -39.15 -23.34 11.56
CA TYR A 526 -39.04 -23.86 10.20
C TYR A 526 -38.49 -25.29 10.25
N SER A 527 -39.18 -26.27 9.66
CA SER A 527 -38.62 -27.61 9.49
C SER A 527 -37.50 -27.59 8.46
N ILE A 528 -36.42 -28.34 8.69
CA ILE A 528 -35.23 -28.36 7.83
C ILE A 528 -35.14 -29.68 7.07
N ASP A 529 -34.90 -29.63 5.76
CA ASP A 529 -34.84 -30.82 4.93
C ASP A 529 -33.72 -31.80 5.35
N GLY A 530 -34.16 -33.01 5.72
CA GLY A 530 -33.30 -34.10 6.18
C GLY A 530 -32.91 -34.04 7.67
N LEU A 531 -33.63 -33.27 8.51
CA LEU A 531 -33.43 -33.22 9.96
C LEU A 531 -34.78 -33.33 10.71
N ASP A 532 -35.26 -34.55 10.93
CA ASP A 532 -36.65 -34.91 11.30
C ASP A 532 -37.39 -33.98 12.29
N ASP A 533 -37.02 -34.03 13.58
CA ASP A 533 -37.63 -33.22 14.65
C ASP A 533 -37.00 -31.82 14.78
N ILE A 534 -35.90 -31.56 14.06
CA ILE A 534 -35.00 -30.43 14.32
C ILE A 534 -35.40 -29.25 13.45
N VAL A 535 -36.19 -28.36 14.04
CA VAL A 535 -36.51 -27.05 13.45
C VAL A 535 -35.34 -26.07 13.54
N TYR A 536 -35.29 -25.14 12.60
CA TYR A 536 -34.58 -23.87 12.74
C TYR A 536 -35.53 -22.82 13.31
N THR A 537 -35.00 -22.02 14.22
CA THR A 537 -35.62 -20.83 14.76
C THR A 537 -34.60 -19.69 14.71
N PRO A 538 -34.91 -18.54 14.08
CA PRO A 538 -34.02 -17.39 14.11
C PRO A 538 -33.86 -16.91 15.55
N ASN A 539 -32.69 -16.36 15.88
CA ASN A 539 -32.41 -15.74 17.19
C ASN A 539 -33.09 -14.36 17.32
N MET A 540 -34.40 -14.31 17.06
CA MET A 540 -35.28 -13.14 16.96
C MET A 540 -36.71 -13.60 17.29
N VAL A 541 -37.56 -12.72 17.83
CA VAL A 541 -38.93 -13.08 18.26
C VAL A 541 -39.98 -12.14 17.67
N ASP A 542 -41.07 -12.72 17.21
CA ASP A 542 -42.21 -12.02 16.61
C ASP A 542 -43.05 -11.37 17.73
N LYS A 543 -42.95 -10.04 17.81
CA LYS A 543 -43.61 -9.19 18.81
C LYS A 543 -44.14 -7.96 18.10
N ASN A 544 -45.26 -7.40 18.56
CA ASN A 544 -45.59 -6.04 18.17
C ASN A 544 -44.50 -5.08 18.71
N ARG A 545 -43.73 -4.52 17.78
CA ARG A 545 -42.70 -3.50 18.01
C ARG A 545 -42.98 -2.22 17.22
N ASP A 546 -44.18 -2.05 16.67
CA ASP A 546 -44.53 -0.96 15.75
C ASP A 546 -44.19 0.42 16.33
N GLN A 547 -44.56 0.65 17.59
CA GLN A 547 -44.26 1.89 18.30
C GLN A 547 -42.76 2.07 18.59
N LEU A 548 -42.03 0.99 18.93
CA LEU A 548 -40.58 1.04 19.18
C LEU A 548 -39.78 1.30 17.89
N ILE A 549 -40.14 0.60 16.81
CA ILE A 549 -39.60 0.79 15.45
C ILE A 549 -39.88 2.23 15.01
N LYS A 550 -41.10 2.73 15.22
CA LYS A 550 -41.44 4.13 14.93
C LYS A 550 -40.63 5.11 15.76
N ASP A 551 -40.57 4.97 17.08
CA ASP A 551 -39.84 5.91 17.96
C ASP A 551 -38.36 6.00 17.59
N ILE A 552 -37.73 4.85 17.27
CA ILE A 552 -36.32 4.80 16.87
C ILE A 552 -36.12 5.29 15.42
N LYS A 553 -37.04 4.98 14.50
CA LYS A 553 -37.07 5.59 13.16
C LYS A 553 -37.17 7.10 13.25
N ASP A 554 -38.10 7.63 14.02
CA ASP A 554 -38.33 9.07 14.17
C ASP A 554 -37.09 9.76 14.78
N ARG A 555 -36.33 9.11 15.67
CA ARG A 555 -35.02 9.62 16.14
C ARG A 555 -33.91 9.59 15.10
N LEU A 556 -33.76 8.51 14.34
CA LEU A 556 -32.76 8.42 13.27
C LEU A 556 -33.13 9.30 12.06
N ALA A 557 -34.43 9.60 11.89
CA ALA A 557 -34.95 10.52 10.89
C ALA A 557 -34.55 11.99 11.15
N THR A 558 -34.27 12.41 12.39
CA THR A 558 -33.81 13.79 12.66
C THR A 558 -32.35 14.06 12.29
N VAL A 559 -31.56 13.03 11.96
CA VAL A 559 -30.13 13.20 11.63
C VAL A 559 -29.98 13.71 10.20
N GLU A 560 -29.49 14.94 10.03
CA GLU A 560 -29.04 15.45 8.73
C GLU A 560 -27.52 15.29 8.56
N LEU A 561 -27.05 15.12 7.32
CA LEU A 561 -25.64 14.92 7.03
C LEU A 561 -24.80 16.13 7.45
N ILE A 562 -25.30 17.34 7.21
CA ILE A 562 -24.70 18.59 7.68
C ILE A 562 -25.47 19.07 8.93
N SER A 563 -25.07 18.56 10.09
CA SER A 563 -25.72 18.81 11.39
C SER A 563 -24.71 19.05 12.52
N PRO A 564 -25.09 19.70 13.64
CA PRO A 564 -24.26 19.80 14.84
C PRO A 564 -23.71 18.45 15.30
N GLU A 565 -24.54 17.41 15.29
CA GLU A 565 -24.19 16.08 15.76
C GLU A 565 -23.17 15.37 14.86
N VAL A 566 -23.30 15.46 13.52
CA VAL A 566 -22.29 14.90 12.61
C VAL A 566 -20.99 15.72 12.67
N ARG A 567 -21.07 17.04 12.85
CA ARG A 567 -19.88 17.90 13.04
C ARG A 567 -19.15 17.64 14.37
N ALA A 568 -19.79 17.00 15.35
CA ALA A 568 -19.14 16.50 16.56
C ALA A 568 -18.33 15.21 16.32
N LEU A 569 -18.60 14.46 15.25
CA LEU A 569 -17.84 13.27 14.85
C LEU A 569 -16.57 13.61 14.03
N MET A 570 -16.48 14.85 13.54
CA MET A 570 -15.33 15.33 12.76
C MET A 570 -14.13 15.59 13.67
N ASP A 571 -12.98 15.04 13.29
CA ASP A 571 -11.74 15.10 14.09
C ASP A 571 -11.33 16.56 14.36
N LYS A 572 -10.70 16.85 15.51
CA LYS A 572 -10.11 18.18 15.73
C LYS A 572 -8.87 18.36 14.84
N ARG A 573 -8.75 19.53 14.20
CA ARG A 573 -7.57 19.93 13.41
C ARG A 573 -6.67 20.84 14.25
N ASP A 574 -5.38 20.81 13.96
CA ASP A 574 -4.45 21.87 14.36
C ASP A 574 -4.89 23.23 13.77
N THR A 575 -4.86 24.27 14.61
CA THR A 575 -5.22 25.65 14.27
C THR A 575 -4.02 26.54 13.93
N SER A 576 -2.78 26.06 14.06
CA SER A 576 -1.54 26.85 13.83
C SER A 576 -1.46 27.45 12.42
N ARG A 577 -1.99 26.73 11.42
CA ARG A 577 -2.00 27.14 9.99
C ARG A 577 -3.34 27.69 9.50
N ASP A 578 -4.42 27.41 10.22
CA ASP A 578 -5.78 27.87 9.92
C ASP A 578 -6.55 28.00 11.25
N PRO A 579 -6.61 29.20 11.85
CA PRO A 579 -7.34 29.43 13.10
C PRO A 579 -8.83 29.05 13.02
N ASN A 580 -9.40 29.00 11.82
CA ASN A 580 -10.79 28.63 11.59
C ASN A 580 -10.97 27.13 11.33
N ALA A 581 -9.93 26.30 11.34
CA ALA A 581 -10.01 24.88 10.93
C ALA A 581 -11.10 24.07 11.66
N ASN A 582 -11.37 24.37 12.93
CA ASN A 582 -12.41 23.69 13.71
C ASN A 582 -13.80 24.34 13.64
N SER A 583 -13.96 25.43 12.87
CA SER A 583 -15.24 26.13 12.70
C SER A 583 -16.28 25.30 11.94
N ASP A 584 -17.54 25.65 12.15
CA ASP A 584 -18.71 24.98 11.56
C ASP A 584 -18.61 24.80 10.04
N GLU A 585 -18.21 25.83 9.27
CA GLU A 585 -18.14 25.70 7.80
C GLU A 585 -16.92 24.89 7.34
N ARG A 586 -15.79 24.93 8.06
CA ARG A 586 -14.65 24.04 7.75
C ARG A 586 -15.02 22.59 8.03
N LYS A 587 -15.78 22.32 9.09
CA LYS A 587 -16.40 21.01 9.37
C LYS A 587 -17.46 20.59 8.35
N ASN A 588 -18.27 21.51 7.84
CA ASN A 588 -19.17 21.23 6.71
C ASN A 588 -18.37 20.77 5.48
N GLY A 589 -17.19 21.37 5.23
CA GLY A 589 -16.22 20.91 4.24
C GLY A 589 -15.73 19.48 4.49
N TYR A 590 -15.32 19.16 5.71
CA TYR A 590 -14.81 17.82 6.07
C TYR A 590 -15.86 16.70 5.96
N ILE A 591 -17.14 17.01 6.14
CA ILE A 591 -18.23 16.06 5.91
C ILE A 591 -18.42 15.81 4.40
N ARG A 592 -18.34 16.85 3.57
CA ARG A 592 -18.38 16.72 2.09
C ARG A 592 -17.16 15.94 1.56
N ASP A 593 -16.01 16.03 2.22
CA ASP A 593 -14.82 15.22 1.95
C ASP A 593 -15.00 13.71 2.23
N LEU A 594 -16.11 13.27 2.84
CA LEU A 594 -16.47 11.84 2.94
C LEU A 594 -17.15 11.30 1.68
N TYR A 595 -17.72 12.16 0.82
CA TYR A 595 -18.50 11.80 -0.37
C TYR A 595 -19.68 10.86 -0.04
N PHE A 596 -20.47 11.27 0.95
CA PHE A 596 -21.57 10.48 1.52
C PHE A 596 -22.96 10.91 1.07
N GLU A 597 -23.10 12.02 0.34
CA GLU A 597 -24.39 12.62 0.00
C GLU A 597 -25.37 11.63 -0.64
N GLU A 598 -24.93 10.84 -1.62
CA GLU A 598 -25.75 9.82 -2.28
C GLU A 598 -26.04 8.62 -1.36
N SER A 599 -25.03 8.05 -0.70
CA SER A 599 -25.20 6.88 0.17
C SER A 599 -25.95 7.17 1.46
N PHE A 600 -25.92 8.42 1.93
CA PHE A 600 -26.73 8.92 3.04
C PHE A 600 -28.20 9.06 2.61
N SER A 601 -28.45 9.65 1.44
CA SER A 601 -29.81 9.74 0.86
C SER A 601 -30.44 8.36 0.69
N GLU A 602 -29.70 7.38 0.14
CA GLU A 602 -30.12 5.97 0.09
C GLU A 602 -30.43 5.39 1.48
N THR A 603 -29.59 5.67 2.49
CA THR A 603 -29.75 5.16 3.85
C THR A 603 -31.00 5.74 4.52
N LYS A 604 -31.27 7.04 4.32
CA LYS A 604 -32.49 7.72 4.79
C LYS A 604 -33.74 7.19 4.08
N ALA A 605 -33.68 6.98 2.77
CA ALA A 605 -34.80 6.43 1.98
C ALA A 605 -35.17 4.99 2.36
N ASN A 606 -34.22 4.19 2.85
CA ASN A 606 -34.43 2.80 3.28
C ASN A 606 -34.59 2.65 4.81
N LEU A 607 -34.73 3.75 5.56
CA LEU A 607 -34.66 3.75 7.01
C LEU A 607 -35.72 2.84 7.68
N ASP A 608 -36.92 2.70 7.10
CA ASP A 608 -37.94 1.76 7.58
C ASP A 608 -37.43 0.32 7.67
N LYS A 609 -36.80 -0.20 6.60
CA LYS A 609 -36.27 -1.57 6.58
C LYS A 609 -35.03 -1.71 7.45
N LEU A 610 -34.15 -0.70 7.44
CA LEU A 610 -32.92 -0.71 8.24
C LEU A 610 -33.24 -0.68 9.74
N VAL A 611 -34.25 0.09 10.17
CA VAL A 611 -34.69 0.12 11.58
C VAL A 611 -35.42 -1.17 11.96
N LYS A 612 -36.32 -1.72 11.13
CA LYS A 612 -36.92 -3.04 11.40
C LYS A 612 -35.83 -4.09 11.68
N SER A 613 -34.87 -4.21 10.77
CA SER A 613 -33.73 -5.14 10.91
C SER A 613 -32.90 -4.86 12.18
N LEU A 614 -32.65 -3.57 12.49
CA LEU A 614 -31.90 -3.20 13.68
C LEU A 614 -32.61 -3.59 14.98
N ILE A 615 -33.92 -3.33 15.09
CA ILE A 615 -34.69 -3.65 16.31
C ILE A 615 -34.81 -5.16 16.50
N GLU A 616 -35.11 -5.92 15.44
CA GLU A 616 -35.29 -7.38 15.54
C GLU A 616 -33.99 -8.12 15.94
N ASN A 617 -32.81 -7.51 15.72
CA ASN A 617 -31.51 -8.04 16.13
C ASN A 617 -30.96 -7.45 17.44
N ALA A 618 -31.37 -6.24 17.84
CA ALA A 618 -30.84 -5.54 19.03
C ALA A 618 -31.79 -5.52 20.23
N ASP A 619 -33.08 -5.80 20.06
CA ASP A 619 -34.03 -5.95 21.17
C ASP A 619 -33.89 -7.34 21.83
N HIS A 620 -33.85 -7.35 23.16
CA HIS A 620 -33.66 -8.59 23.91
C HIS A 620 -34.93 -9.45 23.87
N GLN A 621 -34.80 -10.71 23.45
CA GLN A 621 -35.96 -11.52 23.06
C GLN A 621 -36.94 -11.77 24.21
N LEU A 622 -36.49 -11.76 25.46
CA LEU A 622 -37.37 -11.91 26.63
C LEU A 622 -37.87 -10.59 27.23
N ASN A 623 -37.46 -9.42 26.73
CA ASN A 623 -37.91 -8.15 27.28
C ASN A 623 -39.32 -7.77 26.80
N SER A 624 -40.24 -7.58 27.74
CA SER A 624 -41.52 -6.88 27.57
C SER A 624 -41.65 -5.65 28.49
N ASP A 625 -40.57 -5.32 29.22
CA ASP A 625 -40.52 -4.19 30.14
C ASP A 625 -40.38 -2.85 29.41
N GLU A 626 -41.15 -1.86 29.86
CA GLU A 626 -41.17 -0.50 29.33
C GLU A 626 -39.86 0.24 29.64
N ALA A 627 -39.21 -0.02 30.79
CA ALA A 627 -37.95 0.64 31.13
C ALA A 627 -36.80 0.13 30.24
N ALA A 628 -36.74 -1.16 29.93
CA ALA A 628 -35.81 -1.72 28.95
C ALA A 628 -36.03 -1.15 27.53
N MET A 629 -37.27 -1.03 27.07
CA MET A 629 -37.59 -0.41 25.77
C MET A 629 -37.18 1.07 25.74
N LYS A 630 -37.45 1.83 26.82
CA LYS A 630 -36.99 3.22 26.98
C LYS A 630 -35.46 3.35 26.99
N ALA A 631 -34.75 2.39 27.61
CA ALA A 631 -33.29 2.36 27.61
C ALA A 631 -32.71 2.12 26.20
N LEU A 632 -33.35 1.26 25.39
CA LEU A 632 -32.97 1.05 23.99
C LEU A 632 -33.18 2.31 23.14
N VAL A 633 -34.37 2.94 23.22
CA VAL A 633 -34.65 4.23 22.56
C VAL A 633 -33.63 5.28 22.96
N LYS A 634 -33.26 5.35 24.25
CA LYS A 634 -32.25 6.26 24.77
C LYS A 634 -30.84 5.97 24.20
N LYS A 635 -30.36 4.71 24.23
CA LYS A 635 -29.06 4.31 23.64
C LYS A 635 -28.95 4.74 22.17
N VAL A 636 -30.06 4.66 21.43
CA VAL A 636 -30.13 5.10 20.03
C VAL A 636 -30.19 6.62 19.88
N ASP A 637 -31.03 7.34 20.63
CA ASP A 637 -31.14 8.81 20.54
C ASP A 637 -29.82 9.52 20.91
N GLU A 638 -29.12 9.02 21.94
CA GLU A 638 -27.80 9.50 22.37
C GLU A 638 -26.67 9.23 21.35
N ASN A 639 -26.89 8.33 20.38
CA ASN A 639 -25.89 7.91 19.40
C ASN A 639 -26.36 7.98 17.93
N LYS A 640 -27.52 8.59 17.67
CA LYS A 640 -28.21 8.56 16.36
C LYS A 640 -27.33 8.95 15.18
N ALA A 641 -26.51 10.00 15.32
CA ALA A 641 -25.58 10.41 14.28
C ALA A 641 -24.53 9.33 13.96
N LYS A 642 -23.96 8.67 14.98
CA LYS A 642 -23.00 7.57 14.79
C LYS A 642 -23.66 6.41 14.06
N ILE A 643 -24.87 6.02 14.46
CA ILE A 643 -25.60 4.89 13.88
C ILE A 643 -25.94 5.17 12.40
N VAL A 644 -26.46 6.35 12.06
CA VAL A 644 -26.76 6.71 10.66
C VAL A 644 -25.49 6.80 9.81
N MET A 645 -24.39 7.37 10.33
CA MET A 645 -23.12 7.44 9.60
C MET A 645 -22.46 6.07 9.41
N ALA A 646 -22.61 5.15 10.37
CA ALA A 646 -22.15 3.76 10.25
C ALA A 646 -22.96 2.98 9.20
N LEU A 647 -24.29 3.07 9.23
CA LEU A 647 -25.15 2.49 8.19
C LEU A 647 -24.84 3.07 6.81
N THR A 648 -24.55 4.37 6.72
CA THR A 648 -24.13 5.05 5.48
C THR A 648 -22.79 4.50 4.96
N TYR A 649 -21.78 4.36 5.83
CA TYR A 649 -20.47 3.80 5.48
C TYR A 649 -20.56 2.32 5.04
N LEU A 650 -21.35 1.51 5.75
CA LEU A 650 -21.59 0.11 5.41
C LEU A 650 -22.38 -0.03 4.09
N ASN A 651 -23.40 0.81 3.87
CA ASN A 651 -24.12 0.89 2.59
C ASN A 651 -23.18 1.25 1.43
N ARG A 652 -22.18 2.11 1.69
CA ARG A 652 -21.27 2.62 0.68
C ARG A 652 -20.15 1.65 0.30
N TYR A 653 -19.58 0.89 1.25
CA TYR A 653 -18.35 0.11 1.02
C TYR A 653 -18.46 -1.40 1.30
N TYR A 654 -19.58 -1.90 1.84
CA TYR A 654 -19.75 -3.31 2.21
C TYR A 654 -20.88 -4.03 1.45
N ASP A 655 -21.41 -3.41 0.39
CA ASP A 655 -22.30 -4.04 -0.59
C ASP A 655 -21.51 -4.91 -1.60
N ILE A 656 -20.67 -5.79 -1.05
CA ILE A 656 -19.71 -6.63 -1.80
C ILE A 656 -20.44 -7.89 -2.30
N LYS A 657 -20.29 -8.15 -3.60
CA LYS A 657 -20.96 -9.26 -4.29
C LYS A 657 -20.07 -10.50 -4.37
N TYR A 658 -20.68 -11.65 -4.14
CA TYR A 658 -20.09 -12.97 -4.29
C TYR A 658 -21.01 -13.77 -5.22
N GLY A 659 -20.66 -13.79 -6.51
CA GLY A 659 -21.59 -14.14 -7.58
C GLY A 659 -22.71 -13.10 -7.71
N ASP A 660 -23.93 -13.50 -7.36
CA ASP A 660 -25.11 -12.62 -7.32
C ASP A 660 -25.63 -12.36 -5.89
N MET A 661 -25.01 -12.97 -4.87
CA MET A 661 -25.31 -12.74 -3.47
C MET A 661 -24.54 -11.52 -2.92
N THR A 662 -25.16 -10.68 -2.08
CA THR A 662 -24.47 -9.60 -1.36
C THR A 662 -24.34 -9.89 0.14
N ILE A 663 -23.19 -9.56 0.74
CA ILE A 663 -22.97 -9.67 2.20
C ILE A 663 -23.41 -8.43 2.98
N LYS A 664 -23.97 -7.41 2.31
CA LYS A 664 -24.37 -6.12 2.88
C LYS A 664 -25.13 -6.24 4.20
N ASN A 665 -26.18 -7.05 4.22
CA ASN A 665 -27.05 -7.22 5.38
C ASN A 665 -26.33 -7.94 6.53
N LEU A 666 -25.43 -8.89 6.24
CA LEU A 666 -24.60 -9.52 7.27
C LEU A 666 -23.67 -8.49 7.93
N MET A 667 -23.00 -7.67 7.11
CA MET A 667 -22.10 -6.63 7.60
C MET A 667 -22.82 -5.49 8.34
N MET A 668 -24.13 -5.33 8.15
CA MET A 668 -24.96 -4.37 8.89
C MET A 668 -25.60 -4.93 10.16
N PHE A 669 -26.02 -6.20 10.17
CA PHE A 669 -26.91 -6.75 11.20
C PHE A 669 -26.47 -8.08 11.83
N LYS A 670 -25.48 -8.78 11.25
CA LYS A 670 -24.96 -10.07 11.74
C LYS A 670 -23.42 -10.06 11.87
N PRO A 671 -22.84 -9.20 12.74
CA PRO A 671 -21.41 -9.25 13.05
C PRO A 671 -20.98 -10.59 13.69
N ASP A 672 -21.95 -11.32 14.25
CA ASP A 672 -21.83 -12.65 14.84
C ASP A 672 -21.69 -13.80 13.83
N PHE A 673 -21.94 -13.56 12.54
CA PHE A 673 -21.85 -14.56 11.46
C PHE A 673 -20.51 -15.32 11.45
N TYR A 674 -19.42 -14.68 11.89
CA TYR A 674 -18.07 -15.24 11.94
C TYR A 674 -17.69 -15.88 13.30
N GLY A 675 -18.66 -16.07 14.21
CA GLY A 675 -18.50 -16.79 15.47
C GLY A 675 -18.08 -15.95 16.69
N LYS A 676 -18.13 -14.61 16.60
CA LYS A 676 -17.89 -13.70 17.73
C LYS A 676 -19.21 -13.12 18.24
N SER A 677 -19.48 -13.24 19.54
CA SER A 677 -20.62 -12.52 20.15
C SER A 677 -20.29 -11.03 20.23
N VAL A 678 -21.11 -10.18 19.61
CA VAL A 678 -20.90 -8.74 19.45
C VAL A 678 -22.25 -8.01 19.59
N ASP A 679 -22.33 -6.99 20.46
CA ASP A 679 -23.52 -6.13 20.52
C ASP A 679 -23.64 -5.31 19.23
N LEU A 680 -24.79 -5.45 18.57
CA LEU A 680 -25.04 -4.82 17.27
C LEU A 680 -25.02 -3.29 17.34
N LEU A 681 -25.55 -2.71 18.41
CA LEU A 681 -25.54 -1.26 18.57
C LEU A 681 -24.13 -0.74 18.87
N ASP A 682 -23.36 -1.38 19.75
CA ASP A 682 -21.99 -0.96 20.04
C ASP A 682 -21.05 -1.15 18.84
N PHE A 683 -21.30 -2.14 17.98
CA PHE A 683 -20.62 -2.31 16.69
C PHE A 683 -20.88 -1.11 15.74
N LEU A 684 -22.15 -0.75 15.52
CA LEU A 684 -22.51 0.40 14.68
C LEU A 684 -22.02 1.72 15.30
N ILE A 685 -22.16 1.90 16.62
CA ILE A 685 -21.67 3.07 17.36
C ILE A 685 -20.15 3.19 17.23
N ARG A 686 -19.39 2.09 17.32
CA ARG A 686 -17.93 2.06 17.13
C ARG A 686 -17.55 2.53 15.72
N ILE A 687 -18.15 1.97 14.68
CA ILE A 687 -17.89 2.35 13.28
C ILE A 687 -18.14 3.86 13.09
N GLY A 688 -19.31 4.36 13.49
CA GLY A 688 -19.68 5.77 13.31
C GLY A 688 -19.10 6.76 14.32
N SER A 689 -18.20 6.36 15.22
CA SER A 689 -17.76 7.19 16.35
C SER A 689 -16.80 8.35 16.00
N SER A 690 -16.08 8.29 14.88
CA SER A 690 -15.13 9.32 14.43
C SER A 690 -14.95 9.25 12.92
N GLU A 691 -14.72 10.42 12.31
CA GLU A 691 -14.38 10.60 10.89
C GLU A 691 -13.31 9.62 10.36
N ARG A 692 -12.25 9.37 11.15
CA ARG A 692 -11.14 8.48 10.77
C ARG A 692 -11.55 7.01 10.54
N ASN A 693 -12.71 6.61 11.07
CA ASN A 693 -13.29 5.27 10.95
C ASN A 693 -14.16 5.11 9.69
N ILE A 694 -14.52 6.20 9.02
CA ILE A 694 -15.50 6.23 7.92
C ILE A 694 -14.97 6.87 6.61
N LYS A 695 -13.73 7.37 6.60
CA LYS A 695 -13.06 7.90 5.40
C LYS A 695 -12.86 6.86 4.30
N GLY A 696 -13.21 7.22 3.06
CA GLY A 696 -12.96 6.40 1.87
C GLY A 696 -11.48 6.09 1.64
N ASP A 697 -10.60 7.05 1.94
CA ASP A 697 -9.15 6.94 1.74
C ASP A 697 -8.45 6.10 2.84
N ARG A 698 -9.16 5.78 3.92
CA ARG A 698 -8.75 4.92 5.04
C ARG A 698 -9.48 3.58 5.09
N THR A 699 -10.21 3.18 4.04
CA THR A 699 -11.06 1.97 4.02
C THR A 699 -10.38 0.70 4.56
N LEU A 700 -9.10 0.45 4.26
CA LEU A 700 -8.34 -0.68 4.83
C LEU A 700 -8.05 -0.52 6.33
N ASP A 701 -7.55 0.65 6.75
CA ASP A 701 -7.27 0.91 8.17
C ASP A 701 -8.55 0.84 9.01
N ALA A 702 -9.61 1.50 8.54
CA ALA A 702 -10.93 1.48 9.16
C ALA A 702 -11.49 0.06 9.30
N TYR A 703 -11.30 -0.80 8.29
CA TYR A 703 -11.63 -2.21 8.40
C TYR A 703 -10.86 -2.87 9.55
N ARG A 704 -9.52 -2.83 9.54
CA ARG A 704 -8.66 -3.47 10.55
C ARG A 704 -8.99 -2.98 11.96
N ASP A 705 -9.07 -1.66 12.13
CA ASP A 705 -9.15 -0.99 13.43
C ASP A 705 -10.55 -1.07 14.06
N MET A 706 -11.62 -1.14 13.26
CA MET A 706 -13.01 -1.05 13.75
C MET A 706 -13.88 -2.28 13.49
N ILE A 707 -13.62 -3.06 12.44
CA ILE A 707 -14.49 -4.17 12.01
C ILE A 707 -13.78 -5.51 12.19
N GLY A 708 -12.63 -5.68 11.55
CA GLY A 708 -11.92 -6.96 11.44
C GLY A 708 -11.56 -7.58 12.79
N GLY A 709 -10.99 -6.80 13.70
CA GLY A 709 -10.72 -7.25 15.07
C GLY A 709 -11.98 -7.68 15.83
N THR A 710 -13.10 -6.96 15.65
CA THR A 710 -14.37 -7.23 16.32
C THR A 710 -15.04 -8.51 15.82
N ILE A 711 -15.01 -8.78 14.52
CA ILE A 711 -15.61 -9.99 13.91
C ILE A 711 -14.64 -11.19 13.84
N GLY A 712 -13.41 -11.04 14.33
CA GLY A 712 -12.40 -12.11 14.31
C GLY A 712 -11.77 -12.39 12.93
N LYS A 713 -11.72 -11.38 12.06
CA LYS A 713 -11.11 -11.39 10.72
C LYS A 713 -10.27 -10.11 10.55
N SER A 714 -9.12 -10.00 11.20
CA SER A 714 -8.37 -8.72 11.30
C SER A 714 -8.01 -8.10 9.94
N GLU A 715 -7.65 -8.92 8.96
CA GLU A 715 -7.15 -8.47 7.65
C GLU A 715 -8.23 -8.46 6.57
N LEU A 716 -8.37 -7.32 5.87
CA LEU A 716 -9.37 -7.17 4.81
C LEU A 716 -9.17 -8.20 3.69
N HIS A 717 -7.93 -8.43 3.22
CA HIS A 717 -7.65 -9.39 2.17
C HIS A 717 -8.02 -10.83 2.60
N GLY A 718 -7.75 -11.19 3.86
CA GLY A 718 -8.12 -12.48 4.43
C GLY A 718 -9.64 -12.64 4.62
N PHE A 719 -10.36 -11.54 4.89
CA PHE A 719 -11.82 -11.50 4.93
C PHE A 719 -12.45 -11.66 3.54
N LEU A 720 -11.87 -11.06 2.50
CA LEU A 720 -12.34 -11.24 1.12
C LEU A 720 -12.07 -12.67 0.64
N ASP A 721 -10.88 -13.23 0.87
CA ASP A 721 -10.55 -14.63 0.58
C ASP A 721 -11.46 -15.63 1.32
N TYR A 722 -11.72 -15.39 2.61
CA TYR A 722 -12.61 -16.22 3.41
C TYR A 722 -14.02 -16.27 2.82
N ASN A 723 -14.58 -15.11 2.48
CA ASN A 723 -15.93 -15.01 1.92
C ASN A 723 -16.00 -15.48 0.47
N MET A 724 -14.95 -15.30 -0.33
CA MET A 724 -14.82 -15.90 -1.67
C MET A 724 -14.96 -17.42 -1.56
N ARG A 725 -14.08 -18.07 -0.78
CA ARG A 725 -14.07 -19.55 -0.61
C ARG A 725 -15.35 -20.09 0.02
N LEU A 726 -16.05 -19.28 0.81
CA LEU A 726 -17.32 -19.66 1.45
C LEU A 726 -18.52 -19.48 0.50
N PHE A 727 -18.49 -18.55 -0.45
CA PHE A 727 -19.67 -18.13 -1.22
C PHE A 727 -19.62 -18.42 -2.72
N THR A 728 -18.45 -18.44 -3.35
CA THR A 728 -18.30 -18.72 -4.78
C THR A 728 -17.51 -20.00 -5.05
N ASN A 729 -17.29 -20.33 -6.33
CA ASN A 729 -16.41 -21.43 -6.75
C ASN A 729 -15.00 -20.92 -7.13
N ASP A 730 -14.70 -19.63 -6.90
CA ASP A 730 -13.40 -19.04 -7.23
C ASP A 730 -12.34 -19.53 -6.23
N THR A 731 -11.20 -19.98 -6.75
CA THR A 731 -10.06 -20.46 -5.93
C THR A 731 -8.96 -19.42 -5.76
N ASP A 732 -8.91 -18.43 -6.67
CA ASP A 732 -7.97 -17.33 -6.73
C ASP A 732 -8.67 -15.97 -6.51
N LEU A 733 -8.06 -15.14 -5.67
CA LEU A 733 -8.65 -13.88 -5.21
C LEU A 733 -8.64 -12.78 -6.30
N ASN A 734 -7.76 -12.88 -7.29
CA ASN A 734 -7.72 -11.94 -8.41
C ASN A 734 -8.83 -12.25 -9.41
N ASP A 735 -9.04 -13.52 -9.75
CA ASP A 735 -10.13 -13.94 -10.62
C ASP A 735 -11.50 -13.60 -9.99
N TRP A 736 -11.68 -13.88 -8.69
CA TRP A 736 -12.86 -13.42 -7.95
C TRP A 736 -13.02 -11.89 -8.00
N PHE A 737 -11.95 -11.11 -7.82
CA PHE A 737 -12.04 -9.65 -7.86
C PHE A 737 -12.51 -9.15 -9.24
N ILE A 738 -12.01 -9.75 -10.33
CA ILE A 738 -12.48 -9.48 -11.70
C ILE A 738 -13.97 -9.84 -11.86
N HIS A 739 -14.43 -10.96 -11.29
CA HIS A 739 -15.83 -11.39 -11.35
C HIS A 739 -16.77 -10.52 -10.48
N ALA A 740 -16.29 -10.02 -9.35
CA ALA A 740 -17.07 -9.26 -8.36
C ALA A 740 -17.16 -7.77 -8.71
N ALA A 741 -16.07 -7.15 -9.18
CA ALA A 741 -16.00 -5.74 -9.54
C ALA A 741 -16.62 -5.48 -10.93
N LYS A 742 -17.90 -5.85 -11.12
CA LYS A 742 -18.61 -5.88 -12.43
C LYS A 742 -18.59 -4.55 -13.22
N ASN A 743 -18.34 -3.41 -12.56
CA ASN A 743 -18.21 -2.07 -13.17
C ASN A 743 -16.75 -1.67 -13.50
N VAL A 744 -15.77 -2.57 -13.34
CA VAL A 744 -14.33 -2.30 -13.55
C VAL A 744 -13.78 -3.21 -14.65
N TYR A 745 -13.47 -2.64 -15.82
CA TYR A 745 -12.79 -3.38 -16.88
C TYR A 745 -11.29 -3.47 -16.60
N ILE A 746 -10.84 -4.66 -16.19
CA ILE A 746 -9.44 -4.94 -15.85
C ILE A 746 -8.70 -5.48 -17.07
N VAL A 747 -7.49 -4.98 -17.29
CA VAL A 747 -6.58 -5.41 -18.37
C VAL A 747 -5.23 -5.81 -17.77
N GLU A 748 -4.93 -7.10 -17.84
CA GLU A 748 -3.65 -7.72 -17.45
C GLU A 748 -2.90 -8.09 -18.76
N PRO A 749 -2.14 -7.16 -19.39
CA PRO A 749 -1.38 -7.46 -20.59
C PRO A 749 -0.26 -8.46 -20.29
N LYS A 750 -0.13 -9.48 -21.15
CA LYS A 750 0.86 -10.55 -20.97
C LYS A 750 2.27 -10.01 -21.22
N THR A 751 3.18 -10.21 -20.27
CA THR A 751 4.62 -10.01 -20.50
C THR A 751 5.18 -11.05 -21.48
N THR A 752 6.06 -10.58 -22.35
CA THR A 752 6.86 -11.36 -23.30
C THR A 752 8.17 -11.87 -22.69
N ASN A 753 8.52 -11.47 -21.46
CA ASN A 753 9.71 -11.94 -20.75
C ASN A 753 9.39 -13.21 -19.94
N PRO A 754 9.97 -14.38 -20.27
CA PRO A 754 9.65 -15.65 -19.63
C PRO A 754 9.99 -15.69 -18.13
N ASP A 755 11.00 -14.93 -17.68
CA ASP A 755 11.37 -14.84 -16.26
C ASP A 755 10.30 -14.13 -15.41
N PHE A 756 9.45 -13.33 -16.07
CA PHE A 756 8.44 -12.48 -15.43
C PHE A 756 7.01 -13.03 -15.52
N VAL A 757 6.70 -13.94 -16.45
CA VAL A 757 5.35 -14.53 -16.65
C VAL A 757 4.74 -15.09 -15.35
N ASN A 758 5.55 -15.75 -14.52
CA ASN A 758 5.10 -16.40 -13.28
C ASN A 758 5.38 -15.56 -12.01
N LYS A 759 5.54 -14.24 -12.14
CA LYS A 759 5.75 -13.30 -11.01
C LYS A 759 4.45 -12.60 -10.65
N ARG A 760 4.39 -11.96 -9.47
CA ARG A 760 3.26 -11.10 -9.10
C ARG A 760 3.15 -9.92 -10.05
N HIS A 761 2.00 -9.78 -10.68
CA HIS A 761 1.71 -8.73 -11.67
C HIS A 761 0.20 -8.53 -11.94
N ARG A 762 -0.68 -9.28 -11.27
CA ARG A 762 -2.13 -9.22 -11.51
C ARG A 762 -2.76 -8.02 -10.80
N ALA A 763 -3.98 -7.66 -11.18
CA ALA A 763 -4.66 -6.46 -10.67
C ALA A 763 -4.75 -6.42 -9.13
N PHE A 764 -5.04 -7.54 -8.49
CA PHE A 764 -5.11 -7.69 -7.03
C PHE A 764 -3.72 -7.74 -6.36
N ASP A 765 -2.68 -8.27 -7.03
CA ASP A 765 -1.29 -8.12 -6.54
C ASP A 765 -0.93 -6.64 -6.43
N GLY A 766 -1.30 -5.86 -7.45
CA GLY A 766 -1.03 -4.42 -7.49
C GLY A 766 -1.95 -3.60 -6.58
N LEU A 767 -3.23 -3.97 -6.45
CA LEU A 767 -4.19 -3.31 -5.57
C LEU A 767 -3.89 -3.57 -4.09
N ASN A 768 -3.39 -4.75 -3.74
CA ASN A 768 -3.00 -5.09 -2.37
C ASN A 768 -1.62 -4.50 -1.97
N ASN A 769 -1.23 -3.38 -2.57
CA ASN A 769 0.09 -2.79 -2.40
C ASN A 769 0.09 -1.26 -2.14
N GLY A 770 0.47 -0.88 -0.91
CA GLY A 770 0.69 0.50 -0.47
C GLY A 770 -0.47 1.46 -0.71
N VAL A 771 -0.28 2.37 -1.68
CA VAL A 771 -1.25 3.43 -1.99
C VAL A 771 -2.56 2.89 -2.59
N HIS A 772 -2.51 1.72 -3.23
CA HIS A 772 -3.63 1.15 -3.99
C HIS A 772 -4.68 0.44 -3.12
N ASN A 773 -4.34 0.02 -1.89
CA ASN A 773 -5.25 -0.77 -1.05
C ASN A 773 -6.57 -0.04 -0.75
N ARG A 774 -6.52 1.31 -0.64
CA ARG A 774 -7.69 2.16 -0.42
C ARG A 774 -8.72 2.10 -1.57
N MET A 775 -8.33 1.60 -2.74
CA MET A 775 -9.19 1.48 -3.92
C MET A 775 -10.02 0.19 -3.92
N ILE A 776 -9.65 -0.84 -3.14
CA ILE A 776 -10.25 -2.19 -3.20
C ILE A 776 -11.76 -2.15 -2.92
N LEU A 777 -12.19 -1.60 -1.77
CA LEU A 777 -13.62 -1.52 -1.44
C LEU A 777 -14.40 -0.56 -2.37
N PRO A 778 -13.90 0.66 -2.70
CA PRO A 778 -14.51 1.51 -3.72
C PRO A 778 -14.76 0.80 -5.07
N LEU A 779 -13.77 0.07 -5.59
CA LEU A 779 -13.87 -0.63 -6.88
C LEU A 779 -14.87 -1.80 -6.86
N LEU A 780 -14.98 -2.51 -5.73
CA LEU A 780 -15.99 -3.55 -5.51
C LEU A 780 -17.42 -3.01 -5.36
N THR A 781 -17.59 -1.72 -5.08
CA THR A 781 -18.88 -1.09 -4.70
C THR A 781 -19.27 0.11 -5.56
N LEU A 782 -18.73 0.21 -6.77
CA LEU A 782 -19.19 1.16 -7.77
C LEU A 782 -20.66 0.88 -8.15
N LYS A 783 -21.38 1.95 -8.52
CA LYS A 783 -22.79 1.91 -8.91
C LYS A 783 -23.01 2.50 -10.29
N ASN A 784 -22.59 3.75 -10.48
CA ASN A 784 -22.82 4.52 -11.70
C ASN A 784 -21.52 4.78 -12.48
N ALA A 785 -20.36 4.70 -11.83
CA ALA A 785 -19.06 4.83 -12.49
C ALA A 785 -18.66 3.53 -13.18
N HIS A 786 -18.10 3.64 -14.40
CA HIS A 786 -17.54 2.53 -15.15
C HIS A 786 -16.04 2.78 -15.31
N MET A 787 -15.24 2.08 -14.50
CA MET A 787 -13.79 2.27 -14.45
C MET A 787 -13.07 1.28 -15.36
N PHE A 788 -11.83 1.58 -15.72
CA PHE A 788 -10.91 0.59 -16.24
C PHE A 788 -9.53 0.73 -15.59
N LEU A 789 -8.86 -0.43 -15.45
CA LEU A 789 -7.59 -0.57 -14.76
C LEU A 789 -6.64 -1.39 -15.63
N ILE A 790 -5.52 -0.78 -16.04
CA ILE A 790 -4.41 -1.50 -16.65
C ILE A 790 -3.42 -1.86 -15.54
N SER A 791 -3.16 -3.15 -15.35
CA SER A 791 -2.24 -3.66 -14.34
C SER A 791 -1.04 -4.32 -15.01
N THR A 792 0.16 -3.77 -14.80
CA THR A 792 1.43 -4.37 -15.23
C THR A 792 2.25 -4.75 -14.00
N TYR A 793 3.38 -5.43 -14.20
CA TYR A 793 4.32 -5.69 -13.10
C TYR A 793 4.97 -4.41 -12.53
N ASN A 794 4.87 -3.25 -13.20
CA ASN A 794 5.52 -1.99 -12.81
C ASN A 794 4.54 -0.86 -12.45
N THR A 795 3.34 -0.86 -13.05
CA THR A 795 2.41 0.27 -13.06
C THR A 795 0.96 -0.17 -12.84
N MET A 796 0.17 0.72 -12.26
CA MET A 796 -1.29 0.57 -12.10
C MET A 796 -1.96 1.82 -12.64
N ALA A 797 -2.63 1.71 -13.79
CA ALA A 797 -3.18 2.85 -14.51
C ALA A 797 -4.71 2.92 -14.44
N TYR A 798 -5.23 4.03 -13.92
CA TYR A 798 -6.64 4.21 -13.57
C TYR A 798 -7.31 5.29 -14.42
N SER A 799 -8.39 4.92 -15.12
CA SER A 799 -9.25 5.87 -15.85
C SER A 799 -10.70 5.36 -15.93
N SER A 800 -11.59 6.14 -16.54
CA SER A 800 -13.04 5.87 -16.63
C SER A 800 -13.54 5.95 -18.06
N PHE A 801 -14.61 5.20 -18.35
CA PHE A 801 -15.26 5.22 -19.66
C PHE A 801 -16.01 6.55 -19.90
N GLU A 802 -16.59 7.13 -18.86
CA GLU A 802 -17.26 8.45 -18.89
C GLU A 802 -16.30 9.56 -19.34
N LYS A 803 -15.02 9.50 -18.93
CA LYS A 803 -14.01 10.49 -19.32
C LYS A 803 -13.77 10.52 -20.84
N TYR A 804 -13.86 9.37 -21.50
CA TYR A 804 -13.80 9.24 -22.97
C TYR A 804 -15.17 9.36 -23.65
N GLY A 805 -16.21 9.76 -22.91
CA GLY A 805 -17.58 9.88 -23.41
C GLY A 805 -18.14 8.55 -23.90
N LYS A 806 -18.02 7.49 -23.08
CA LYS A 806 -18.54 6.14 -23.35
C LYS A 806 -19.52 5.78 -22.23
N TYR A 807 -20.79 6.16 -22.42
CA TYR A 807 -21.80 6.12 -21.36
C TYR A 807 -22.71 4.89 -21.47
N THR A 808 -22.84 4.31 -22.66
CA THR A 808 -23.58 3.07 -22.91
C THR A 808 -22.66 1.85 -22.95
N GLU A 809 -23.19 0.66 -22.68
CA GLU A 809 -22.40 -0.59 -22.69
C GLU A 809 -21.76 -0.86 -24.06
N ALA A 810 -22.49 -0.65 -25.16
CA ALA A 810 -21.97 -0.85 -26.52
C ALA A 810 -20.79 0.08 -26.84
N GLU A 811 -20.82 1.33 -26.35
CA GLU A 811 -19.69 2.26 -26.46
C GLU A 811 -18.48 1.82 -25.62
N ARG A 812 -18.72 1.22 -24.45
CA ARG A 812 -17.65 0.67 -23.59
C ARG A 812 -16.99 -0.53 -24.24
N GLU A 813 -17.77 -1.51 -24.71
CA GLU A 813 -17.24 -2.69 -25.40
C GLU A 813 -16.39 -2.32 -26.62
N ALA A 814 -16.90 -1.41 -27.47
CA ALA A 814 -16.14 -0.92 -28.63
C ALA A 814 -14.85 -0.17 -28.25
N PHE A 815 -14.78 0.43 -27.05
CA PHE A 815 -13.58 1.13 -26.57
C PHE A 815 -12.56 0.19 -25.88
N LYS A 816 -12.97 -1.01 -25.43
CA LYS A 816 -12.07 -1.99 -24.77
C LYS A 816 -10.85 -2.34 -25.61
N ASP A 817 -10.98 -2.41 -26.94
CA ASP A 817 -9.85 -2.74 -27.82
C ASP A 817 -8.81 -1.62 -27.90
N LYS A 818 -9.22 -0.34 -27.79
CA LYS A 818 -8.28 0.78 -27.68
C LYS A 818 -7.54 0.77 -26.34
N ILE A 819 -8.21 0.35 -25.26
CA ILE A 819 -7.58 0.14 -23.95
C ILE A 819 -6.57 -1.03 -24.02
N LYS A 820 -6.92 -2.15 -24.67
CA LYS A 820 -5.99 -3.28 -24.91
C LYS A 820 -4.76 -2.87 -25.70
N GLU A 821 -4.92 -2.09 -26.77
CA GLU A 821 -3.81 -1.57 -27.59
C GLU A 821 -2.81 -0.76 -26.74
N VAL A 822 -3.31 0.17 -25.93
CA VAL A 822 -2.47 1.00 -25.06
C VAL A 822 -1.84 0.17 -23.94
N ALA A 823 -2.58 -0.76 -23.32
CA ALA A 823 -2.04 -1.69 -22.33
C ALA A 823 -0.92 -2.57 -22.90
N HIS A 824 -1.07 -3.06 -24.13
CA HIS A 824 -0.05 -3.83 -24.84
C HIS A 824 1.19 -2.98 -25.08
N ALA A 825 1.06 -1.74 -25.57
CA ALA A 825 2.17 -0.83 -25.80
C ALA A 825 2.91 -0.44 -24.50
N GLN A 826 2.19 -0.23 -23.40
CA GLN A 826 2.78 -0.02 -22.07
C GLN A 826 3.59 -1.24 -21.61
N GLN A 827 3.03 -2.44 -21.76
CA GLN A 827 3.72 -3.70 -21.41
C GLN A 827 4.93 -3.95 -22.30
N THR A 828 4.86 -3.62 -23.60
CA THR A 828 5.96 -3.76 -24.57
C THR A 828 7.15 -2.89 -24.19
N TYR A 829 6.92 -1.64 -23.75
CA TYR A 829 7.96 -0.74 -23.22
C TYR A 829 8.61 -1.31 -21.96
N LEU A 830 7.81 -1.80 -21.01
CA LEU A 830 8.32 -2.40 -19.78
C LEU A 830 9.10 -3.68 -20.06
N ASP A 831 8.65 -4.50 -21.02
CA ASP A 831 9.29 -5.74 -21.45
C ASP A 831 10.62 -5.44 -22.15
N PHE A 832 10.68 -4.44 -23.04
CA PHE A 832 11.92 -3.98 -23.66
C PHE A 832 12.96 -3.61 -22.60
N TRP A 833 12.58 -2.86 -21.57
CA TRP A 833 13.46 -2.57 -20.43
C TRP A 833 13.85 -3.81 -19.63
N SER A 834 12.97 -4.81 -19.49
CA SER A 834 13.32 -6.08 -18.85
C SER A 834 14.32 -6.93 -19.65
N ARG A 835 14.34 -6.77 -20.99
CA ARG A 835 15.32 -7.38 -21.89
C ARG A 835 16.67 -6.64 -21.89
N LEU A 836 16.64 -5.32 -21.67
CA LEU A 836 17.82 -4.44 -21.72
C LEU A 836 18.57 -4.30 -20.38
N ALA A 837 17.84 -4.23 -19.27
CA ALA A 837 18.39 -3.92 -17.95
C ALA A 837 19.42 -4.95 -17.45
N LEU A 838 20.40 -4.49 -16.66
CA LEU A 838 21.41 -5.39 -16.10
C LEU A 838 20.76 -6.37 -15.11
N PRO A 839 21.14 -7.67 -15.10
CA PRO A 839 20.53 -8.68 -14.21
C PRO A 839 20.56 -8.31 -12.72
N SER A 840 21.52 -7.51 -12.27
CA SER A 840 21.65 -7.00 -10.90
C SER A 840 20.53 -6.04 -10.47
N VAL A 841 19.80 -5.44 -11.40
CA VAL A 841 18.72 -4.45 -11.12
C VAL A 841 17.42 -4.72 -11.86
N ARG A 842 17.43 -5.63 -12.86
CA ARG A 842 16.28 -5.98 -13.70
C ARG A 842 15.00 -6.27 -12.89
N ASP A 843 15.11 -7.08 -11.85
CA ASP A 843 13.97 -7.52 -11.03
C ASP A 843 13.36 -6.38 -10.19
N GLN A 844 13.99 -5.20 -10.11
CA GLN A 844 13.34 -3.99 -9.54
C GLN A 844 12.19 -3.48 -10.42
N LEU A 845 12.09 -3.92 -11.68
CA LEU A 845 10.91 -3.70 -12.52
C LEU A 845 9.63 -4.34 -11.95
N LEU A 846 9.75 -5.47 -11.24
CA LEU A 846 8.64 -6.22 -10.63
C LEU A 846 8.10 -5.51 -9.37
N LYS A 847 7.64 -4.27 -9.51
CA LYS A 847 7.15 -3.46 -8.37
C LYS A 847 5.97 -4.11 -7.67
N SER A 848 5.09 -4.85 -8.36
CA SER A 848 3.98 -5.59 -7.72
C SER A 848 4.44 -6.70 -6.78
N GLN A 849 5.70 -7.15 -6.89
CA GLN A 849 6.32 -8.08 -5.95
C GLN A 849 7.25 -7.38 -4.95
N ASN A 850 8.01 -6.38 -5.41
CA ASN A 850 9.23 -5.92 -4.72
C ASN A 850 9.13 -4.48 -4.15
N ARG A 851 8.15 -3.67 -4.56
CA ARG A 851 7.96 -2.26 -4.16
C ARG A 851 6.45 -1.93 -4.11
N VAL A 852 6.05 -0.70 -4.40
CA VAL A 852 4.67 -0.32 -4.79
C VAL A 852 4.64 -0.09 -6.31
N PRO A 853 3.69 -0.65 -7.08
CA PRO A 853 3.52 -0.32 -8.49
C PRO A 853 3.25 1.17 -8.68
N THR A 854 3.91 1.82 -9.62
CA THR A 854 3.74 3.26 -9.84
C THR A 854 2.31 3.55 -10.29
N PRO A 855 1.55 4.37 -9.53
CA PRO A 855 0.22 4.78 -9.96
C PRO A 855 0.30 5.70 -11.18
N VAL A 856 -0.58 5.47 -12.15
CA VAL A 856 -0.71 6.29 -13.36
C VAL A 856 -2.14 6.83 -13.41
N TRP A 857 -2.27 8.13 -13.19
CA TRP A 857 -3.56 8.81 -13.09
C TRP A 857 -3.90 9.52 -14.41
N ASP A 858 -5.01 9.16 -15.03
CA ASP A 858 -5.52 9.86 -16.22
C ASP A 858 -6.16 11.21 -15.85
N ASN A 859 -6.18 12.16 -16.79
CA ASN A 859 -6.68 13.51 -16.55
C ASN A 859 -8.18 13.54 -16.23
N GLN A 860 -8.61 14.54 -15.45
CA GLN A 860 -10.01 14.69 -15.03
C GLN A 860 -10.82 15.62 -15.97
N ASN A 861 -10.45 15.70 -17.25
CA ASN A 861 -11.23 16.41 -18.27
C ASN A 861 -12.15 15.42 -19.01
N TYR A 862 -13.43 15.43 -18.61
CA TYR A 862 -14.46 14.53 -19.14
C TYR A 862 -15.02 15.06 -20.47
N HIS A 863 -15.25 14.17 -21.44
CA HIS A 863 -15.68 14.54 -22.78
C HIS A 863 -17.00 15.33 -22.77
N ASN A 864 -16.96 16.55 -23.31
CA ASN A 864 -18.05 17.54 -23.36
C ASN A 864 -18.61 17.97 -21.98
N VAL A 865 -17.78 17.91 -20.92
CA VAL A 865 -18.12 18.41 -19.58
C VAL A 865 -17.17 19.54 -19.19
N GLU A 866 -17.72 20.64 -18.67
CA GLU A 866 -16.96 21.81 -18.23
C GLU A 866 -17.07 22.03 -16.71
N GLY A 867 -16.06 22.66 -16.12
CA GLY A 867 -16.09 23.06 -14.71
C GLY A 867 -16.09 21.90 -13.71
N VAL A 868 -15.62 20.72 -14.13
CA VAL A 868 -15.48 19.55 -13.26
C VAL A 868 -14.59 19.90 -12.06
N ASN A 869 -15.13 19.74 -10.86
CA ASN A 869 -14.45 20.07 -9.60
C ASN A 869 -14.13 18.82 -8.76
N ARG A 870 -13.27 19.00 -7.75
CA ARG A 870 -12.83 17.91 -6.86
C ARG A 870 -13.98 17.19 -6.15
N MET A 871 -15.05 17.91 -5.79
CA MET A 871 -16.22 17.30 -5.13
C MET A 871 -17.06 16.44 -6.09
N GLY A 872 -16.67 16.36 -7.37
CA GLY A 872 -17.27 15.48 -8.36
C GLY A 872 -18.53 16.05 -9.00
N TYR A 873 -18.59 17.37 -9.22
CA TYR A 873 -19.67 18.04 -9.93
C TYR A 873 -19.16 18.88 -11.11
N ASP A 874 -19.97 19.04 -12.16
CA ASP A 874 -19.72 19.95 -13.28
C ASP A 874 -20.16 21.40 -12.99
N LYS A 875 -20.01 22.31 -13.97
CA LYS A 875 -20.46 23.71 -13.88
C LYS A 875 -21.98 23.89 -13.66
N ASN A 876 -22.78 22.84 -13.88
CA ASN A 876 -24.24 22.83 -13.71
C ASN A 876 -24.67 22.09 -12.43
N ASN A 877 -23.71 21.73 -11.57
CA ASN A 877 -23.91 20.92 -10.36
C ASN A 877 -24.43 19.49 -10.64
N LYS A 878 -24.15 18.93 -11.82
CA LYS A 878 -24.41 17.51 -12.15
C LYS A 878 -23.27 16.63 -11.62
N PRO A 879 -23.56 15.51 -10.93
CA PRO A 879 -22.52 14.61 -10.41
C PRO A 879 -21.76 13.87 -11.52
N ILE A 880 -20.46 13.68 -11.30
CA ILE A 880 -19.51 12.97 -12.14
C ILE A 880 -19.10 11.69 -11.42
N ALA A 881 -19.77 10.58 -11.77
CA ALA A 881 -19.73 9.35 -10.98
C ALA A 881 -18.30 8.82 -10.70
N PRO A 882 -17.33 8.79 -11.63
CA PRO A 882 -15.96 8.35 -11.31
C PRO A 882 -15.25 9.17 -10.22
N ILE A 883 -15.60 10.45 -10.05
CA ILE A 883 -15.05 11.28 -8.97
C ILE A 883 -15.82 11.02 -7.67
N ARG A 884 -17.16 11.00 -7.72
CA ARG A 884 -18.02 10.72 -6.55
C ARG A 884 -17.78 9.30 -5.97
N GLU A 885 -17.54 8.31 -6.83
CA GLU A 885 -17.44 6.90 -6.46
C GLU A 885 -16.01 6.38 -6.31
N LEU A 886 -14.99 7.05 -6.87
CA LEU A 886 -13.58 6.61 -6.74
C LEU A 886 -12.60 7.73 -6.38
N TYR A 887 -12.36 8.69 -7.29
CA TYR A 887 -11.19 9.60 -7.16
C TYR A 887 -11.32 10.58 -5.98
N GLY A 888 -12.52 11.08 -5.69
CA GLY A 888 -12.82 11.94 -4.56
C GLY A 888 -12.62 11.23 -3.21
N PRO A 889 -13.41 10.17 -2.90
CA PRO A 889 -13.36 9.48 -1.61
C PRO A 889 -11.98 8.96 -1.22
N THR A 890 -11.15 8.59 -2.19
CA THR A 890 -9.81 7.99 -2.00
C THR A 890 -8.66 9.01 -1.97
N TRP A 891 -8.98 10.30 -2.11
CA TRP A 891 -8.00 11.40 -2.29
C TRP A 891 -7.03 11.14 -3.45
N ARG A 892 -7.56 10.74 -4.61
CA ARG A 892 -6.84 10.52 -5.88
C ARG A 892 -7.29 11.45 -7.02
N TYR A 893 -8.27 12.32 -6.79
CA TYR A 893 -8.61 13.41 -7.72
C TYR A 893 -7.43 14.40 -7.84
N HIS A 894 -7.15 14.81 -9.07
CA HIS A 894 -6.24 15.91 -9.40
C HIS A 894 -6.89 16.78 -10.49
N THR A 895 -6.60 18.08 -10.49
CA THR A 895 -7.18 19.01 -11.48
C THR A 895 -6.36 18.98 -12.77
N THR A 896 -7.05 18.87 -13.91
CA THR A 896 -6.46 19.03 -15.25
C THR A 896 -5.70 20.35 -15.37
N ASN A 897 -4.43 20.30 -15.79
CA ASN A 897 -3.60 21.47 -16.03
C ASN A 897 -3.12 21.50 -17.48
N TRP A 898 -3.77 22.29 -18.33
CA TRP A 898 -3.46 22.42 -19.76
C TRP A 898 -2.08 23.01 -20.07
N TYR A 899 -1.39 23.60 -19.09
CA TYR A 899 -0.01 24.06 -19.25
C TYR A 899 1.02 22.92 -19.11
N MET A 900 0.58 21.69 -18.82
CA MET A 900 1.41 20.49 -18.66
C MET A 900 0.81 19.32 -19.46
N GLY A 901 1.64 18.53 -20.15
CA GLY A 901 1.17 17.39 -20.95
C GLY A 901 0.83 16.19 -20.06
N ALA A 902 1.88 15.49 -19.64
CA ALA A 902 1.89 14.64 -18.45
C ALA A 902 2.98 15.15 -17.49
N MET A 903 3.17 14.49 -16.35
CA MET A 903 4.30 14.68 -15.44
C MET A 903 4.55 13.45 -14.56
N ALA A 904 5.80 13.23 -14.19
CA ALA A 904 6.20 12.31 -13.12
C ALA A 904 6.38 13.09 -11.81
N SER A 905 5.55 12.79 -10.80
CA SER A 905 5.76 13.26 -9.43
C SER A 905 6.73 12.30 -8.74
N ILE A 906 7.97 12.74 -8.54
CA ILE A 906 9.11 11.89 -8.17
C ILE A 906 9.94 12.48 -7.02
N PHE A 907 10.57 11.61 -6.24
CA PHE A 907 11.49 11.99 -5.14
C PHE A 907 12.96 11.73 -5.52
N GLN A 908 13.92 12.46 -4.93
CA GLN A 908 15.35 12.35 -5.26
C GLN A 908 15.89 10.90 -5.23
N ASP A 909 15.37 10.08 -4.32
CA ASP A 909 15.57 8.63 -4.28
C ASP A 909 14.28 7.90 -4.70
N PRO A 910 14.36 6.83 -5.52
CA PRO A 910 13.18 6.08 -5.97
C PRO A 910 12.27 5.66 -4.81
N ASN A 911 11.00 6.04 -4.88
CA ASN A 911 10.09 6.08 -3.73
C ASN A 911 8.79 5.30 -4.00
N ASN A 912 8.18 4.76 -2.93
CA ASN A 912 6.88 4.10 -3.00
C ASN A 912 5.72 5.07 -3.32
N ASN A 913 5.96 6.40 -3.24
CA ASN A 913 5.04 7.46 -3.64
C ASN A 913 5.34 8.07 -5.03
N ASP A 914 6.32 7.56 -5.79
CA ASP A 914 6.58 8.00 -7.18
C ASP A 914 5.35 7.70 -8.05
N GLN A 915 4.83 8.70 -8.76
CA GLN A 915 3.54 8.68 -9.46
C GLN A 915 3.62 9.34 -10.85
N VAL A 916 2.78 8.89 -11.78
CA VAL A 916 2.59 9.53 -13.10
C VAL A 916 1.21 10.17 -13.15
N TYR A 917 1.14 11.41 -13.64
CA TYR A 917 -0.10 12.14 -13.85
C TYR A 917 -0.19 12.61 -15.31
N PHE A 918 -1.26 12.23 -16.00
CA PHE A 918 -1.65 12.88 -17.24
C PHE A 918 -2.37 14.19 -16.88
N MET A 919 -1.78 15.34 -17.21
CA MET A 919 -2.25 16.65 -16.74
C MET A 919 -3.18 17.33 -17.74
N GLY A 920 -2.87 17.24 -19.04
CA GLY A 920 -3.73 17.63 -20.16
C GLY A 920 -3.76 16.59 -21.29
N THR A 921 -2.70 15.80 -21.47
CA THR A 921 -2.65 14.70 -22.43
C THR A 921 -3.63 13.57 -22.04
N ASN A 922 -4.22 12.86 -23.02
CA ASN A 922 -5.08 11.70 -22.75
C ASN A 922 -4.26 10.40 -22.71
N MET A 923 -4.36 9.64 -21.62
CA MET A 923 -3.67 8.35 -21.47
C MET A 923 -4.01 7.36 -22.59
N ILE A 924 -5.29 7.22 -22.94
CA ILE A 924 -5.73 6.34 -24.04
C ILE A 924 -5.69 7.12 -25.36
N SER A 925 -4.48 7.33 -25.88
CA SER A 925 -4.23 7.93 -27.20
C SER A 925 -2.86 7.52 -27.75
N PRO A 926 -2.58 7.67 -29.07
CA PRO A 926 -1.27 7.38 -29.64
C PRO A 926 -0.14 8.13 -28.94
N PHE A 927 -0.24 9.46 -28.81
CA PHE A 927 0.75 10.26 -28.05
C PHE A 927 0.75 9.94 -26.54
N GLY A 928 -0.37 9.48 -25.97
CA GLY A 928 -0.46 9.02 -24.58
C GLY A 928 0.47 7.84 -24.25
N ILE A 929 0.74 6.96 -25.23
CA ILE A 929 1.76 5.90 -25.11
C ILE A 929 3.17 6.54 -25.02
N SER A 930 3.48 7.51 -25.88
CA SER A 930 4.77 8.20 -25.87
C SER A 930 5.01 8.94 -24.53
N ALA A 931 4.02 9.71 -24.09
CA ALA A 931 4.03 10.38 -22.79
C ALA A 931 4.19 9.38 -21.62
N PHE A 932 3.52 8.23 -21.65
CA PHE A 932 3.76 7.16 -20.66
C PHE A 932 5.24 6.72 -20.65
N THR A 933 5.89 6.55 -21.80
CA THR A 933 7.33 6.19 -21.86
C THR A 933 8.25 7.32 -21.38
N HIS A 934 7.82 8.58 -21.50
CA HIS A 934 8.51 9.75 -20.95
C HIS A 934 8.47 9.73 -19.41
N GLU A 935 7.27 9.79 -18.82
CA GLU A 935 7.12 9.87 -17.36
C GLU A 935 7.63 8.61 -16.64
N THR A 936 7.44 7.43 -17.24
CA THR A 936 7.94 6.17 -16.67
C THR A 936 9.47 6.07 -16.74
N THR A 937 10.13 6.84 -17.62
CA THR A 937 11.59 7.00 -17.59
C THR A 937 12.03 7.72 -16.33
N HIS A 938 11.50 8.91 -16.05
CA HIS A 938 11.84 9.67 -14.84
C HIS A 938 11.59 8.89 -13.54
N VAL A 939 10.61 7.99 -13.54
CA VAL A 939 10.37 7.08 -12.41
C VAL A 939 11.46 6.01 -12.29
N ASN A 940 11.75 5.26 -13.36
CA ASN A 940 12.55 4.02 -13.31
C ASN A 940 14.06 4.21 -13.58
N ASP A 941 14.48 5.35 -14.10
CA ASP A 941 15.86 5.57 -14.56
C ASP A 941 16.90 5.52 -13.43
N ARG A 942 16.63 6.26 -12.35
CA ARG A 942 17.35 6.31 -11.05
C ARG A 942 17.31 4.98 -10.30
N MET A 943 16.47 4.03 -10.75
CA MET A 943 16.30 2.71 -10.15
C MET A 943 17.05 1.62 -10.93
N LEU A 944 16.96 1.60 -12.26
CA LEU A 944 17.54 0.51 -13.06
C LEU A 944 18.06 0.84 -14.48
N TYR A 945 17.61 1.92 -15.15
CA TYR A 945 18.05 2.19 -16.55
C TYR A 945 19.53 2.60 -16.65
N PHE A 946 20.16 2.89 -15.51
CA PHE A 946 21.60 3.11 -15.39
C PHE A 946 22.32 1.99 -14.63
N GLY A 947 21.75 0.78 -14.59
CA GLY A 947 22.38 -0.38 -13.93
C GLY A 947 22.47 -0.25 -12.40
N GLY A 948 21.66 0.63 -11.79
CA GLY A 948 21.72 0.97 -10.36
C GLY A 948 22.56 2.21 -10.03
N HIS A 949 23.20 2.84 -11.02
CA HIS A 949 23.79 4.17 -10.88
C HIS A 949 22.73 5.28 -10.97
N ARG A 950 23.12 6.53 -10.71
CA ARG A 950 22.25 7.72 -10.89
C ARG A 950 22.62 8.45 -12.17
N HIS A 951 21.88 9.50 -12.52
CA HIS A 951 22.20 10.42 -13.61
C HIS A 951 23.67 10.90 -13.55
N ARG A 952 24.24 11.21 -14.71
CA ARG A 952 25.57 11.80 -14.80
C ARG A 952 25.60 13.18 -14.15
N GLN A 953 26.67 13.46 -13.41
CA GLN A 953 26.94 14.77 -12.81
C GLN A 953 26.82 15.89 -13.86
N GLY A 954 26.09 16.95 -13.52
CA GLY A 954 25.92 18.12 -14.39
C GLY A 954 24.86 17.96 -15.48
N THR A 955 23.88 17.07 -15.25
CA THR A 955 22.67 16.85 -16.06
C THR A 955 21.49 16.58 -15.12
N ASP A 956 20.27 16.91 -15.53
CA ASP A 956 19.02 16.67 -14.80
C ASP A 956 18.03 15.83 -15.65
N VAL A 957 16.89 15.44 -15.08
CA VAL A 957 15.98 14.40 -15.58
C VAL A 957 15.54 14.57 -17.04
N GLU A 958 15.30 15.79 -17.51
CA GLU A 958 14.83 16.07 -18.88
C GLU A 958 15.89 15.85 -19.97
N ALA A 959 17.16 15.75 -19.60
CA ALA A 959 18.21 15.33 -20.52
C ALA A 959 18.07 13.85 -20.95
N TYR A 960 17.23 13.06 -20.25
CA TYR A 960 17.13 11.60 -20.41
C TYR A 960 15.84 11.12 -21.08
N ALA A 961 14.72 11.82 -20.92
CA ALA A 961 13.44 11.38 -21.47
C ALA A 961 13.26 11.80 -22.94
N GLN A 962 12.76 13.00 -23.23
CA GLN A 962 12.48 13.43 -24.62
C GLN A 962 13.75 13.43 -25.48
N GLY A 963 13.67 12.87 -26.68
CA GLY A 963 14.83 12.76 -27.58
C GLY A 963 15.95 11.83 -27.09
N MET A 964 15.70 10.99 -26.08
CA MET A 964 16.60 9.88 -25.73
C MET A 964 15.87 8.58 -25.32
N LEU A 965 15.19 8.52 -24.17
CA LEU A 965 14.52 7.30 -23.67
C LEU A 965 12.98 7.33 -23.74
N GLN A 966 12.39 8.42 -24.22
CA GLN A 966 11.00 8.45 -24.69
C GLN A 966 10.90 7.75 -26.06
N THR A 967 9.81 7.01 -26.29
CA THR A 967 9.48 6.41 -27.59
C THR A 967 8.77 7.44 -28.48
N PRO A 968 9.31 7.84 -29.65
CA PRO A 968 8.70 8.89 -30.48
C PRO A 968 7.40 8.46 -31.17
N ASP A 969 6.37 9.30 -31.06
CA ASP A 969 5.09 9.11 -31.77
C ASP A 969 4.98 9.94 -33.07
N LYS A 970 4.24 9.40 -34.06
CA LYS A 970 3.97 10.06 -35.34
C LYS A 970 3.12 11.34 -35.20
N SER A 971 2.43 11.56 -34.07
CA SER A 971 1.64 12.78 -33.80
C SER A 971 2.24 13.73 -32.75
N GLY A 972 3.44 13.43 -32.22
CA GLY A 972 4.13 14.24 -31.20
C GLY A 972 4.79 15.53 -31.73
N ASN A 973 5.42 16.29 -30.82
CA ASN A 973 6.00 17.62 -31.05
C ASN A 973 7.34 17.60 -31.83
N GLY A 974 7.34 17.02 -33.04
CA GLY A 974 8.52 16.96 -33.90
C GLY A 974 9.58 15.93 -33.47
N GLU A 975 9.23 14.99 -32.59
CA GLU A 975 10.10 13.91 -32.12
C GLU A 975 10.36 12.84 -33.21
N TYR A 976 9.39 12.59 -34.08
CA TYR A 976 9.44 11.49 -35.05
C TYR A 976 10.40 11.80 -36.21
N GLY A 977 11.59 11.21 -36.16
CA GLY A 977 12.74 11.54 -37.02
C GLY A 977 13.88 12.26 -36.28
N ALA A 978 13.75 12.49 -34.98
CA ALA A 978 14.85 12.79 -34.09
C ALA A 978 15.51 11.52 -33.53
N LEU A 979 16.72 11.64 -32.95
CA LEU A 979 17.38 10.56 -32.23
C LEU A 979 16.43 9.99 -31.16
N GLY A 980 16.32 8.66 -31.15
CA GLY A 980 15.32 7.94 -30.40
C GLY A 980 15.33 6.45 -30.76
N LEU A 981 14.44 5.69 -30.14
CA LEU A 981 14.22 4.27 -30.41
C LEU A 981 12.75 3.92 -30.16
N ASN A 982 12.26 2.86 -30.79
CA ASN A 982 10.88 2.43 -30.59
C ASN A 982 10.81 1.29 -29.57
N MET A 983 10.21 1.55 -28.41
CA MET A 983 10.08 0.56 -27.35
C MET A 983 8.62 0.13 -27.12
N ALA A 984 7.64 0.75 -27.78
CA ALA A 984 6.22 0.59 -27.42
C ALA A 984 5.26 0.29 -28.59
N TYR A 985 5.53 0.75 -29.81
CA TYR A 985 4.57 0.66 -30.92
C TYR A 985 4.89 -0.48 -31.88
N HIS A 986 3.91 -1.31 -32.21
CA HIS A 986 3.95 -2.19 -33.37
C HIS A 986 3.46 -1.42 -34.60
N ARG A 987 4.25 -1.41 -35.67
CA ARG A 987 4.00 -0.68 -36.92
C ARG A 987 4.30 -1.61 -38.11
N GLU A 988 4.06 -1.17 -39.34
CA GLU A 988 4.45 -1.97 -40.52
C GLU A 988 5.91 -1.67 -40.94
N ASN A 989 6.58 -2.66 -41.55
CA ASN A 989 7.88 -2.45 -42.21
C ASN A 989 7.70 -1.88 -43.63
N ASP A 990 6.93 -0.80 -43.71
CA ASP A 990 6.50 -0.11 -44.93
C ASP A 990 7.67 0.56 -45.68
N GLY A 991 8.64 1.09 -44.95
CA GLY A 991 9.70 1.97 -45.46
C GLY A 991 9.57 3.43 -45.04
N ASP A 992 8.60 3.77 -44.19
CA ASP A 992 8.37 5.11 -43.62
C ASP A 992 8.64 5.18 -42.11
N GLN A 993 9.29 4.15 -41.56
CA GLN A 993 9.76 4.10 -40.18
C GLN A 993 11.09 4.83 -40.00
N TRP A 994 11.34 5.37 -38.79
CA TRP A 994 12.64 5.94 -38.39
C TRP A 994 13.41 5.08 -37.38
N TYR A 995 12.76 4.05 -36.83
CA TYR A 995 13.26 3.18 -35.77
C TYR A 995 12.83 1.73 -36.07
N ASN A 996 13.25 0.76 -35.26
CA ASN A 996 12.69 -0.59 -35.30
C ASN A 996 11.14 -0.54 -35.32
N TYR A 997 10.50 -1.27 -36.23
CA TYR A 997 9.06 -1.19 -36.42
C TYR A 997 8.26 -2.02 -35.40
N ASP A 998 8.94 -2.99 -34.77
CA ASP A 998 8.42 -3.96 -33.81
C ASP A 998 9.48 -4.12 -32.69
N PRO A 999 9.18 -3.76 -31.43
CA PRO A 999 10.10 -3.93 -30.31
C PRO A 999 10.30 -5.38 -29.86
N ASP A 1000 9.38 -6.29 -30.19
CA ASP A 1000 9.39 -7.68 -29.74
C ASP A 1000 10.19 -8.62 -30.64
N LYS A 1001 10.69 -8.12 -31.77
CA LYS A 1001 11.79 -8.76 -32.50
C LYS A 1001 13.12 -8.72 -31.75
N LEU A 1002 13.32 -7.73 -30.89
CA LEU A 1002 14.57 -7.55 -30.12
C LEU A 1002 14.49 -8.40 -28.84
N LYS A 1003 14.82 -9.69 -28.93
CA LYS A 1003 14.59 -10.70 -27.87
C LYS A 1003 15.59 -10.64 -26.73
N THR A 1004 16.83 -10.22 -26.97
CA THR A 1004 17.85 -10.05 -25.91
C THR A 1004 18.50 -8.67 -25.94
N ARG A 1005 19.24 -8.34 -24.87
CA ARG A 1005 20.11 -7.15 -24.81
C ARG A 1005 21.09 -7.08 -25.97
N GLU A 1006 21.58 -8.22 -26.44
CA GLU A 1006 22.53 -8.36 -27.56
C GLU A 1006 21.84 -8.14 -28.93
N ASP A 1007 20.52 -8.37 -29.03
CA ASP A 1007 19.72 -7.89 -30.16
C ASP A 1007 19.56 -6.38 -30.14
N ILE A 1008 19.28 -5.79 -28.96
CA ILE A 1008 19.14 -4.34 -28.80
C ILE A 1008 20.48 -3.64 -29.10
N ASP A 1009 21.60 -4.15 -28.59
CA ASP A 1009 22.95 -3.63 -28.89
C ASP A 1009 23.31 -3.80 -30.38
N ARG A 1010 22.86 -4.87 -31.05
CA ARG A 1010 23.02 -5.04 -32.51
C ARG A 1010 22.18 -4.03 -33.30
N TYR A 1011 20.93 -3.82 -32.91
CA TYR A 1011 20.06 -2.79 -33.47
C TYR A 1011 20.69 -1.40 -33.30
N MET A 1012 21.12 -1.04 -32.09
CA MET A 1012 21.73 0.26 -31.80
C MET A 1012 23.08 0.46 -32.51
N ARG A 1013 23.85 -0.62 -32.73
CA ARG A 1013 25.04 -0.58 -33.58
C ARG A 1013 24.69 -0.30 -35.03
N ASN A 1014 23.80 -1.10 -35.64
CA ASN A 1014 23.36 -0.91 -37.03
C ASN A 1014 22.77 0.50 -37.26
N TYR A 1015 21.90 0.97 -36.35
CA TYR A 1015 21.28 2.29 -36.36
C TYR A 1015 22.32 3.42 -36.38
N ASN A 1016 23.31 3.38 -35.48
CA ASN A 1016 24.37 4.41 -35.42
C ASN A 1016 25.36 4.27 -36.59
N ASP A 1017 25.73 3.06 -36.99
CA ASP A 1017 26.61 2.80 -38.13
C ASP A 1017 26.00 3.36 -39.44
N ALA A 1018 24.68 3.23 -39.64
CA ALA A 1018 23.98 3.82 -40.77
C ALA A 1018 24.04 5.36 -40.77
N LEU A 1019 23.80 6.00 -39.62
CA LEU A 1019 23.89 7.47 -39.48
C LEU A 1019 25.33 7.98 -39.71
N MET A 1020 26.32 7.32 -39.10
CA MET A 1020 27.74 7.62 -39.31
C MET A 1020 28.17 7.47 -40.78
N MET A 1021 27.60 6.50 -41.51
CA MET A 1021 27.84 6.33 -42.95
C MET A 1021 27.25 7.49 -43.76
N LEU A 1022 26.02 7.92 -43.45
CA LEU A 1022 25.32 9.00 -44.14
C LEU A 1022 25.98 10.37 -43.91
N ASP A 1023 26.45 10.63 -42.69
CA ASP A 1023 27.23 11.83 -42.38
C ASP A 1023 28.58 11.81 -43.10
N HIS A 1024 29.25 10.66 -43.18
CA HIS A 1024 30.48 10.56 -43.96
C HIS A 1024 30.26 10.74 -45.45
N LEU A 1025 29.19 10.17 -46.03
CA LEU A 1025 28.83 10.33 -47.45
C LEU A 1025 28.57 11.79 -47.82
N GLU A 1026 27.86 12.52 -46.96
CA GLU A 1026 27.63 13.95 -47.14
C GLU A 1026 28.95 14.73 -47.10
N ALA A 1027 29.79 14.53 -46.07
CA ALA A 1027 31.09 15.19 -45.97
C ALA A 1027 31.98 14.93 -47.20
N ASP A 1028 32.06 13.66 -47.66
CA ASP A 1028 32.82 13.22 -48.83
C ASP A 1028 32.31 13.83 -50.16
N ALA A 1029 31.05 14.27 -50.21
CA ALA A 1029 30.39 14.84 -51.39
C ALA A 1029 30.36 16.38 -51.39
N VAL A 1030 30.25 17.01 -50.21
CA VAL A 1030 30.11 18.47 -50.07
C VAL A 1030 31.43 19.21 -49.99
N ILE A 1031 32.43 18.70 -49.25
CA ILE A 1031 33.70 19.42 -49.00
C ILE A 1031 34.36 19.91 -50.31
N PRO A 1032 34.46 19.10 -51.40
CA PRO A 1032 35.05 19.54 -52.66
C PRO A 1032 34.32 20.69 -53.37
N LYS A 1033 33.04 20.94 -53.02
CA LYS A 1033 32.12 21.85 -53.72
C LYS A 1033 31.93 23.20 -53.02
N LEU A 1034 32.44 23.37 -51.80
CA LEU A 1034 32.28 24.60 -51.03
C LEU A 1034 33.30 25.69 -51.41
N HIS A 1035 34.36 25.33 -52.14
CA HIS A 1035 35.41 26.25 -52.62
C HIS A 1035 35.96 27.19 -51.52
N GLY A 1036 36.14 26.66 -50.32
CA GLY A 1036 36.57 27.39 -49.13
C GLY A 1036 35.46 28.08 -48.33
N ASN A 1037 34.29 28.37 -48.92
CA ASN A 1037 33.16 28.96 -48.20
C ASN A 1037 32.33 27.88 -47.46
N ILE A 1038 32.91 27.35 -46.37
CA ILE A 1038 32.29 26.33 -45.53
C ILE A 1038 30.97 26.79 -44.89
N SER A 1039 30.78 28.10 -44.72
CA SER A 1039 29.57 28.71 -44.14
C SER A 1039 28.32 28.63 -45.03
N ARG A 1040 28.44 28.12 -46.26
CA ARG A 1040 27.27 27.74 -47.07
C ARG A 1040 26.52 26.53 -46.51
N TRP A 1041 27.22 25.63 -45.83
CA TRP A 1041 26.71 24.28 -45.51
C TRP A 1041 26.84 23.88 -44.04
N PHE A 1042 27.88 24.37 -43.37
CA PHE A 1042 28.16 24.06 -41.97
C PHE A 1042 27.93 25.26 -41.06
N LYS A 1043 27.49 24.98 -39.83
CA LYS A 1043 27.55 25.89 -38.67
C LYS A 1043 28.28 25.19 -37.51
N LYS A 1044 28.36 25.81 -36.34
CA LYS A 1044 29.18 25.31 -35.23
C LYS A 1044 28.36 25.00 -33.98
N MET A 1045 28.69 23.89 -33.32
CA MET A 1045 28.25 23.59 -31.96
C MET A 1045 29.45 23.87 -31.04
N ASP A 1046 29.46 25.05 -30.45
CA ASP A 1046 30.63 25.60 -29.76
C ASP A 1046 30.59 25.36 -28.25
N ARG A 1047 31.74 25.43 -27.58
CA ARG A 1047 31.86 25.19 -26.13
C ARG A 1047 31.62 26.48 -25.35
N GLN A 1048 30.59 26.50 -24.50
CA GLN A 1048 30.37 27.59 -23.55
C GLN A 1048 30.45 27.05 -22.12
N TYR A 1049 31.48 27.45 -21.36
CA TYR A 1049 31.56 27.12 -19.93
C TYR A 1049 30.37 27.73 -19.16
N ARG A 1050 29.84 27.00 -18.17
CA ARG A 1050 28.64 27.42 -17.42
C ARG A 1050 28.91 28.67 -16.58
N LYS A 1051 30.10 28.78 -15.99
CA LYS A 1051 30.60 29.93 -15.22
C LYS A 1051 32.10 30.10 -15.46
N ASN A 1052 32.64 31.30 -15.19
CA ASN A 1052 34.07 31.57 -15.32
C ASN A 1052 34.88 30.67 -14.35
N GLY A 1053 35.77 29.84 -14.91
CA GLY A 1053 36.59 28.87 -14.14
C GLY A 1053 35.91 27.53 -13.87
N GLU A 1054 34.65 27.34 -14.26
CA GLU A 1054 33.96 26.06 -14.20
C GLU A 1054 34.23 25.22 -15.46
N LEU A 1055 34.41 23.90 -15.33
CA LEU A 1055 34.72 23.01 -16.46
C LEU A 1055 33.51 22.28 -17.05
N HIS A 1056 32.33 22.38 -16.40
CA HIS A 1056 31.05 22.01 -17.02
C HIS A 1056 30.70 23.00 -18.15
N GLN A 1057 29.97 22.52 -19.15
CA GLN A 1057 29.71 23.25 -20.39
C GLN A 1057 28.23 23.20 -20.79
N PHE A 1058 27.88 24.11 -21.69
CA PHE A 1058 26.67 24.14 -22.50
C PHE A 1058 27.08 24.05 -23.97
N ASP A 1059 26.19 23.54 -24.83
CA ASP A 1059 26.39 23.61 -26.28
C ASP A 1059 25.89 24.95 -26.79
N LYS A 1060 26.76 25.77 -27.39
CA LYS A 1060 26.36 27.02 -28.05
C LYS A 1060 26.25 26.79 -29.55
N VAL A 1061 25.04 26.53 -30.02
CA VAL A 1061 24.75 26.38 -31.46
C VAL A 1061 24.73 27.76 -32.10
N ARG A 1062 25.59 27.96 -33.11
CA ARG A 1062 25.76 29.27 -33.77
C ARG A 1062 26.31 29.16 -35.19
N GLU A 1063 26.04 30.18 -36.00
CA GLU A 1063 26.83 30.52 -37.19
C GLU A 1063 28.34 30.69 -36.91
N LEU A 1064 29.16 30.53 -37.96
CA LEU A 1064 30.60 30.83 -37.90
C LEU A 1064 30.84 32.33 -37.83
N THR A 1065 31.80 32.76 -37.02
CA THR A 1065 32.28 34.15 -37.00
C THR A 1065 33.07 34.49 -38.28
N GLU A 1066 33.17 35.77 -38.60
CA GLU A 1066 33.98 36.26 -39.74
C GLU A 1066 35.47 35.89 -39.67
N ASP A 1067 35.97 35.60 -38.47
CA ASP A 1067 37.34 35.10 -38.27
C ASP A 1067 37.43 33.60 -38.54
N GLU A 1068 36.48 32.80 -38.04
CA GLU A 1068 36.41 31.36 -38.33
C GLU A 1068 36.21 31.08 -39.82
N LYS A 1069 35.36 31.86 -40.51
CA LYS A 1069 35.16 31.78 -41.97
C LYS A 1069 36.44 31.98 -42.79
N LYS A 1070 37.45 32.66 -42.23
CA LYS A 1070 38.75 32.93 -42.88
C LYS A 1070 39.85 31.97 -42.42
N LYS A 1071 39.74 31.41 -41.21
CA LYS A 1071 40.80 30.63 -40.53
C LYS A 1071 40.57 29.12 -40.59
N ILE A 1072 39.33 28.65 -40.67
CA ILE A 1072 39.00 27.22 -40.71
C ILE A 1072 39.08 26.71 -42.15
N VAL A 1073 40.09 25.88 -42.43
CA VAL A 1073 40.22 25.13 -43.68
C VAL A 1073 39.73 23.70 -43.45
N ILE A 1074 38.85 23.22 -44.34
CA ILE A 1074 38.29 21.86 -44.29
C ILE A 1074 38.69 21.12 -45.56
N ASN A 1075 39.43 20.02 -45.42
CA ASN A 1075 39.88 19.16 -46.52
C ASN A 1075 39.21 17.78 -46.47
N ASN A 1076 38.79 17.36 -45.27
CA ASN A 1076 38.24 16.02 -44.99
C ASN A 1076 37.30 16.07 -43.76
N ILE A 1077 36.76 14.91 -43.37
CA ILE A 1077 35.85 14.80 -42.23
C ILE A 1077 36.52 15.03 -40.87
N ASP A 1078 37.80 14.67 -40.68
CA ASP A 1078 38.53 14.89 -39.43
C ASP A 1078 38.65 16.39 -39.13
N ASP A 1079 38.75 17.24 -40.16
CA ASP A 1079 38.72 18.70 -40.02
C ASP A 1079 37.35 19.21 -39.53
N LEU A 1080 36.23 18.59 -39.95
CA LEU A 1080 34.89 18.89 -39.42
C LEU A 1080 34.77 18.50 -37.93
N VAL A 1081 35.32 17.34 -37.56
CA VAL A 1081 35.38 16.85 -36.17
C VAL A 1081 36.22 17.79 -35.30
N ASN A 1082 37.42 18.16 -35.76
CA ASN A 1082 38.36 19.05 -35.06
C ASN A 1082 37.75 20.42 -34.72
N ASN A 1083 36.92 20.98 -35.60
CA ASN A 1083 36.38 22.34 -35.48
C ASN A 1083 35.00 22.40 -34.80
N ASN A 1084 34.48 21.26 -34.32
CA ASN A 1084 33.12 21.08 -33.80
C ASN A 1084 32.02 21.59 -34.74
N LEU A 1085 32.17 21.30 -36.04
CA LEU A 1085 31.20 21.69 -37.06
C LEU A 1085 30.01 20.70 -37.12
N MET A 1086 28.90 21.22 -37.61
CA MET A 1086 27.67 20.48 -37.88
C MET A 1086 26.99 21.01 -39.16
N THR A 1087 26.11 20.24 -39.79
CA THR A 1087 25.29 20.72 -40.93
C THR A 1087 24.36 21.86 -40.52
N LYS A 1088 23.99 22.72 -41.47
CA LYS A 1088 22.96 23.75 -41.26
C LYS A 1088 21.54 23.18 -41.27
N HIS A 1089 21.26 22.22 -42.14
CA HIS A 1089 19.98 21.50 -42.16
C HIS A 1089 19.81 20.59 -40.94
N GLY A 1090 18.55 20.43 -40.51
CA GLY A 1090 18.10 19.65 -39.35
C GLY A 1090 18.60 20.14 -37.97
N ALA A 1091 19.57 21.05 -37.94
CA ALA A 1091 20.22 21.49 -36.72
C ALA A 1091 19.27 22.20 -35.75
N PRO A 1092 19.49 22.09 -34.42
CA PRO A 1092 18.78 22.90 -33.44
C PRO A 1092 18.93 24.40 -33.71
N SER A 1093 18.00 25.20 -33.20
CA SER A 1093 18.03 26.66 -33.31
C SER A 1093 19.28 27.27 -32.66
N ASP A 1094 19.70 28.43 -33.14
CA ASP A 1094 20.92 29.12 -32.68
C ASP A 1094 20.71 29.70 -31.26
N ARG A 1095 20.95 28.86 -30.26
CA ARG A 1095 20.94 29.20 -28.83
C ARG A 1095 21.94 28.35 -28.04
N THR A 1096 22.04 28.63 -26.75
CA THR A 1096 22.76 27.82 -25.78
C THR A 1096 21.85 26.69 -25.26
N TYR A 1097 22.38 25.47 -25.13
CA TYR A 1097 21.66 24.28 -24.67
C TYR A 1097 22.29 23.70 -23.40
N ASN A 1098 21.48 23.65 -22.35
CA ASN A 1098 21.80 23.27 -20.99
C ASN A 1098 21.04 21.98 -20.62
N PRO A 1099 21.71 20.93 -20.10
CA PRO A 1099 21.07 19.69 -19.69
C PRO A 1099 20.47 19.75 -18.26
N GLU A 1100 20.40 20.93 -17.65
CA GLU A 1100 19.91 21.16 -16.28
C GLU A 1100 18.71 22.14 -16.24
N ASP A 1101 17.95 22.25 -17.34
CA ASP A 1101 16.72 23.06 -17.39
C ASP A 1101 15.54 22.32 -18.05
N PHE A 1102 14.36 22.95 -18.03
CA PHE A 1102 13.12 22.43 -18.59
C PHE A 1102 12.72 23.14 -19.90
N ASP A 1103 13.69 23.57 -20.72
CA ASP A 1103 13.46 24.20 -22.04
C ASP A 1103 14.46 23.68 -23.08
N SER A 1104 15.75 23.88 -22.83
CA SER A 1104 16.83 23.51 -23.73
C SER A 1104 17.33 22.07 -23.51
N ALA A 1105 17.09 21.45 -22.34
CA ALA A 1105 17.29 20.02 -22.17
C ALA A 1105 16.38 19.17 -23.08
N TYR A 1106 15.15 19.64 -23.38
CA TYR A 1106 14.19 18.99 -24.30
C TYR A 1106 14.63 18.92 -25.78
N VAL A 1107 15.85 19.38 -26.12
CA VAL A 1107 16.34 19.41 -27.50
C VAL A 1107 16.24 18.05 -28.21
N ASN A 1108 15.54 18.04 -29.34
CA ASN A 1108 15.40 16.91 -30.26
C ASN A 1108 16.45 17.05 -31.38
N ILE A 1109 17.35 16.07 -31.49
CA ILE A 1109 18.41 16.05 -32.52
C ILE A 1109 17.87 15.34 -33.76
N ASN A 1110 17.60 16.07 -34.85
CA ASN A 1110 17.15 15.48 -36.11
C ASN A 1110 18.19 14.46 -36.63
N MET A 1111 17.74 13.26 -37.00
CA MET A 1111 18.62 12.16 -37.39
C MET A 1111 19.45 12.44 -38.64
N MET A 1112 19.01 13.34 -39.53
CA MET A 1112 19.69 13.65 -40.78
C MET A 1112 20.79 14.72 -40.61
N THR A 1113 20.88 15.36 -39.44
CA THR A 1113 21.88 16.38 -39.11
C THR A 1113 23.25 15.74 -38.87
N GLY A 1114 24.24 16.13 -39.68
CA GLY A 1114 25.62 15.69 -39.46
C GLY A 1114 26.25 16.44 -38.30
N ILE A 1115 26.50 15.76 -37.18
CA ILE A 1115 27.15 16.32 -35.97
C ILE A 1115 28.55 15.72 -35.83
N TYR A 1116 29.49 16.28 -36.58
CA TYR A 1116 30.86 15.79 -36.70
C TYR A 1116 31.65 16.01 -35.40
N GLY A 1117 31.55 17.19 -34.80
CA GLY A 1117 32.24 17.55 -33.55
C GLY A 1117 32.02 16.57 -32.40
N GLY A 1118 33.09 16.11 -31.75
CA GLY A 1118 32.97 15.33 -30.51
C GLY A 1118 32.44 16.16 -29.33
N ASN A 1119 32.79 17.45 -29.33
CA ASN A 1119 32.53 18.45 -28.31
C ASN A 1119 33.00 18.07 -26.88
N THR A 1120 34.10 17.33 -26.76
CA THR A 1120 34.65 16.80 -25.49
C THR A 1120 34.70 17.85 -24.36
N SER A 1121 33.91 17.63 -23.31
CA SER A 1121 33.96 18.42 -22.07
C SER A 1121 34.92 17.81 -21.05
N GLN A 1122 35.59 18.67 -20.27
CA GLN A 1122 36.36 18.27 -19.08
C GLN A 1122 35.49 18.14 -17.82
N GLY A 1123 34.20 18.48 -17.93
CA GLY A 1123 33.14 18.18 -16.97
C GLY A 1123 31.94 17.61 -17.72
N ALA A 1124 30.74 18.09 -17.40
CA ALA A 1124 29.55 17.75 -18.19
C ALA A 1124 29.53 18.48 -19.55
N PRO A 1125 29.07 17.83 -20.64
CA PRO A 1125 28.75 18.49 -21.91
C PRO A 1125 27.43 19.29 -21.81
N GLY A 1126 27.03 19.93 -22.91
CA GLY A 1126 25.68 20.47 -23.09
C GLY A 1126 24.65 19.39 -23.47
N ALA A 1127 23.37 19.77 -23.55
CA ALA A 1127 22.28 18.81 -23.79
C ALA A 1127 22.30 18.15 -25.18
N ALA A 1128 22.70 18.89 -26.23
CA ALA A 1128 22.72 18.38 -27.59
C ALA A 1128 23.86 17.38 -27.80
N SER A 1129 25.06 17.72 -27.31
CA SER A 1129 26.21 16.82 -27.27
C SER A 1129 25.98 15.62 -26.36
N PHE A 1130 25.34 15.81 -25.20
CA PHE A 1130 25.02 14.72 -24.28
C PHE A 1130 24.18 13.63 -24.96
N LYS A 1131 23.02 13.99 -25.53
CA LYS A 1131 22.15 13.03 -26.23
C LYS A 1131 22.85 12.40 -27.42
N HIS A 1132 23.40 13.22 -28.33
CA HIS A 1132 24.07 12.72 -29.54
C HIS A 1132 25.19 11.72 -29.22
N ASN A 1133 26.08 12.07 -28.28
CA ASN A 1133 27.21 11.22 -27.94
C ASN A 1133 26.79 9.98 -27.14
N THR A 1134 25.73 10.05 -26.32
CA THR A 1134 25.14 8.87 -25.65
C THR A 1134 24.65 7.83 -26.67
N PHE A 1135 23.93 8.25 -27.71
CA PHE A 1135 23.51 7.35 -28.80
C PHE A 1135 24.71 6.70 -29.52
N ARG A 1136 25.73 7.49 -29.88
CA ARG A 1136 26.92 6.98 -30.57
C ARG A 1136 27.78 6.08 -29.68
N MET A 1137 27.84 6.35 -28.37
CA MET A 1137 28.52 5.50 -27.37
C MET A 1137 27.85 4.13 -27.27
N TRP A 1138 26.51 4.10 -27.24
CA TRP A 1138 25.75 2.85 -27.30
C TRP A 1138 26.05 2.09 -28.60
N GLY A 1139 25.99 2.76 -29.76
CA GLY A 1139 26.29 2.13 -31.05
C GLY A 1139 27.69 1.51 -31.17
N TYR A 1140 28.71 2.16 -30.60
CA TYR A 1140 30.09 1.65 -30.66
C TYR A 1140 30.35 0.57 -29.57
N PHE A 1141 30.05 0.87 -28.30
CA PHE A 1141 30.47 0.07 -27.14
C PHE A 1141 29.37 -0.80 -26.50
N GLY A 1142 28.11 -0.70 -26.96
CA GLY A 1142 26.97 -1.40 -26.37
C GLY A 1142 26.36 -0.69 -25.15
N TYR A 1143 25.28 -1.24 -24.60
CA TYR A 1143 24.52 -0.63 -23.52
C TYR A 1143 25.32 -0.54 -22.21
N GLU A 1144 25.85 -1.67 -21.74
CA GLU A 1144 26.51 -1.74 -20.42
C GLU A 1144 27.86 -0.99 -20.38
N ASN A 1145 28.60 -1.03 -21.49
CA ASN A 1145 29.95 -0.44 -21.59
C ASN A 1145 29.94 0.95 -22.22
N GLY A 1146 29.01 1.27 -23.13
CA GLY A 1146 28.85 2.58 -23.74
C GLY A 1146 27.79 3.43 -23.03
N PHE A 1147 26.50 3.08 -23.20
CA PHE A 1147 25.38 3.89 -22.71
C PHE A 1147 25.47 4.18 -21.21
N ILE A 1148 25.45 3.14 -20.36
CA ILE A 1148 25.48 3.32 -18.89
C ILE A 1148 26.75 4.07 -18.46
N SER A 1149 27.89 3.75 -19.06
CA SER A 1149 29.17 4.38 -18.74
C SER A 1149 29.25 5.88 -19.05
N TYR A 1150 28.50 6.36 -20.03
CA TYR A 1150 28.53 7.76 -20.48
C TYR A 1150 27.32 8.58 -19.99
N ALA A 1151 26.19 7.93 -19.73
CA ALA A 1151 24.95 8.55 -19.27
C ALA A 1151 24.79 8.57 -17.74
N SER A 1152 25.62 7.85 -16.96
CA SER A 1152 25.41 7.69 -15.51
C SER A 1152 26.61 8.06 -14.64
N SER A 1153 26.39 8.11 -13.33
CA SER A 1153 27.41 8.29 -12.30
C SER A 1153 28.34 7.08 -12.07
N LYS A 1154 28.33 6.05 -12.94
CA LYS A 1154 29.14 4.82 -12.87
C LYS A 1154 30.60 5.03 -12.45
N TYR A 1155 31.25 6.08 -12.97
CA TYR A 1155 32.65 6.40 -12.67
C TYR A 1155 32.85 7.61 -11.73
N GLN A 1156 31.80 8.19 -11.16
CA GLN A 1156 31.89 9.37 -10.28
C GLN A 1156 32.83 9.12 -9.09
N GLY A 1157 32.65 8.00 -8.39
CA GLY A 1157 33.48 7.62 -7.25
C GLY A 1157 34.95 7.28 -7.59
N GLU A 1158 35.34 7.29 -8.86
CA GLU A 1158 36.75 7.33 -9.28
C GLU A 1158 37.17 8.76 -9.68
N ALA A 1159 36.35 9.48 -10.45
CA ALA A 1159 36.55 10.89 -10.78
C ALA A 1159 36.75 11.78 -9.54
N ASP A 1160 36.07 11.48 -8.43
CA ASP A 1160 36.22 12.13 -7.13
C ASP A 1160 37.63 11.98 -6.52
N LYS A 1161 38.34 10.91 -6.88
CA LYS A 1161 39.69 10.58 -6.41
C LYS A 1161 40.78 11.01 -7.39
N THR A 1162 40.52 10.92 -8.70
CA THR A 1162 41.55 11.06 -9.75
C THR A 1162 41.33 12.20 -10.72
N ASN A 1163 40.10 12.72 -10.87
CA ASN A 1163 39.74 13.72 -11.89
C ASN A 1163 39.01 14.94 -11.30
N LYS A 1164 39.49 15.45 -10.16
CA LYS A 1164 38.99 16.69 -9.51
C LYS A 1164 37.48 16.68 -9.19
N LYS A 1165 36.86 15.51 -9.01
CA LYS A 1165 35.40 15.30 -8.88
C LYS A 1165 34.58 15.59 -10.15
N LEU A 1166 35.21 15.72 -11.31
CA LEU A 1166 34.54 16.03 -12.57
C LEU A 1166 34.39 14.78 -13.44
N LEU A 1167 33.15 14.45 -13.80
CA LEU A 1167 32.85 13.32 -14.69
C LEU A 1167 32.93 13.75 -16.17
N GLY A 1168 34.16 14.09 -16.58
CA GLY A 1168 34.53 14.56 -17.92
C GLY A 1168 34.37 13.51 -19.03
N ASP A 1169 34.11 13.97 -20.26
CA ASP A 1169 34.06 13.12 -21.44
C ASP A 1169 35.43 12.50 -21.75
N ASP A 1170 36.51 13.27 -21.55
CA ASP A 1170 37.91 12.86 -21.68
C ASP A 1170 38.32 11.79 -20.65
N PHE A 1171 37.70 11.82 -19.46
CA PHE A 1171 37.83 10.77 -18.45
C PHE A 1171 37.02 9.52 -18.82
N ILE A 1172 35.75 9.67 -19.19
CA ILE A 1172 34.87 8.53 -19.53
C ILE A 1172 35.40 7.77 -20.76
N ILE A 1173 35.78 8.45 -21.85
CA ILE A 1173 36.21 7.76 -23.07
C ILE A 1173 37.46 6.90 -22.82
N LYS A 1174 38.39 7.33 -21.96
CA LYS A 1174 39.54 6.52 -21.55
C LYS A 1174 39.11 5.25 -20.81
N LYS A 1175 38.18 5.37 -19.85
CA LYS A 1175 37.64 4.20 -19.12
C LYS A 1175 36.88 3.22 -20.02
N VAL A 1176 36.03 3.72 -20.90
CA VAL A 1176 35.22 2.91 -21.82
C VAL A 1176 36.08 2.25 -22.91
N SER A 1177 37.04 2.98 -23.46
CA SER A 1177 37.91 2.50 -24.55
C SER A 1177 39.17 1.76 -24.09
N LYS A 1178 39.42 1.67 -22.78
CA LYS A 1178 40.66 1.14 -22.16
C LYS A 1178 41.90 1.89 -22.68
N ASP A 1179 41.85 3.21 -22.52
CA ASP A 1179 42.90 4.17 -22.89
C ASP A 1179 43.26 4.20 -24.40
N LYS A 1180 42.43 3.61 -25.27
CA LYS A 1180 42.58 3.67 -26.75
C LYS A 1180 42.37 5.08 -27.31
N PHE A 1181 41.52 5.89 -26.69
CA PHE A 1181 41.21 7.26 -27.11
C PHE A 1181 41.25 8.23 -25.92
N ASN A 1182 41.77 9.45 -26.14
CA ASN A 1182 41.92 10.46 -25.09
C ASN A 1182 40.75 11.45 -24.98
N ASN A 1183 39.96 11.55 -26.05
CA ASN A 1183 38.86 12.51 -26.23
C ASN A 1183 37.85 11.95 -27.24
N LEU A 1184 36.68 12.58 -27.34
CA LEU A 1184 35.62 12.16 -28.26
C LEU A 1184 35.96 12.45 -29.72
N GLU A 1185 36.84 13.42 -30.01
CA GLU A 1185 37.26 13.73 -31.38
C GLU A 1185 38.13 12.61 -31.98
N GLU A 1186 39.10 12.07 -31.24
CA GLU A 1186 39.89 10.88 -31.62
C GLU A 1186 38.98 9.66 -31.89
N TRP A 1187 38.05 9.41 -30.98
CA TRP A 1187 37.08 8.31 -31.12
C TRP A 1187 36.16 8.50 -32.33
N LYS A 1188 35.57 9.68 -32.53
CA LYS A 1188 34.68 9.93 -33.68
C LYS A 1188 35.38 9.76 -35.03
N LYS A 1189 36.62 10.24 -35.18
CA LYS A 1189 37.42 10.03 -36.41
C LYS A 1189 37.64 8.54 -36.69
N GLN A 1190 38.05 7.78 -35.67
CA GLN A 1190 38.22 6.34 -35.82
C GLN A 1190 36.89 5.64 -36.12
N TYR A 1191 35.77 6.07 -35.52
CA TYR A 1191 34.45 5.49 -35.81
C TYR A 1191 33.98 5.81 -37.25
N PHE A 1192 34.16 7.03 -37.75
CA PHE A 1192 33.91 7.37 -39.17
C PHE A 1192 34.75 6.50 -40.12
N LYS A 1193 36.04 6.31 -39.81
CA LYS A 1193 36.96 5.44 -40.56
C LYS A 1193 36.54 3.97 -40.52
N ASP A 1194 36.18 3.44 -39.34
CA ASP A 1194 35.69 2.07 -39.14
C ASP A 1194 34.42 1.83 -39.97
N VAL A 1195 33.47 2.77 -39.96
CA VAL A 1195 32.20 2.68 -40.70
C VAL A 1195 32.40 2.78 -42.20
N LYS A 1196 33.21 3.74 -42.68
CA LYS A 1196 33.51 3.87 -44.10
C LYS A 1196 34.18 2.62 -44.68
N SER A 1197 35.15 2.05 -43.97
CA SER A 1197 35.82 0.83 -44.41
C SER A 1197 34.87 -0.37 -44.55
N LYS A 1198 33.86 -0.51 -43.68
CA LYS A 1198 32.78 -1.49 -43.86
C LYS A 1198 31.89 -1.15 -45.06
N ALA A 1199 31.47 0.11 -45.20
CA ALA A 1199 30.59 0.56 -46.25
C ALA A 1199 31.19 0.45 -47.67
N GLU A 1200 32.51 0.57 -47.79
CA GLU A 1200 33.26 0.38 -49.03
C GLU A 1200 33.30 -1.09 -49.45
N LYS A 1201 33.36 -2.04 -48.50
CA LYS A 1201 33.17 -3.49 -48.75
C LYS A 1201 31.72 -3.83 -49.13
N GLY A 1202 30.76 -3.13 -48.52
CA GLY A 1202 29.36 -3.10 -48.93
C GLY A 1202 28.35 -3.37 -47.83
N PHE A 1203 27.09 -3.08 -48.14
CA PHE A 1203 25.95 -3.18 -47.22
C PHE A 1203 24.77 -3.94 -47.85
N THR A 1204 23.76 -4.21 -47.03
CA THR A 1204 22.47 -4.78 -47.43
C THR A 1204 21.86 -3.95 -48.56
N ALA A 1205 21.57 -4.60 -49.69
CA ALA A 1205 21.19 -3.90 -50.92
C ALA A 1205 19.89 -3.11 -50.77
N ILE A 1206 19.87 -1.90 -51.32
CA ILE A 1206 18.72 -0.99 -51.33
C ILE A 1206 18.42 -0.53 -52.75
N GLU A 1207 17.22 -0.02 -52.98
CA GLU A 1207 16.84 0.64 -54.22
C GLU A 1207 16.62 2.13 -53.97
N ILE A 1208 17.25 2.98 -54.78
CA ILE A 1208 17.11 4.43 -54.73
C ILE A 1208 16.83 4.94 -56.15
N ASP A 1209 15.64 5.50 -56.36
CA ASP A 1209 15.21 6.12 -57.62
C ASP A 1209 15.45 5.21 -58.86
N GLY A 1210 15.08 3.93 -58.74
CA GLY A 1210 15.22 2.90 -59.78
C GLY A 1210 16.63 2.30 -59.93
N ARG A 1211 17.58 2.68 -59.07
CA ARG A 1211 18.96 2.14 -59.08
C ARG A 1211 19.18 1.23 -57.87
N GLN A 1212 19.69 0.01 -58.10
CA GLN A 1212 20.14 -0.86 -57.00
C GLN A 1212 21.50 -0.38 -56.47
N ILE A 1213 21.60 -0.21 -55.16
CA ILE A 1213 22.77 0.35 -54.46
C ILE A 1213 23.26 -0.65 -53.40
N THR A 1214 24.57 -0.87 -53.32
CA THR A 1214 25.19 -1.97 -52.57
C THR A 1214 26.47 -1.58 -51.81
N ASN A 1215 27.05 -0.42 -52.09
CA ASN A 1215 28.32 0.03 -51.52
C ASN A 1215 28.42 1.58 -51.44
N TYR A 1216 29.39 2.05 -50.66
CA TYR A 1216 29.66 3.47 -50.41
C TYR A 1216 29.92 4.30 -51.67
N ALA A 1217 30.66 3.76 -52.65
CA ALA A 1217 31.01 4.49 -53.87
C ALA A 1217 29.78 4.82 -54.72
N GLN A 1218 28.82 3.90 -54.83
CA GLN A 1218 27.55 4.12 -55.51
C GLN A 1218 26.71 5.21 -54.84
N LEU A 1219 26.64 5.24 -53.50
CA LEU A 1219 25.98 6.32 -52.77
C LEU A 1219 26.70 7.66 -52.94
N LYS A 1220 28.04 7.69 -52.90
CA LYS A 1220 28.82 8.93 -53.02
C LYS A 1220 28.52 9.69 -54.32
N THR A 1221 28.29 9.00 -55.43
CA THR A 1221 27.84 9.63 -56.68
C THR A 1221 26.47 10.29 -56.52
N LEU A 1222 25.47 9.60 -55.95
CA LEU A 1222 24.13 10.16 -55.71
C LEU A 1222 24.17 11.37 -54.76
N PHE A 1223 24.98 11.31 -53.70
CA PHE A 1223 25.19 12.43 -52.80
C PHE A 1223 25.86 13.61 -53.51
N ALA A 1224 26.84 13.38 -54.39
CA ALA A 1224 27.44 14.43 -55.19
C ALA A 1224 26.45 15.06 -56.20
N GLU A 1225 25.54 14.28 -56.78
CA GLU A 1225 24.42 14.78 -57.61
C GLU A 1225 23.45 15.65 -56.78
N ALA A 1226 23.03 15.17 -55.61
CA ALA A 1226 22.07 15.87 -54.72
C ALA A 1226 22.65 17.18 -54.18
N VAL A 1227 23.86 17.15 -53.62
CA VAL A 1227 24.56 18.32 -53.09
C VAL A 1227 24.83 19.35 -54.18
N GLN A 1228 24.99 18.97 -55.45
CA GLN A 1228 25.11 19.94 -56.54
C GLN A 1228 23.82 20.75 -56.72
N LYS A 1229 22.67 20.07 -56.80
CA LYS A 1229 21.36 20.70 -56.98
C LYS A 1229 21.04 21.68 -55.84
N ASP A 1230 21.38 21.29 -54.62
CA ASP A 1230 21.27 22.14 -53.43
C ASP A 1230 22.21 23.36 -53.50
N ILE A 1231 23.49 23.17 -53.85
CA ILE A 1231 24.48 24.24 -54.02
C ILE A 1231 24.10 25.22 -55.13
N ASP A 1232 23.57 24.75 -56.26
CA ASP A 1232 23.11 25.60 -57.36
C ASP A 1232 21.82 26.35 -56.96
N GLY A 1233 20.93 25.67 -56.22
CA GLY A 1233 19.67 26.20 -55.70
C GLY A 1233 19.80 27.21 -54.56
N MET A 1234 20.97 27.34 -53.92
CA MET A 1234 21.23 28.40 -52.91
C MET A 1234 21.16 29.82 -53.48
N SER A 1235 21.24 29.98 -54.80
CA SER A 1235 21.14 31.29 -55.48
C SER A 1235 19.71 31.67 -55.88
N ASP A 1236 18.73 30.76 -55.84
CA ASP A 1236 17.34 31.07 -56.20
C ASP A 1236 16.50 31.39 -54.94
N PRO A 1237 16.06 32.64 -54.72
CA PRO A 1237 15.25 33.02 -53.57
C PRO A 1237 13.83 32.42 -53.58
N LYS A 1238 13.43 31.68 -54.64
CA LYS A 1238 12.19 30.90 -54.67
C LYS A 1238 12.31 29.57 -53.93
N ILE A 1239 13.53 29.04 -53.79
CA ILE A 1239 13.80 27.79 -53.07
C ILE A 1239 13.82 28.12 -51.57
N LYS A 1240 12.88 27.53 -50.81
CA LYS A 1240 12.74 27.79 -49.37
C LYS A 1240 13.61 26.88 -48.48
N ASP A 1241 14.01 25.73 -49.01
CA ASP A 1241 14.93 24.79 -48.37
C ASP A 1241 16.03 24.44 -49.39
N HIS A 1242 17.20 25.05 -49.20
CA HIS A 1242 18.35 24.88 -50.08
C HIS A 1242 19.16 23.60 -49.79
N PHE A 1243 18.68 22.71 -48.91
CA PHE A 1243 19.34 21.43 -48.58
C PHE A 1243 18.46 20.21 -48.91
N LYS A 1244 17.28 20.45 -49.53
CA LYS A 1244 16.23 19.44 -49.67
C LYS A 1244 16.69 18.19 -50.41
N ASN A 1245 17.49 18.30 -51.47
CA ASN A 1245 17.88 17.12 -52.25
C ASN A 1245 18.75 16.16 -51.42
N THR A 1246 19.68 16.71 -50.63
CA THR A 1246 20.58 15.94 -49.77
C THR A 1246 19.86 15.37 -48.55
N VAL A 1247 18.94 16.13 -47.94
CA VAL A 1247 18.13 15.66 -46.80
C VAL A 1247 17.13 14.58 -47.24
N ASP A 1248 16.44 14.75 -48.37
CA ASP A 1248 15.57 13.74 -48.96
C ASP A 1248 16.36 12.45 -49.26
N LEU A 1249 17.57 12.57 -49.83
CA LEU A 1249 18.42 11.42 -50.14
C LEU A 1249 18.90 10.70 -48.86
N LYS A 1250 19.37 11.42 -47.82
CA LYS A 1250 19.69 10.80 -46.52
C LYS A 1250 18.48 10.05 -45.97
N SER A 1251 17.31 10.66 -46.00
CA SER A 1251 16.04 10.10 -45.50
C SER A 1251 15.67 8.81 -46.24
N LYS A 1252 15.64 8.84 -47.59
CA LYS A 1252 15.40 7.66 -48.44
C LYS A 1252 16.38 6.52 -48.14
N VAL A 1253 17.68 6.82 -48.09
CA VAL A 1253 18.73 5.80 -47.88
C VAL A 1253 18.63 5.21 -46.48
N PHE A 1254 18.47 6.02 -45.44
CA PHE A 1254 18.28 5.52 -44.07
C PHE A 1254 17.06 4.60 -43.96
N LYS A 1255 15.91 5.05 -44.47
CA LYS A 1255 14.65 4.30 -44.49
C LYS A 1255 14.75 2.98 -45.27
N ALA A 1256 15.39 2.99 -46.43
CA ALA A 1256 15.58 1.78 -47.24
C ALA A 1256 16.52 0.77 -46.56
N LEU A 1257 17.59 1.24 -45.91
CA LEU A 1257 18.50 0.38 -45.13
C LEU A 1257 17.77 -0.22 -43.91
N LEU A 1258 17.03 0.60 -43.16
CA LEU A 1258 16.20 0.16 -42.04
C LEU A 1258 15.18 -0.90 -42.48
N LYS A 1259 14.48 -0.67 -43.59
CA LYS A 1259 13.50 -1.62 -44.16
C LYS A 1259 14.14 -2.95 -44.53
N ASN A 1260 15.17 -2.91 -45.37
CA ASN A 1260 15.78 -4.11 -45.96
C ASN A 1260 16.64 -4.91 -44.97
N THR A 1261 17.01 -4.31 -43.84
CA THR A 1261 17.63 -5.01 -42.69
C THR A 1261 16.62 -5.49 -41.65
N ASP A 1262 15.32 -5.46 -41.97
CA ASP A 1262 14.22 -5.87 -41.07
C ASP A 1262 14.19 -5.07 -39.76
N GLY A 1263 14.14 -3.74 -39.88
CA GLY A 1263 14.18 -2.82 -38.75
C GLY A 1263 15.55 -2.75 -38.05
N PHE A 1264 16.65 -2.91 -38.80
CA PHE A 1264 18.02 -3.10 -38.29
C PHE A 1264 18.23 -4.31 -37.37
N PHE A 1265 17.32 -5.31 -37.40
CA PHE A 1265 17.54 -6.59 -36.71
C PHE A 1265 18.66 -7.41 -37.38
N ASN A 1266 18.73 -7.41 -38.71
CA ASN A 1266 19.76 -8.09 -39.50
C ASN A 1266 21.02 -7.21 -39.69
N LYS A 1267 22.13 -7.81 -40.12
CA LYS A 1267 23.42 -7.09 -40.30
C LYS A 1267 23.28 -5.98 -41.36
N LEU A 1268 23.75 -4.77 -41.05
CA LEU A 1268 23.81 -3.65 -42.01
C LEU A 1268 24.87 -3.88 -43.09
N PHE A 1269 26.09 -4.21 -42.67
CA PHE A 1269 27.24 -4.43 -43.55
C PHE A 1269 27.44 -5.90 -43.88
N LYS A 1270 28.06 -6.15 -45.02
CA LYS A 1270 28.57 -7.48 -45.38
C LYS A 1270 29.82 -7.76 -44.55
N GLU A 1271 30.00 -9.02 -44.17
CA GLU A 1271 31.26 -9.50 -43.59
C GLU A 1271 32.30 -9.72 -44.70
N ASP A 1272 33.56 -9.86 -44.30
CA ASP A 1272 34.63 -10.25 -45.22
C ASP A 1272 34.36 -11.65 -45.78
N ILE A 1273 34.58 -11.80 -47.10
CA ILE A 1273 34.46 -13.05 -47.88
C ILE A 1273 35.88 -13.57 -48.16
#